data_AF-A0A094EDR5-F1
#
_entry.id   AF-A0A094EDR5-F1
#
_cell.length_a   1.000
_cell.length_b   1.000
_cell.length_c   1.000
_cell.angle_alpha   90.00
_cell.angle_beta   90.00
_cell.angle_gamma   90.00
#
_symmetry.space_group_name_H-M   'P 1'
#
loop_
_entity.id
_entity.type
_entity.pdbx_description
1 polymer ?
#
loop_
_entity_poly.entity_id
_entity_poly.type
_entity_poly.pdbx_seq_one_letter_code
_entity_poly.pdbx_strand_id
1 'polypeptide(L)'
;MKTTWKDIQPVPTSQEFLDIVLSRTQRRLPTQIRAGFQISRIRNFYTRKVKFTQETFSEKISLILDGFPRLQDIHPFHKDLLNTLYDADHFRIALGQLATAKHLIETVSRDYVRLLKYAQSLFQCKQLKRAALGRMATICKRLKDPLLYLDQVRQHLGRLPSIDPNTRTLLICGYPNVGKSSFLRSVTRADVDVQPYAFTTKSLFVGHFDYKYLRFQAIDTPGILDHPLEEMNTIEMQSITAIAHLRSAILYFMDLSEQCGYTVAAQIALFQSIKPLFANKLVFIVINKIDVMRPEDLDAESQAQLQALLKPGDVEMLQLSCTTEEGVQEVKNAACERLIADRVAQKLKAGTNSNGAVGGRLGDVLARIHVARPMNGVVREAFIPDAVKEMKKYDKNDPERRKLARDIEEENGGAGVFNINLKDKYMLENDEWKYDKVPEVLDGKNVYDFIDPEIEAKLAALEEEEEKLEAEGYYDSEDDLEDAEDADIRMKAELIREKRILIRNAAKMKKSLKNRAIIPRTLTKAKLTDMEDHLDSLGLDTTSLTTRARSQSRGRSVLRSRTGTEDVMDVDSPEYEAKMRAKSRARSQSNRREDGVPEGVIRTKAERIAKLGQRHRNRMARAGEADRHVAAAMPKHLFSGKRGAAKLQLHRRVFNCKAGKPTFSFEFFPPKTAQGVQNLYDRMDRMHGLGPSFIDITWGAGGRHAQLTCEMVSVAQSVYGLETCMHLTCTDMGKEKVDDALKNAYKGGCTNILALRGDPPREKEKWVATDEGFQYARDLVKYIRKTYGNHFDIGVAGYPEGCDDQTDADLLLDHLKEKVDEGATFIVTQMFYDVPNFLDWVRKVRAKGITIPIIPGIMPISTYASFLRRCNHMNAKIPPGWIEAMEPVKNDDAAVREIGRGLVTDMCRSILESGINHLHFYTMNLAQATRGVLEQLEMLPSEERPLKQALPWRQSLGLGRRGEDVRPIFWRNRNKSYVMRTQEWDEFPNGRWGDSRSPAFGELDAYGIGLKGSNEQNIKLWGEPKSVKDIANVFLRYLNADIESLPWSEAPISNEADVIKNQLVELNERGLLTINSQPAVDGVKSSHPVYGWGPANGYVYQKAYLELLVAPELIDELLDRIARDPEVTYYAVTKSGTLRTNAPSDAPNAVTWGVFPGKEIVQPTIVETISFLAWKDEAFRLGMDWAHCHDSSSPSRNVIQRVMETFYLVNIVHNDFHQRDALFSLFEGLTVPNIDKAAAPATNGDKVEEAPPAIVSNVLPVA
;
A
#
# COMPACT_ATOMS: atom_id res chain seq x y z
N MET A 1 -1.32 29.62 -23.63
CA MET A 1 0.09 29.96 -23.95
C MET A 1 0.62 30.88 -22.88
N LYS A 2 1.93 30.88 -22.58
CA LYS A 2 2.51 31.88 -21.66
C LYS A 2 2.52 33.26 -22.32
N THR A 3 2.06 34.29 -21.61
CA THR A 3 2.14 35.72 -22.00
C THR A 3 3.29 36.45 -21.29
N THR A 4 4.06 35.74 -20.48
CA THR A 4 5.16 36.23 -19.65
C THR A 4 6.31 35.22 -19.65
N TRP A 5 7.54 35.73 -19.51
CA TRP A 5 8.78 34.93 -19.52
C TRP A 5 9.71 35.25 -18.34
N LYS A 6 9.15 35.74 -17.23
CA LYS A 6 9.93 36.12 -16.04
C LYS A 6 10.44 34.91 -15.23
N ASP A 7 9.82 33.75 -15.39
CA ASP A 7 10.12 32.50 -14.65
C ASP A 7 11.46 31.84 -15.05
N ILE A 8 12.12 32.32 -16.11
CA ILE A 8 13.33 31.71 -16.65
C ILE A 8 14.49 31.94 -15.67
N GLN A 9 15.06 30.83 -15.19
CA GLN A 9 16.16 30.83 -14.24
C GLN A 9 17.42 31.50 -14.83
N PRO A 10 18.23 32.21 -14.02
CA PRO A 10 19.52 32.75 -14.45
C PRO A 10 20.41 31.69 -15.10
N VAL A 11 20.99 32.01 -16.26
CA VAL A 11 21.87 31.11 -16.99
C VAL A 11 23.31 31.40 -16.54
N PRO A 12 23.98 30.49 -15.79
CA PRO A 12 25.33 30.75 -15.30
C PRO A 12 26.34 30.81 -16.44
N THR A 13 27.42 31.59 -16.28
CA THR A 13 28.55 31.51 -17.20
C THR A 13 29.17 30.11 -17.18
N SER A 14 29.85 29.71 -18.25
CA SER A 14 30.44 28.36 -18.36
C SER A 14 31.43 28.00 -17.24
N GLN A 15 32.03 28.99 -16.55
CA GLN A 15 32.92 28.75 -15.41
C GLN A 15 32.11 28.58 -14.11
N GLU A 16 31.15 29.48 -13.82
CA GLU A 16 30.26 29.34 -12.65
C GLU A 16 29.45 28.04 -12.71
N PHE A 17 28.98 27.65 -13.90
CA PHE A 17 28.27 26.39 -14.12
C PHE A 17 29.12 25.19 -13.67
N LEU A 18 30.40 25.18 -14.02
CA LEU A 18 31.34 24.14 -13.61
C LEU A 18 31.55 24.13 -12.09
N ASP A 19 31.78 25.29 -11.50
CA ASP A 19 32.09 25.39 -10.07
C ASP A 19 30.86 25.04 -9.22
N ILE A 20 29.64 25.41 -9.64
CA ILE A 20 28.37 24.97 -9.04
C ILE A 20 28.24 23.43 -9.10
N VAL A 21 28.43 22.82 -10.27
CA VAL A 21 28.26 21.37 -10.47
C VAL A 21 29.31 20.55 -9.69
N LEU A 22 30.57 20.99 -9.72
CA LEU A 22 31.66 20.33 -9.01
C LEU A 22 31.57 20.52 -7.49
N SER A 23 31.17 21.71 -7.02
CA SER A 23 30.89 21.99 -5.61
C SER A 23 29.72 21.15 -5.09
N ARG A 24 28.59 21.05 -5.82
CA ARG A 24 27.46 20.17 -5.47
C ARG A 24 27.91 18.70 -5.41
N THR A 25 28.72 18.25 -6.37
CA THR A 25 29.32 16.90 -6.41
C THR A 25 30.25 16.62 -5.21
N GLN A 26 30.97 17.62 -4.72
CA GLN A 26 31.87 17.49 -3.57
C GLN A 26 31.13 17.54 -2.23
N ARG A 27 30.10 18.39 -2.10
CA ARG A 27 29.33 18.59 -0.85
C ARG A 27 28.27 17.51 -0.62
N ARG A 28 27.54 17.06 -1.66
CA ARG A 28 26.42 16.09 -1.53
C ARG A 28 26.82 14.62 -1.54
N LEU A 29 28.07 14.28 -1.86
CA LEU A 29 28.55 12.89 -1.91
C LEU A 29 29.77 12.67 -1.02
N PRO A 30 29.88 11.52 -0.33
CA PRO A 30 31.02 11.21 0.54
C PRO A 30 32.37 11.40 -0.17
N THR A 31 33.38 11.82 0.58
CA THR A 31 34.68 12.26 0.04
C THR A 31 35.83 11.30 0.36
N GLN A 32 35.79 10.64 1.52
CA GLN A 32 36.86 9.74 1.98
C GLN A 32 36.67 8.30 1.50
N ILE A 33 37.75 7.69 1.00
CA ILE A 33 37.91 6.24 0.87
C ILE A 33 39.34 5.85 1.26
N ARG A 34 39.54 4.59 1.69
CA ARG A 34 40.87 4.01 2.00
C ARG A 34 41.22 2.91 1.00
N ALA A 35 42.52 2.68 0.78
CA ALA A 35 43.00 1.70 -0.20
C ALA A 35 42.64 0.26 0.15
N GLY A 36 42.59 -0.08 1.45
CA GLY A 36 42.17 -1.41 1.94
C GLY A 36 40.66 -1.66 1.94
N PHE A 37 39.85 -0.85 1.25
CA PHE A 37 38.42 -1.14 1.06
C PHE A 37 38.20 -2.12 -0.09
N GLN A 38 37.18 -2.97 0.04
CA GLN A 38 36.77 -3.91 -1.02
C GLN A 38 36.56 -3.19 -2.37
N ILE A 39 37.09 -3.77 -3.45
CA ILE A 39 37.11 -3.12 -4.77
C ILE A 39 35.71 -2.73 -5.27
N SER A 40 34.67 -3.51 -4.94
CA SER A 40 33.27 -3.15 -5.19
C SER A 40 32.87 -1.80 -4.56
N ARG A 41 33.26 -1.53 -3.32
CA ARG A 41 33.00 -0.25 -2.62
C ARG A 41 33.75 0.91 -3.30
N ILE A 42 34.98 0.67 -3.77
CA ILE A 42 35.80 1.66 -4.47
C ILE A 42 35.22 1.98 -5.87
N ARG A 43 34.84 0.95 -6.65
CA ARG A 43 34.14 1.11 -7.94
C ARG A 43 32.84 1.88 -7.75
N ASN A 44 31.98 1.45 -6.83
CA ASN A 44 30.68 2.09 -6.57
C ASN A 44 30.82 3.56 -6.12
N PHE A 45 31.82 3.88 -5.29
CA PHE A 45 32.11 5.25 -4.87
C PHE A 45 32.45 6.17 -6.05
N TYR A 46 33.32 5.73 -6.96
CA TYR A 46 33.70 6.54 -8.12
C TYR A 46 32.62 6.57 -9.20
N THR A 47 31.90 5.47 -9.43
CA THR A 47 30.71 5.40 -10.29
C THR A 47 29.62 6.37 -9.83
N ARG A 48 29.32 6.42 -8.52
CA ARG A 48 28.34 7.37 -7.96
C ARG A 48 28.75 8.82 -8.20
N LYS A 49 30.05 9.15 -8.12
CA LYS A 49 30.55 10.50 -8.44
C LYS A 49 30.45 10.85 -9.93
N VAL A 50 30.75 9.92 -10.84
CA VAL A 50 30.60 10.18 -12.29
C VAL A 50 29.13 10.36 -12.68
N LYS A 51 28.24 9.47 -12.20
CA LYS A 51 26.80 9.57 -12.42
C LYS A 51 26.22 10.89 -11.91
N PHE A 52 26.41 11.18 -10.62
CA PHE A 52 25.82 12.37 -9.98
C PHE A 52 26.24 13.69 -10.63
N THR A 53 27.49 13.81 -11.09
CA THR A 53 27.92 15.00 -11.84
C THR A 53 27.17 15.09 -13.17
N GLN A 54 27.05 14.00 -13.94
CA GLN A 54 26.26 14.02 -15.18
C GLN A 54 24.78 14.27 -14.93
N GLU A 55 24.19 13.67 -13.89
CA GLU A 55 22.80 13.93 -13.47
C GLU A 55 22.61 15.43 -13.18
N THR A 56 23.55 16.06 -12.46
CA THR A 56 23.55 17.51 -12.20
C THR A 56 23.71 18.37 -13.47
N PHE A 57 24.56 17.95 -14.42
CA PHE A 57 24.67 18.62 -15.73
C PHE A 57 23.37 18.50 -16.54
N SER A 58 22.82 17.30 -16.66
CA SER A 58 21.57 17.03 -17.40
C SER A 58 20.39 17.77 -16.78
N GLU A 59 20.25 17.78 -15.45
CA GLU A 59 19.26 18.56 -14.69
C GLU A 59 19.35 20.05 -15.06
N LYS A 60 20.52 20.67 -14.87
CA LYS A 60 20.70 22.11 -15.10
C LYS A 60 20.59 22.52 -16.57
N ILE A 61 21.03 21.69 -17.53
CA ILE A 61 20.82 21.97 -18.96
C ILE A 61 19.35 21.80 -19.34
N SER A 62 18.62 20.83 -18.78
CA SER A 62 17.18 20.65 -19.07
C SER A 62 16.36 21.84 -18.53
N LEU A 63 16.62 22.29 -17.31
CA LEU A 63 15.98 23.49 -16.74
C LEU A 63 16.18 24.76 -17.58
N ILE A 64 17.28 24.85 -18.34
CA ILE A 64 17.49 25.91 -19.33
C ILE A 64 16.63 25.66 -20.57
N LEU A 65 16.74 24.47 -21.19
CA LEU A 65 16.03 24.11 -22.43
C LEU A 65 14.49 24.14 -22.30
N ASP A 66 13.95 23.79 -21.15
CA ASP A 66 12.51 23.78 -20.86
C ASP A 66 12.02 25.14 -20.29
N GLY A 67 12.94 26.01 -19.87
CA GLY A 67 12.64 27.38 -19.46
C GLY A 67 12.43 28.34 -20.64
N PHE A 68 13.24 28.20 -21.71
CA PHE A 68 13.18 29.11 -22.86
C PHE A 68 11.96 28.86 -23.78
N PRO A 69 11.35 29.92 -24.35
CA PRO A 69 10.28 29.81 -25.34
C PRO A 69 10.69 29.00 -26.59
N ARG A 70 9.88 28.00 -26.95
CA ARG A 70 10.02 27.25 -28.21
C ARG A 70 9.32 28.02 -29.34
N LEU A 71 10.08 28.55 -30.29
CA LEU A 71 9.57 29.43 -31.36
C LEU A 71 8.50 28.80 -32.27
N GLN A 72 8.36 27.47 -32.28
CA GLN A 72 7.33 26.76 -33.06
C GLN A 72 5.97 26.67 -32.34
N ASP A 73 5.96 26.65 -31.00
CA ASP A 73 4.78 26.38 -30.17
C ASP A 73 4.07 27.67 -29.71
N ILE A 74 4.46 28.81 -30.28
CA ILE A 74 4.15 30.17 -29.79
C ILE A 74 3.36 30.96 -30.83
N HIS A 75 2.47 31.84 -30.36
CA HIS A 75 1.66 32.70 -31.21
C HIS A 75 2.51 33.52 -32.20
N PRO A 76 2.13 33.64 -33.49
CA PRO A 76 2.91 34.31 -34.53
C PRO A 76 3.47 35.69 -34.14
N PHE A 77 2.65 36.58 -33.55
CA PHE A 77 3.11 37.85 -32.96
C PHE A 77 4.39 37.72 -32.13
N HIS A 78 4.40 36.81 -31.15
CA HIS A 78 5.53 36.63 -30.24
C HIS A 78 6.70 35.92 -30.93
N LYS A 79 6.43 34.97 -31.83
CA LYS A 79 7.47 34.32 -32.64
C LYS A 79 8.23 35.34 -33.50
N ASP A 80 7.53 36.23 -34.19
CA ASP A 80 8.14 37.18 -35.12
C ASP A 80 8.75 38.40 -34.39
N LEU A 81 8.21 38.76 -33.22
CA LEU A 81 8.85 39.70 -32.28
C LEU A 81 10.17 39.15 -31.73
N LEU A 82 10.23 37.85 -31.40
CA LEU A 82 11.49 37.21 -30.99
C LEU A 82 12.49 37.11 -32.16
N ASN A 83 12.01 36.91 -33.39
CA ASN A 83 12.86 36.89 -34.58
C ASN A 83 13.53 38.26 -34.82
N THR A 84 12.75 39.35 -34.77
CA THR A 84 13.24 40.73 -34.98
C THR A 84 14.15 41.24 -33.85
N LEU A 85 14.00 40.73 -32.62
CA LEU A 85 14.82 41.12 -31.46
C LEU A 85 16.10 40.32 -31.28
N TYR A 86 16.14 39.03 -31.66
CA TYR A 86 17.20 38.11 -31.21
C TYR A 86 17.87 37.26 -32.30
N ASP A 87 17.37 37.32 -33.54
CA ASP A 87 17.58 36.33 -34.61
C ASP A 87 17.11 34.91 -34.20
N ALA A 88 16.04 34.44 -34.85
CA ALA A 88 15.48 33.12 -34.60
C ALA A 88 16.49 31.97 -34.87
N ASP A 89 17.43 32.14 -35.80
CA ASP A 89 18.43 31.13 -36.11
C ASP A 89 19.59 31.11 -35.12
N HIS A 90 20.15 32.26 -34.72
CA HIS A 90 21.13 32.30 -33.63
C HIS A 90 20.54 31.71 -32.33
N PHE A 91 19.30 32.07 -32.00
CA PHE A 91 18.58 31.54 -30.83
C PHE A 91 18.39 30.01 -30.90
N ARG A 92 17.93 29.50 -32.06
CA ARG A 92 17.75 28.07 -32.33
C ARG A 92 19.07 27.29 -32.26
N ILE A 93 20.16 27.87 -32.78
CA ILE A 93 21.50 27.28 -32.74
C ILE A 93 22.01 27.20 -31.30
N ALA A 94 21.86 28.25 -30.49
CA ALA A 94 22.32 28.26 -29.10
C ALA A 94 21.65 27.15 -28.25
N LEU A 95 20.32 27.00 -28.37
CA LEU A 95 19.58 25.92 -27.69
C LEU A 95 19.93 24.54 -28.25
N GLY A 96 20.13 24.40 -29.57
CA GLY A 96 20.58 23.16 -30.20
C GLY A 96 21.96 22.69 -29.73
N GLN A 97 22.89 23.62 -29.50
CA GLN A 97 24.22 23.32 -28.94
C GLN A 97 24.13 22.82 -27.48
N LEU A 98 23.24 23.40 -26.66
CA LEU A 98 22.97 22.92 -25.29
C LEU A 98 22.38 21.51 -25.28
N ALA A 99 21.38 21.23 -26.11
CA ALA A 99 20.79 19.90 -26.24
C ALA A 99 21.83 18.85 -26.69
N THR A 100 22.67 19.20 -27.66
CA THR A 100 23.79 18.36 -28.12
C THR A 100 24.80 18.10 -26.99
N ALA A 101 25.14 19.12 -26.20
CA ALA A 101 26.06 19.01 -25.09
C ALA A 101 25.53 18.10 -23.95
N LYS A 102 24.23 18.18 -23.62
CA LYS A 102 23.57 17.26 -22.68
C LYS A 102 23.77 15.80 -23.13
N HIS A 103 23.47 15.50 -24.40
CA HIS A 103 23.60 14.14 -24.93
C HIS A 103 25.07 13.64 -24.96
N LEU A 104 26.03 14.53 -25.24
CA LEU A 104 27.46 14.20 -25.16
C LEU A 104 27.90 13.90 -23.71
N ILE A 105 27.44 14.66 -22.72
CA ILE A 105 27.74 14.44 -21.29
C ILE A 105 27.14 13.11 -20.80
N GLU A 106 25.91 12.79 -21.20
CA GLU A 106 25.26 11.50 -20.93
C GLU A 106 26.00 10.32 -21.57
N THR A 107 26.55 10.50 -22.77
CA THR A 107 27.37 9.49 -23.45
C THR A 107 28.72 9.27 -22.74
N VAL A 108 29.42 10.36 -22.41
CA VAL A 108 30.68 10.33 -21.63
C VAL A 108 30.46 9.65 -20.26
N SER A 109 29.33 9.89 -19.60
CA SER A 109 28.94 9.21 -18.35
C SER A 109 28.78 7.70 -18.56
N ARG A 110 27.96 7.27 -19.52
CA ARG A 110 27.71 5.85 -19.82
C ARG A 110 29.00 5.09 -20.10
N ASP A 111 29.91 5.65 -20.90
CA ASP A 111 31.17 5.00 -21.24
C ASP A 111 32.14 4.90 -20.07
N TYR A 112 32.31 5.97 -19.27
CA TYR A 112 33.18 5.88 -18.09
C TYR A 112 32.59 5.00 -16.98
N VAL A 113 31.27 4.94 -16.82
CA VAL A 113 30.61 3.98 -15.93
C VAL A 113 30.83 2.54 -16.41
N ARG A 114 30.83 2.29 -17.74
CA ARG A 114 31.21 0.98 -18.31
C ARG A 114 32.68 0.63 -18.02
N LEU A 115 33.60 1.57 -18.22
CA LEU A 115 35.04 1.37 -17.96
C LEU A 115 35.37 1.18 -16.47
N LEU A 116 34.68 1.89 -15.57
CA LEU A 116 34.86 1.77 -14.11
C LEU A 116 34.51 0.38 -13.57
N LYS A 117 33.69 -0.42 -14.28
CA LYS A 117 33.42 -1.82 -13.89
C LYS A 117 34.67 -2.68 -13.88
N TYR A 118 35.59 -2.48 -14.82
CA TYR A 118 36.78 -3.32 -15.01
C TYR A 118 38.00 -2.84 -14.23
N ALA A 119 37.95 -1.64 -13.66
CA ALA A 119 39.08 -1.05 -12.93
C ALA A 119 39.43 -1.88 -11.67
N GLN A 120 40.70 -2.28 -11.54
CA GLN A 120 41.16 -3.20 -10.50
C GLN A 120 41.73 -2.48 -9.26
N SER A 121 42.19 -1.23 -9.39
CA SER A 121 42.84 -0.49 -8.31
C SER A 121 42.18 0.87 -8.02
N LEU A 122 42.38 1.36 -6.78
CA LEU A 122 41.96 2.71 -6.37
C LEU A 122 42.55 3.79 -7.28
N PHE A 123 43.82 3.66 -7.67
CA PHE A 123 44.49 4.59 -8.57
C PHE A 123 43.84 4.62 -9.95
N GLN A 124 43.57 3.45 -10.55
CA GLN A 124 42.90 3.35 -11.85
C GLN A 124 41.50 3.95 -11.81
N CYS A 125 40.71 3.66 -10.76
CA CYS A 125 39.39 4.27 -10.57
C CYS A 125 39.47 5.81 -10.39
N LYS A 126 40.46 6.29 -9.62
CA LYS A 126 40.70 7.73 -9.40
C LYS A 126 41.04 8.45 -10.72
N GLN A 127 41.86 7.85 -11.59
CA GLN A 127 42.20 8.42 -12.90
C GLN A 127 41.01 8.39 -13.87
N LEU A 128 40.27 7.27 -13.97
CA LEU A 128 39.04 7.20 -14.77
C LEU A 128 38.03 8.26 -14.34
N LYS A 129 37.83 8.46 -13.04
CA LYS A 129 36.97 9.54 -12.52
C LYS A 129 37.48 10.94 -12.87
N ARG A 130 38.80 11.19 -12.81
CA ARG A 130 39.37 12.48 -13.25
C ARG A 130 39.14 12.72 -14.74
N ALA A 131 39.34 11.70 -15.58
CA ALA A 131 39.12 11.80 -17.02
C ALA A 131 37.63 12.00 -17.37
N ALA A 132 36.72 11.34 -16.64
CA ALA A 132 35.27 11.55 -16.77
C ALA A 132 34.84 12.99 -16.49
N LEU A 133 35.16 13.50 -15.30
CA LEU A 133 34.83 14.88 -14.94
C LEU A 133 35.55 15.89 -15.85
N GLY A 134 36.77 15.58 -16.30
CA GLY A 134 37.51 16.37 -17.27
C GLY A 134 36.80 16.48 -18.63
N ARG A 135 36.39 15.35 -19.24
CA ARG A 135 35.67 15.38 -20.53
C ARG A 135 34.31 16.10 -20.42
N MET A 136 33.58 15.90 -19.33
CA MET A 136 32.34 16.66 -19.06
C MET A 136 32.62 18.16 -18.93
N ALA A 137 33.69 18.53 -18.22
CA ALA A 137 34.06 19.93 -18.03
C ALA A 137 34.47 20.60 -19.36
N THR A 138 35.22 19.92 -20.21
CA THR A 138 35.59 20.43 -21.55
C THR A 138 34.38 20.67 -22.44
N ILE A 139 33.35 19.81 -22.39
CA ILE A 139 32.09 20.03 -23.12
C ILE A 139 31.41 21.32 -22.62
N CYS A 140 31.34 21.54 -21.30
CA CYS A 140 30.77 22.76 -20.72
C CYS A 140 31.59 24.03 -21.05
N LYS A 141 32.93 23.96 -21.06
CA LYS A 141 33.78 25.11 -21.46
C LYS A 141 33.56 25.53 -22.92
N ARG A 142 33.21 24.59 -23.80
CA ARG A 142 32.85 24.88 -25.20
C ARG A 142 31.50 25.61 -25.35
N LEU A 143 30.65 25.62 -24.31
CA LEU A 143 29.38 26.36 -24.29
C LEU A 143 29.51 27.81 -23.80
N LYS A 144 30.72 28.36 -23.70
CA LYS A 144 30.97 29.71 -23.16
C LYS A 144 30.06 30.77 -23.80
N ASP A 145 30.06 30.85 -25.11
CA ASP A 145 29.42 31.95 -25.84
C ASP A 145 27.90 31.75 -25.99
N PRO A 146 27.36 30.54 -26.26
CA PRO A 146 25.92 30.26 -26.19
C PRO A 146 25.29 30.54 -24.81
N LEU A 147 25.97 30.21 -23.71
CA LEU A 147 25.46 30.50 -22.35
C LEU A 147 25.40 32.01 -22.08
N LEU A 148 26.41 32.77 -22.54
CA LEU A 148 26.46 34.22 -22.38
C LEU A 148 25.38 34.93 -23.22
N TYR A 149 25.20 34.52 -24.49
CA TYR A 149 24.10 35.01 -25.33
C TYR A 149 22.73 34.68 -24.70
N LEU A 150 22.52 33.46 -24.21
CA LEU A 150 21.23 33.09 -23.62
C LEU A 150 20.91 33.86 -22.32
N ASP A 151 21.89 34.19 -21.46
CA ASP A 151 21.59 35.07 -20.32
C ASP A 151 21.25 36.50 -20.76
N GLN A 152 21.91 37.04 -21.79
CA GLN A 152 21.56 38.35 -22.38
C GLN A 152 20.12 38.34 -22.93
N VAL A 153 19.76 37.32 -23.72
CA VAL A 153 18.39 37.13 -24.22
C VAL A 153 17.41 37.05 -23.06
N ARG A 154 17.69 36.23 -22.03
CA ARG A 154 16.84 36.11 -20.83
C ARG A 154 16.66 37.44 -20.09
N GLN A 155 17.73 38.20 -19.88
CA GLN A 155 17.68 39.50 -19.20
C GLN A 155 16.80 40.50 -19.95
N HIS A 156 16.81 40.49 -21.28
CA HIS A 156 15.94 41.34 -22.09
C HIS A 156 14.50 40.79 -22.15
N LEU A 157 14.35 39.47 -22.30
CA LEU A 157 13.06 38.77 -22.42
C LEU A 157 12.21 38.91 -21.14
N GLY A 158 12.84 38.91 -19.96
CA GLY A 158 12.20 39.18 -18.68
C GLY A 158 11.73 40.64 -18.48
N ARG A 159 12.15 41.58 -19.34
CA ARG A 159 11.71 42.98 -19.36
C ARG A 159 10.57 43.25 -20.34
N LEU A 160 10.33 42.37 -21.31
CA LEU A 160 9.24 42.56 -22.29
C LEU A 160 7.86 42.62 -21.59
N PRO A 161 6.95 43.48 -22.07
CA PRO A 161 5.60 43.59 -21.50
C PRO A 161 4.75 42.36 -21.84
N SER A 162 3.79 42.05 -20.96
CA SER A 162 2.87 40.93 -21.15
C SER A 162 1.75 41.27 -22.13
N ILE A 163 1.95 40.98 -23.41
CA ILE A 163 0.94 41.19 -24.47
C ILE A 163 0.18 39.89 -24.74
N ASP A 164 -1.15 39.91 -24.61
CA ASP A 164 -2.03 38.90 -25.22
C ASP A 164 -2.53 39.42 -26.58
N PRO A 165 -2.28 38.72 -27.70
CA PRO A 165 -2.78 39.11 -29.03
C PRO A 165 -4.31 39.01 -29.21
N ASN A 166 -5.01 38.28 -28.35
CA ASN A 166 -6.44 37.94 -28.51
C ASN A 166 -7.38 38.88 -27.74
N THR A 167 -6.88 39.56 -26.70
CA THR A 167 -7.64 40.51 -25.87
C THR A 167 -8.02 41.78 -26.66
N ARG A 168 -8.65 42.74 -25.98
CA ARG A 168 -9.04 44.03 -26.58
C ARG A 168 -7.84 44.98 -26.53
N THR A 169 -7.22 45.17 -27.67
CA THR A 169 -6.06 46.03 -27.88
C THR A 169 -6.46 47.36 -28.51
N LEU A 170 -5.97 48.47 -27.95
CA LEU A 170 -5.80 49.73 -28.68
C LEU A 170 -4.32 49.84 -29.04
N LEU A 171 -4.01 50.13 -30.30
CA LEU A 171 -2.64 50.28 -30.80
C LEU A 171 -2.42 51.74 -31.24
N ILE A 172 -1.44 52.40 -30.64
CA ILE A 172 -1.18 53.84 -30.81
C ILE A 172 0.00 54.01 -31.77
N CYS A 173 -0.29 54.44 -32.99
CA CYS A 173 0.65 54.55 -34.11
C CYS A 173 0.76 55.99 -34.64
N GLY A 174 1.79 56.28 -35.44
CA GLY A 174 2.06 57.61 -35.99
C GLY A 174 3.54 57.98 -35.88
N TYR A 175 3.90 59.17 -36.38
CA TYR A 175 5.28 59.68 -36.42
C TYR A 175 5.93 59.78 -35.02
N PRO A 176 7.26 59.93 -34.92
CA PRO A 176 7.92 60.42 -33.71
C PRO A 176 7.32 61.77 -33.26
N ASN A 177 7.50 62.13 -31.98
CA ASN A 177 7.13 63.43 -31.40
C ASN A 177 5.65 63.90 -31.45
N VAL A 178 4.73 63.19 -32.10
CA VAL A 178 3.28 63.53 -32.14
C VAL A 178 2.52 63.30 -30.81
N GLY A 179 3.21 63.02 -29.70
CA GLY A 179 2.63 62.90 -28.36
C GLY A 179 1.97 61.57 -27.98
N LYS A 180 2.20 60.48 -28.74
CA LYS A 180 1.63 59.14 -28.48
C LYS A 180 1.82 58.64 -27.04
N SER A 181 3.05 58.73 -26.53
CA SER A 181 3.41 58.28 -25.19
C SER A 181 2.79 59.15 -24.08
N SER A 182 2.57 60.44 -24.36
CA SER A 182 1.83 61.35 -23.48
C SER A 182 0.38 60.89 -23.32
N PHE A 183 -0.30 60.56 -24.42
CA PHE A 183 -1.66 60.02 -24.38
C PHE A 183 -1.74 58.69 -23.62
N LEU A 184 -0.76 57.79 -23.77
CA LEU A 184 -0.70 56.55 -22.99
C LEU A 184 -0.60 56.83 -21.47
N ARG A 185 0.15 57.87 -21.08
CA ARG A 185 0.33 58.30 -19.69
C ARG A 185 -0.92 59.01 -19.11
N SER A 186 -1.66 59.77 -19.91
CA SER A 186 -2.94 60.37 -19.47
C SER A 186 -4.06 59.34 -19.36
N VAL A 187 -4.08 58.31 -20.23
CA VAL A 187 -5.15 57.29 -20.26
C VAL A 187 -4.90 56.13 -19.29
N THR A 188 -3.65 55.88 -18.88
CA THR A 188 -3.26 54.69 -18.09
C THR A 188 -2.21 55.00 -17.03
N ARG A 189 -2.07 54.12 -16.03
CA ARG A 189 -0.99 54.21 -15.03
C ARG A 189 0.38 53.70 -15.53
N ALA A 190 0.62 53.71 -16.84
CA ALA A 190 1.93 53.40 -17.40
C ALA A 190 2.81 54.66 -17.37
N ASP A 191 3.90 54.61 -16.62
CA ASP A 191 4.91 55.66 -16.64
C ASP A 191 5.85 55.41 -17.83
N VAL A 192 5.90 56.37 -18.74
CA VAL A 192 6.67 56.31 -20.00
C VAL A 192 7.35 57.65 -20.21
N ASP A 193 8.65 57.62 -20.50
CA ASP A 193 9.47 58.82 -20.68
C ASP A 193 9.04 59.62 -21.90
N VAL A 194 8.44 60.79 -21.66
CA VAL A 194 8.15 61.80 -22.67
C VAL A 194 9.32 62.77 -22.72
N GLN A 195 9.99 62.82 -23.87
CA GLN A 195 11.13 63.70 -24.16
C GLN A 195 10.96 64.32 -25.57
N PRO A 196 11.53 65.49 -25.87
CA PRO A 196 11.27 66.22 -27.11
C PRO A 196 12.05 65.72 -28.34
N TYR A 197 12.87 64.67 -28.23
CA TYR A 197 13.66 64.11 -29.32
C TYR A 197 13.04 62.80 -29.85
N ALA A 198 13.20 62.53 -31.14
CA ALA A 198 12.66 61.33 -31.78
C ALA A 198 13.21 60.02 -31.17
N PHE A 199 12.42 58.94 -31.27
CA PHE A 199 12.73 57.60 -30.73
C PHE A 199 12.95 57.54 -29.21
N THR A 200 12.12 58.26 -28.44
CA THR A 200 11.97 58.07 -26.99
C THR A 200 11.66 56.62 -26.62
N THR A 201 10.63 56.04 -27.26
CA THR A 201 10.22 54.65 -27.13
C THR A 201 10.94 53.77 -28.17
N LYS A 202 11.86 52.93 -27.70
CA LYS A 202 12.65 51.98 -28.53
C LYS A 202 12.07 50.56 -28.56
N SER A 203 10.96 50.35 -27.85
CA SER A 203 10.26 49.09 -27.67
C SER A 203 8.77 49.37 -27.46
N LEU A 204 7.93 48.37 -27.73
CA LEU A 204 6.50 48.44 -27.42
C LEU A 204 6.28 48.64 -25.90
N PHE A 205 5.46 49.62 -25.52
CA PHE A 205 5.02 49.82 -24.13
C PHE A 205 3.52 49.46 -24.00
N VAL A 206 3.10 49.02 -22.81
CA VAL A 206 1.72 48.59 -22.57
C VAL A 206 1.16 49.23 -21.30
N GLY A 207 0.11 50.03 -21.48
CA GLY A 207 -0.73 50.52 -20.40
C GLY A 207 -2.03 49.71 -20.28
N HIS A 208 -2.48 49.51 -19.05
CA HIS A 208 -3.79 48.92 -18.78
C HIS A 208 -4.74 49.99 -18.23
N PHE A 209 -5.98 49.92 -18.68
CA PHE A 209 -7.10 50.69 -18.13
C PHE A 209 -8.37 49.85 -18.19
N ASP A 210 -9.35 50.22 -17.36
CA ASP A 210 -10.67 49.62 -17.35
C ASP A 210 -11.70 50.56 -17.95
N TYR A 211 -12.67 49.98 -18.65
CA TYR A 211 -13.81 50.68 -19.26
C TYR A 211 -15.01 49.72 -19.35
N LYS A 212 -16.20 50.15 -18.89
CA LYS A 212 -17.41 49.30 -18.79
C LYS A 212 -17.14 47.93 -18.12
N TYR A 213 -16.39 47.93 -17.03
CA TYR A 213 -15.94 46.74 -16.28
C TYR A 213 -15.10 45.73 -17.09
N LEU A 214 -14.60 46.13 -18.27
CA LEU A 214 -13.69 45.35 -19.10
C LEU A 214 -12.30 45.97 -19.05
N ARG A 215 -11.29 45.13 -18.80
CA ARG A 215 -9.89 45.53 -18.92
C ARG A 215 -9.48 45.57 -20.39
N PHE A 216 -8.87 46.68 -20.78
CA PHE A 216 -8.24 46.91 -22.08
C PHE A 216 -6.72 46.97 -21.92
N GLN A 217 -6.01 46.87 -23.04
CA GLN A 217 -4.57 47.15 -23.09
C GLN A 217 -4.31 48.14 -24.23
N ALA A 218 -3.79 49.32 -23.88
CA ALA A 218 -3.26 50.30 -24.82
C ALA A 218 -1.77 49.99 -25.05
N ILE A 219 -1.36 49.94 -26.31
CA ILE A 219 -0.01 49.60 -26.72
C ILE A 219 0.56 50.79 -27.50
N ASP A 220 1.59 51.44 -26.97
CA ASP A 220 2.31 52.51 -27.66
C ASP A 220 3.42 51.89 -28.51
N THR A 221 3.47 52.28 -29.79
CA THR A 221 4.47 51.79 -30.75
C THR A 221 5.55 52.84 -30.97
N PRO A 222 6.84 52.44 -31.08
CA PRO A 222 7.88 53.29 -31.64
C PRO A 222 7.43 53.98 -32.93
N GLY A 223 7.82 55.25 -33.11
CA GLY A 223 7.50 56.03 -34.31
C GLY A 223 7.98 55.33 -35.57
N ILE A 224 7.12 55.32 -36.60
CA ILE A 224 7.37 54.69 -37.90
C ILE A 224 7.74 55.79 -38.90
N LEU A 225 8.70 55.52 -39.77
CA LEU A 225 9.04 56.36 -40.93
C LEU A 225 8.73 55.62 -42.23
N ASP A 226 8.63 56.36 -43.34
CA ASP A 226 8.24 55.83 -44.65
C ASP A 226 9.45 55.24 -45.40
N HIS A 227 10.01 54.17 -44.84
CA HIS A 227 11.13 53.41 -45.43
C HIS A 227 10.63 52.09 -46.06
N PRO A 228 11.30 51.58 -47.12
CA PRO A 228 11.02 50.24 -47.65
C PRO A 228 11.20 49.16 -46.58
N LEU A 229 10.38 48.10 -46.64
CA LEU A 229 10.40 47.00 -45.66
C LEU A 229 11.76 46.30 -45.50
N GLU A 230 12.63 46.40 -46.50
CA GLU A 230 13.99 45.82 -46.50
C GLU A 230 15.03 46.74 -45.82
N GLU A 231 14.72 48.03 -45.64
CA GLU A 231 15.59 49.05 -45.03
C GLU A 231 15.12 49.45 -43.61
N MET A 232 13.95 48.99 -43.16
CA MET A 232 13.39 49.31 -41.84
C MET A 232 14.26 48.81 -40.67
N ASN A 233 14.39 49.64 -39.64
CA ASN A 233 15.16 49.30 -38.44
C ASN A 233 14.45 48.25 -37.58
N THR A 234 15.21 47.54 -36.73
CA THR A 234 14.67 46.57 -35.76
C THR A 234 13.71 47.20 -34.73
N ILE A 235 13.70 48.53 -34.59
CA ILE A 235 12.73 49.28 -33.79
C ILE A 235 11.40 49.43 -34.55
N GLU A 236 11.46 49.80 -35.82
CA GLU A 236 10.27 50.01 -36.68
C GLU A 236 9.59 48.68 -37.01
N MET A 237 10.38 47.62 -37.23
CA MET A 237 9.88 46.26 -37.43
C MET A 237 9.11 45.70 -36.22
N GLN A 238 9.33 46.19 -34.99
CA GLN A 238 8.47 45.87 -33.84
C GLN A 238 7.08 46.50 -33.99
N SER A 239 7.01 47.76 -34.43
CA SER A 239 5.74 48.45 -34.72
C SER A 239 4.99 47.75 -35.86
N ILE A 240 5.66 47.37 -36.95
CA ILE A 240 5.05 46.57 -38.03
C ILE A 240 4.58 45.20 -37.54
N THR A 241 5.36 44.49 -36.71
CA THR A 241 4.98 43.18 -36.13
C THR A 241 3.72 43.31 -35.25
N ALA A 242 3.59 44.41 -34.50
CA ALA A 242 2.40 44.73 -33.72
C ALA A 242 1.20 45.07 -34.62
N ILE A 243 1.38 45.94 -35.62
CA ILE A 243 0.34 46.31 -36.59
C ILE A 243 -0.17 45.09 -37.36
N ALA A 244 0.71 44.15 -37.74
CA ALA A 244 0.32 42.93 -38.46
C ALA A 244 -0.55 42.00 -37.58
N HIS A 245 0.02 41.49 -36.49
CA HIS A 245 -0.54 40.33 -35.78
C HIS A 245 -1.58 40.66 -34.70
N LEU A 246 -1.62 41.89 -34.16
CA LEU A 246 -2.55 42.23 -33.08
C LEU A 246 -3.95 42.54 -33.65
N ARG A 247 -5.00 42.04 -32.99
CA ARG A 247 -6.40 42.27 -33.37
C ARG A 247 -6.96 43.55 -32.73
N SER A 248 -6.27 44.66 -32.96
CA SER A 248 -6.50 45.96 -32.33
C SER A 248 -7.45 46.86 -33.11
N ALA A 249 -8.04 47.84 -32.40
CA ALA A 249 -8.35 49.12 -33.02
C ALA A 249 -7.06 49.96 -33.09
N ILE A 250 -6.85 50.69 -34.18
CA ILE A 250 -5.65 51.47 -34.44
C ILE A 250 -5.97 52.95 -34.30
N LEU A 251 -5.24 53.64 -33.43
CA LEU A 251 -5.28 55.09 -33.25
C LEU A 251 -4.06 55.66 -33.99
N TYR A 252 -4.28 56.30 -35.13
CA TYR A 252 -3.23 56.98 -35.89
C TYR A 252 -3.14 58.44 -35.46
N PHE A 253 -2.09 58.78 -34.71
CA PHE A 253 -1.87 60.13 -34.19
C PHE A 253 -1.22 61.03 -35.25
N MET A 254 -1.84 62.18 -35.48
CA MET A 254 -1.35 63.27 -36.33
C MET A 254 -1.14 64.54 -35.52
N ASP A 255 -0.17 65.35 -35.92
CA ASP A 255 0.18 66.63 -35.32
C ASP A 255 0.10 67.72 -36.40
N LEU A 256 -0.93 68.56 -36.33
CA LEU A 256 -1.13 69.65 -37.30
C LEU A 256 -0.20 70.85 -37.07
N SER A 257 0.48 70.92 -35.92
CA SER A 257 1.36 72.05 -35.58
C SER A 257 2.77 71.97 -36.20
N GLU A 258 3.06 70.92 -36.97
CA GLU A 258 4.35 70.54 -37.57
C GLU A 258 5.55 70.41 -36.60
N GLN A 259 5.35 70.68 -35.30
CA GLN A 259 6.33 70.54 -34.22
C GLN A 259 6.94 69.13 -34.09
N CYS A 260 6.32 68.10 -34.67
CA CYS A 260 6.89 66.76 -34.75
C CYS A 260 8.10 66.66 -35.71
N GLY A 261 8.39 67.70 -36.51
CA GLY A 261 9.49 67.76 -37.47
C GLY A 261 9.15 67.25 -38.87
N TYR A 262 7.86 67.00 -39.16
CA TYR A 262 7.37 66.47 -40.43
C TYR A 262 6.07 67.17 -40.84
N THR A 263 5.96 67.52 -42.12
CA THR A 263 4.81 68.27 -42.63
C THR A 263 3.52 67.45 -42.65
N VAL A 264 2.37 68.12 -42.65
CA VAL A 264 1.06 67.44 -42.71
C VAL A 264 0.95 66.53 -43.93
N ALA A 265 1.48 66.94 -45.09
CA ALA A 265 1.51 66.12 -46.30
C ALA A 265 2.32 64.82 -46.14
N ALA A 266 3.45 64.85 -45.43
CA ALA A 266 4.23 63.64 -45.12
C ALA A 266 3.47 62.71 -44.15
N GLN A 267 2.78 63.28 -43.16
CA GLN A 267 1.93 62.51 -42.23
C GLN A 267 0.77 61.80 -42.95
N ILE A 268 0.23 62.41 -44.02
CA ILE A 268 -0.80 61.82 -44.89
C ILE A 268 -0.20 60.74 -45.81
N ALA A 269 1.02 60.94 -46.35
CA ALA A 269 1.69 59.95 -47.19
C ALA A 269 1.95 58.63 -46.45
N LEU A 270 2.53 58.69 -45.24
CA LEU A 270 2.74 57.49 -44.40
C LEU A 270 1.43 56.76 -44.09
N PHE A 271 0.33 57.50 -43.82
CA PHE A 271 -0.97 56.88 -43.59
C PHE A 271 -1.46 56.10 -44.81
N GLN A 272 -1.18 56.57 -46.03
CA GLN A 272 -1.52 55.88 -47.27
C GLN A 272 -0.62 54.66 -47.53
N SER A 273 0.69 54.74 -47.24
CA SER A 273 1.61 53.60 -47.43
C SER A 273 1.33 52.44 -46.48
N ILE A 274 0.98 52.72 -45.22
CA ILE A 274 0.64 51.69 -44.22
C ILE A 274 -0.81 51.18 -44.32
N LYS A 275 -1.70 51.88 -45.05
CA LYS A 275 -3.13 51.54 -45.18
C LYS A 275 -3.43 50.07 -45.51
N PRO A 276 -2.67 49.36 -46.38
CA PRO A 276 -2.91 47.94 -46.64
C PRO A 276 -2.80 47.03 -45.40
N LEU A 277 -1.98 47.41 -44.41
CA LEU A 277 -1.80 46.66 -43.15
C LEU A 277 -3.02 46.79 -42.20
N PHE A 278 -3.92 47.73 -42.48
CA PHE A 278 -5.12 47.98 -41.68
C PHE A 278 -6.35 47.18 -42.14
N ALA A 279 -6.20 46.29 -43.13
CA ALA A 279 -7.29 45.45 -43.61
C ALA A 279 -7.95 44.63 -42.48
N ASN A 280 -9.28 44.72 -42.37
CA ASN A 280 -10.10 44.13 -41.29
C ASN A 280 -9.83 44.70 -39.88
N LYS A 281 -9.39 45.96 -39.76
CA LYS A 281 -9.18 46.65 -38.47
C LYS A 281 -9.89 48.00 -38.44
N LEU A 282 -10.34 48.41 -37.25
CA LEU A 282 -10.93 49.72 -37.03
C LEU A 282 -9.81 50.76 -36.94
N VAL A 283 -9.93 51.87 -37.69
CA VAL A 283 -8.91 52.93 -37.77
C VAL A 283 -9.53 54.27 -37.38
N PHE A 284 -8.89 54.96 -36.44
CA PHE A 284 -9.24 56.31 -36.03
C PHE A 284 -8.06 57.24 -36.33
N ILE A 285 -8.34 58.38 -36.96
CA ILE A 285 -7.37 59.47 -37.10
C ILE A 285 -7.55 60.37 -35.88
N VAL A 286 -6.50 60.51 -35.08
CA VAL A 286 -6.50 61.25 -33.82
C VAL A 286 -5.60 62.47 -33.97
N ILE A 287 -6.21 63.66 -33.97
CA ILE A 287 -5.50 64.93 -34.05
C ILE A 287 -5.13 65.34 -32.63
N ASN A 288 -3.83 65.48 -32.36
CA ASN A 288 -3.27 65.93 -31.09
C ASN A 288 -2.85 67.41 -31.18
N LYS A 289 -2.62 68.03 -30.01
CA LYS A 289 -2.18 69.44 -29.85
C LYS A 289 -3.18 70.51 -30.34
N ILE A 290 -4.48 70.28 -30.14
CA ILE A 290 -5.54 71.27 -30.45
C ILE A 290 -5.46 72.57 -29.62
N ASP A 291 -4.59 72.61 -28.61
CA ASP A 291 -4.18 73.80 -27.85
C ASP A 291 -3.22 74.72 -28.61
N VAL A 292 -2.60 74.23 -29.70
CA VAL A 292 -1.70 75.02 -30.56
C VAL A 292 -2.36 75.41 -31.89
N MET A 293 -3.10 74.47 -32.52
CA MET A 293 -3.76 74.70 -33.81
C MET A 293 -4.95 73.75 -33.96
N ARG A 294 -6.13 74.27 -34.31
CA ARG A 294 -7.35 73.45 -34.51
C ARG A 294 -7.50 73.05 -36.00
N PRO A 295 -8.26 71.98 -36.32
CA PRO A 295 -8.50 71.58 -37.72
C PRO A 295 -9.27 72.60 -38.58
N GLU A 296 -9.82 73.63 -37.93
CA GLU A 296 -10.52 74.77 -38.53
C GLU A 296 -9.55 75.89 -38.97
N ASP A 297 -8.35 75.97 -38.36
CA ASP A 297 -7.33 76.99 -38.63
C ASP A 297 -6.38 76.63 -39.80
N LEU A 298 -6.62 75.50 -40.47
CA LEU A 298 -5.70 74.87 -41.41
C LEU A 298 -5.94 75.33 -42.87
N ASP A 299 -4.86 75.42 -43.66
CA ASP A 299 -4.93 75.77 -45.08
C ASP A 299 -5.94 74.92 -45.86
N ALA A 300 -6.72 75.57 -46.75
CA ALA A 300 -7.80 74.92 -47.50
C ALA A 300 -7.33 73.71 -48.35
N GLU A 301 -6.08 73.71 -48.82
CA GLU A 301 -5.51 72.56 -49.54
C GLU A 301 -5.29 71.36 -48.59
N SER A 302 -4.63 71.59 -47.44
CA SER A 302 -4.42 70.58 -46.40
C SER A 302 -5.75 70.08 -45.81
N GLN A 303 -6.73 70.96 -45.63
CA GLN A 303 -8.08 70.60 -45.19
C GLN A 303 -8.80 69.73 -46.24
N ALA A 304 -8.63 70.00 -47.54
CA ALA A 304 -9.15 69.15 -48.61
C ALA A 304 -8.46 67.77 -48.65
N GLN A 305 -7.15 67.69 -48.36
CA GLN A 305 -6.42 66.43 -48.24
C GLN A 305 -6.92 65.60 -47.03
N LEU A 306 -7.14 66.22 -45.86
CA LEU A 306 -7.75 65.55 -44.70
C LEU A 306 -9.18 65.06 -45.00
N GLN A 307 -10.01 65.89 -45.63
CA GLN A 307 -11.35 65.45 -46.05
C GLN A 307 -11.32 64.31 -47.08
N ALA A 308 -10.27 64.20 -47.91
CA ALA A 308 -10.11 63.07 -48.82
C ALA A 308 -9.85 61.74 -48.08
N LEU A 309 -9.20 61.77 -46.91
CA LEU A 309 -8.99 60.57 -46.07
C LEU A 309 -10.29 60.07 -45.40
N LEU A 310 -11.27 60.95 -45.17
CA LEU A 310 -12.54 60.63 -44.48
C LEU A 310 -13.67 60.18 -45.41
N LYS A 311 -13.54 60.38 -46.73
CA LYS A 311 -14.53 59.93 -47.73
C LYS A 311 -14.76 58.40 -47.79
N PRO A 312 -13.76 57.51 -47.58
CA PRO A 312 -14.04 56.11 -47.28
C PRO A 312 -14.51 55.98 -45.82
N GLY A 313 -15.80 55.76 -45.61
CA GLY A 313 -16.50 55.83 -44.31
C GLY A 313 -16.12 54.77 -43.24
N ASP A 314 -14.97 54.12 -43.38
CA ASP A 314 -14.38 53.21 -42.38
C ASP A 314 -13.48 53.94 -41.36
N VAL A 315 -13.20 55.23 -41.57
CA VAL A 315 -12.26 56.04 -40.78
C VAL A 315 -12.97 57.24 -40.13
N GLU A 316 -12.74 57.43 -38.84
CA GLU A 316 -13.33 58.51 -38.03
C GLU A 316 -12.25 59.47 -37.51
N MET A 317 -12.53 60.76 -37.52
CA MET A 317 -11.64 61.82 -37.01
C MET A 317 -12.01 62.17 -35.57
N LEU A 318 -11.02 62.20 -34.69
CA LEU A 318 -11.17 62.56 -33.28
C LEU A 318 -10.10 63.60 -32.89
N GLN A 319 -10.42 64.46 -31.93
CA GLN A 319 -9.58 65.59 -31.50
C GLN A 319 -9.24 65.44 -30.02
N LEU A 320 -8.00 65.76 -29.63
CA LEU A 320 -7.60 65.85 -28.22
C LEU A 320 -6.40 66.78 -28.00
N SER A 321 -6.19 67.20 -26.75
CA SER A 321 -4.88 67.62 -26.28
C SER A 321 -4.47 66.90 -25.00
N CYS A 322 -3.20 66.49 -24.95
CA CYS A 322 -2.58 65.90 -23.76
C CYS A 322 -2.10 66.96 -22.75
N THR A 323 -2.18 68.27 -23.05
CA THR A 323 -1.75 69.36 -22.14
C THR A 323 -2.94 69.93 -21.35
N THR A 324 -4.12 70.02 -21.97
CA THR A 324 -5.38 70.49 -21.34
C THR A 324 -6.29 69.35 -20.89
N GLU A 325 -5.95 68.10 -21.22
CA GLU A 325 -6.77 66.88 -21.09
C GLU A 325 -8.11 66.88 -21.88
N GLU A 326 -8.35 67.92 -22.69
CA GLU A 326 -9.52 68.07 -23.59
C GLU A 326 -9.56 66.91 -24.61
N GLY A 327 -10.74 66.31 -24.81
CA GLY A 327 -10.97 65.20 -25.75
C GLY A 327 -10.38 63.84 -25.36
N VAL A 328 -9.42 63.75 -24.43
CA VAL A 328 -8.70 62.51 -24.08
C VAL A 328 -9.63 61.36 -23.68
N GLN A 329 -10.65 61.64 -22.87
CA GLN A 329 -11.63 60.63 -22.47
C GLN A 329 -12.60 60.26 -23.60
N GLU A 330 -12.92 61.18 -24.49
CA GLU A 330 -13.84 60.94 -25.61
C GLU A 330 -13.22 59.99 -26.63
N VAL A 331 -11.94 60.22 -26.99
CA VAL A 331 -11.17 59.34 -27.88
C VAL A 331 -11.05 57.93 -27.30
N LYS A 332 -10.76 57.83 -25.99
CA LYS A 332 -10.78 56.54 -25.25
C LYS A 332 -12.13 55.85 -25.39
N ASN A 333 -13.23 56.57 -25.15
CA ASN A 333 -14.59 56.00 -25.13
C ASN A 333 -15.02 55.52 -26.52
N ALA A 334 -14.93 56.37 -27.55
CA ALA A 334 -15.33 56.05 -28.92
C ALA A 334 -14.58 54.81 -29.47
N ALA A 335 -13.26 54.77 -29.29
CA ALA A 335 -12.43 53.65 -29.69
C ALA A 335 -12.81 52.34 -28.97
N CYS A 336 -13.13 52.41 -27.67
CA CYS A 336 -13.56 51.26 -26.89
C CYS A 336 -14.94 50.74 -27.30
N GLU A 337 -15.91 51.62 -27.56
CA GLU A 337 -17.28 51.23 -27.93
C GLU A 337 -17.35 50.57 -29.31
N ARG A 338 -16.71 51.17 -30.33
CA ARG A 338 -16.60 50.58 -31.67
C ARG A 338 -15.91 49.21 -31.63
N LEU A 339 -14.81 49.08 -30.87
CA LEU A 339 -14.11 47.80 -30.69
C LEU A 339 -14.93 46.76 -29.92
N ILE A 340 -15.79 47.18 -28.98
CA ILE A 340 -16.77 46.27 -28.35
C ILE A 340 -17.81 45.81 -29.39
N ALA A 341 -18.36 46.73 -30.20
CA ALA A 341 -19.39 46.41 -31.18
C ALA A 341 -18.92 45.38 -32.23
N ASP A 342 -17.75 45.59 -32.84
CA ASP A 342 -17.13 44.62 -33.76
C ASP A 342 -16.86 43.27 -33.07
N ARG A 343 -16.22 43.27 -31.89
CA ARG A 343 -15.92 42.02 -31.18
C ARG A 343 -17.19 41.28 -30.71
N VAL A 344 -18.32 41.96 -30.52
CA VAL A 344 -19.63 41.32 -30.30
C VAL A 344 -20.18 40.76 -31.62
N ALA A 345 -20.16 41.52 -32.71
CA ALA A 345 -20.60 41.05 -34.03
C ALA A 345 -19.81 39.81 -34.51
N GLN A 346 -18.50 39.78 -34.29
CA GLN A 346 -17.64 38.61 -34.54
C GLN A 346 -18.03 37.41 -33.68
N LYS A 347 -18.32 37.61 -32.38
CA LYS A 347 -18.78 36.54 -31.48
C LYS A 347 -20.15 35.99 -31.86
N LEU A 348 -21.07 36.83 -32.34
CA LEU A 348 -22.36 36.39 -32.85
C LEU A 348 -22.17 35.54 -34.11
N LYS A 349 -21.45 36.04 -35.11
CA LYS A 349 -21.11 35.30 -36.35
C LYS A 349 -20.43 33.96 -36.08
N ALA A 350 -19.56 33.88 -35.07
CA ALA A 350 -18.86 32.65 -34.69
C ALA A 350 -19.68 31.68 -33.81
N GLY A 351 -20.85 32.10 -33.31
CA GLY A 351 -21.77 31.27 -32.50
C GLY A 351 -23.04 30.83 -33.23
N THR A 352 -23.25 31.30 -34.47
CA THR A 352 -24.36 30.90 -35.35
C THR A 352 -23.88 29.90 -36.40
N ASN A 353 -24.49 28.72 -36.43
CA ASN A 353 -24.29 27.77 -37.53
C ASN A 353 -24.97 28.27 -38.81
N SER A 354 -24.62 27.69 -39.97
CA SER A 354 -25.21 28.01 -41.29
C SER A 354 -26.74 27.97 -41.34
N ASN A 355 -27.37 27.21 -40.44
CA ASN A 355 -28.81 27.00 -40.37
C ASN A 355 -29.50 27.97 -39.39
N GLY A 356 -28.82 29.04 -38.96
CA GLY A 356 -29.35 30.05 -38.02
C GLY A 356 -29.42 29.60 -36.54
N ALA A 357 -29.27 28.30 -36.27
CA ALA A 357 -29.22 27.76 -34.91
C ALA A 357 -28.00 28.27 -34.14
N VAL A 358 -28.23 28.75 -32.92
CA VAL A 358 -27.18 29.18 -31.99
C VAL A 358 -26.55 27.95 -31.34
N GLY A 359 -25.22 27.85 -31.37
CA GLY A 359 -24.48 26.66 -30.92
C GLY A 359 -23.31 26.97 -29.97
N GLY A 360 -23.01 26.00 -29.11
CA GLY A 360 -21.86 26.03 -28.21
C GLY A 360 -21.84 27.25 -27.28
N ARG A 361 -20.65 27.85 -27.13
CA ARG A 361 -20.34 28.93 -26.16
C ARG A 361 -21.27 30.16 -26.20
N LEU A 362 -22.00 30.38 -27.29
CA LEU A 362 -22.96 31.48 -27.35
C LEU A 362 -24.26 31.15 -26.58
N GLY A 363 -24.67 29.87 -26.54
CA GLY A 363 -25.79 29.40 -25.72
C GLY A 363 -25.53 29.57 -24.22
N ASP A 364 -24.35 29.13 -23.74
CA ASP A 364 -23.91 29.27 -22.35
C ASP A 364 -23.92 30.75 -21.88
N VAL A 365 -23.58 31.66 -22.79
CA VAL A 365 -23.56 33.11 -22.54
C VAL A 365 -24.98 33.70 -22.58
N LEU A 366 -25.84 33.27 -23.50
CA LEU A 366 -27.24 33.72 -23.55
C LEU A 366 -28.03 33.29 -22.30
N ALA A 367 -27.80 32.08 -21.78
CA ALA A 367 -28.40 31.63 -20.53
C ALA A 367 -28.03 32.54 -19.34
N ARG A 368 -26.81 33.08 -19.31
CA ARG A 368 -26.34 34.04 -18.30
C ARG A 368 -26.81 35.48 -18.53
N ILE A 369 -27.20 35.84 -19.75
CA ILE A 369 -27.77 37.16 -20.09
C ILE A 369 -29.29 37.18 -19.83
N HIS A 370 -29.96 36.02 -19.87
CA HIS A 370 -31.39 35.89 -19.65
C HIS A 370 -31.77 36.10 -18.17
N VAL A 371 -32.22 37.32 -17.84
CA VAL A 371 -32.80 37.63 -16.53
C VAL A 371 -34.15 36.94 -16.37
N ALA A 372 -34.22 35.97 -15.46
CA ALA A 372 -35.47 35.29 -15.11
C ALA A 372 -36.50 36.29 -14.54
N ARG A 373 -37.77 36.15 -14.94
CA ARG A 373 -38.88 36.93 -14.43
C ARG A 373 -39.69 36.08 -13.44
N PRO A 374 -39.95 36.54 -12.20
CA PRO A 374 -40.78 35.80 -11.27
C PRO A 374 -42.23 35.71 -11.76
N MET A 375 -42.91 34.61 -11.43
CA MET A 375 -44.33 34.41 -11.65
C MET A 375 -45.03 34.15 -10.31
N ASN A 376 -46.32 34.51 -10.24
CA ASN A 376 -47.21 34.53 -9.07
C ASN A 376 -47.07 35.77 -8.16
N GLY A 377 -48.21 36.21 -7.60
CA GLY A 377 -48.41 37.55 -7.04
C GLY A 377 -48.44 37.65 -5.52
N VAL A 378 -47.58 36.91 -4.80
CA VAL A 378 -47.38 37.15 -3.36
C VAL A 378 -46.27 38.19 -3.22
N VAL A 379 -46.61 39.40 -2.76
CA VAL A 379 -45.65 40.49 -2.57
C VAL A 379 -44.71 40.13 -1.42
N ARG A 380 -43.42 39.95 -1.73
CA ARG A 380 -42.34 39.76 -0.75
C ARG A 380 -41.45 41.00 -0.78
N GLU A 381 -41.72 41.94 0.12
CA GLU A 381 -40.93 43.16 0.24
C GLU A 381 -39.57 42.88 0.89
N ALA A 382 -38.55 43.66 0.52
CA ALA A 382 -37.21 43.52 1.09
C ALA A 382 -37.14 44.25 2.44
N PHE A 383 -37.18 43.49 3.55
CA PHE A 383 -37.07 44.07 4.89
C PHE A 383 -35.64 44.56 5.18
N ILE A 384 -35.42 45.86 5.02
CA ILE A 384 -34.22 46.57 5.44
C ILE A 384 -34.56 47.31 6.74
N PRO A 385 -33.91 47.00 7.88
CA PRO A 385 -34.15 47.71 9.14
C PRO A 385 -33.81 49.20 9.04
N ASP A 386 -34.60 50.06 9.66
CA ASP A 386 -34.45 51.52 9.55
C ASP A 386 -33.12 52.02 10.12
N ALA A 387 -32.62 51.39 11.19
CA ALA A 387 -31.27 51.63 11.73
C ALA A 387 -30.12 51.38 10.74
N VAL A 388 -30.37 50.68 9.62
CA VAL A 388 -29.41 50.51 8.50
C VAL A 388 -29.63 51.58 7.42
N LYS A 389 -30.87 52.07 7.22
CA LYS A 389 -31.18 53.16 6.29
C LYS A 389 -30.64 54.50 6.79
N GLU A 390 -30.72 54.74 8.10
CA GLU A 390 -30.23 55.96 8.77
C GLU A 390 -28.72 55.93 9.06
N MET A 391 -28.05 54.78 8.85
CA MET A 391 -26.63 54.65 9.12
C MET A 391 -25.79 55.46 8.13
N LYS A 392 -25.16 56.54 8.62
CA LYS A 392 -24.18 57.30 7.84
C LYS A 392 -23.11 56.37 7.25
N LYS A 393 -22.83 56.52 5.96
CA LYS A 393 -21.78 55.77 5.27
C LYS A 393 -20.42 56.04 5.94
N TYR A 394 -19.70 54.98 6.30
CA TYR A 394 -18.37 55.10 6.89
C TYR A 394 -17.36 55.75 5.92
N ASP A 395 -16.75 56.85 6.36
CA ASP A 395 -15.53 57.42 5.78
C ASP A 395 -14.38 57.26 6.79
N LYS A 396 -13.17 57.03 6.29
CA LYS A 396 -11.96 56.95 7.11
C LYS A 396 -11.42 58.33 7.50
N ASN A 397 -11.73 59.35 6.71
CA ASN A 397 -11.17 60.70 6.83
C ASN A 397 -11.99 61.63 7.75
N ASP A 398 -13.17 61.19 8.20
CA ASP A 398 -14.04 61.95 9.11
C ASP A 398 -13.50 61.88 10.56
N PRO A 399 -13.26 63.04 11.24
CA PRO A 399 -12.85 63.07 12.65
C PRO A 399 -13.87 62.47 13.62
N GLU A 400 -15.17 62.56 13.33
CA GLU A 400 -16.25 62.01 14.18
C GLU A 400 -16.66 60.58 13.76
N ARG A 401 -15.81 59.87 13.00
CA ARG A 401 -16.10 58.49 12.61
C ARG A 401 -16.27 57.58 13.82
N ARG A 402 -17.22 56.66 13.74
CA ARG A 402 -17.37 55.55 14.71
C ARG A 402 -16.06 54.75 14.75
N LYS A 403 -15.36 54.74 15.89
CA LYS A 403 -14.18 53.88 16.11
C LYS A 403 -14.54 52.44 15.79
N LEU A 404 -13.74 51.81 14.93
CA LEU A 404 -13.84 50.38 14.65
C LEU A 404 -13.04 49.58 15.69
N ALA A 405 -13.38 48.30 15.89
CA ALA A 405 -12.60 47.42 16.77
C ALA A 405 -11.13 47.33 16.34
N ARG A 406 -10.86 47.46 15.03
CA ARG A 406 -9.52 47.56 14.45
C ARG A 406 -8.78 48.84 14.85
N ASP A 407 -9.47 49.97 14.98
CA ASP A 407 -8.83 51.21 15.44
C ASP A 407 -8.39 51.06 16.90
N ILE A 408 -9.21 50.40 17.73
CA ILE A 408 -8.92 50.08 19.14
C ILE A 408 -7.77 49.06 19.24
N GLU A 409 -7.73 48.07 18.36
CA GLU A 409 -6.63 47.10 18.23
C GLU A 409 -5.31 47.79 17.85
N GLU A 410 -5.31 48.67 16.84
CA GLU A 410 -4.13 49.45 16.42
C GLU A 410 -3.69 50.45 17.51
N GLU A 411 -4.61 51.03 18.29
CA GLU A 411 -4.30 51.88 19.47
C GLU A 411 -3.63 51.10 20.62
N ASN A 412 -3.99 49.83 20.84
CA ASN A 412 -3.57 49.03 22.00
C ASN A 412 -2.46 48.00 21.69
N GLY A 413 -1.58 48.30 20.73
CA GLY A 413 -0.39 47.49 20.43
C GLY A 413 -0.53 46.51 19.25
N GLY A 414 -1.67 46.49 18.58
CA GLY A 414 -1.91 45.73 17.35
C GLY A 414 -2.19 44.23 17.54
N ALA A 415 -2.52 43.58 16.43
CA ALA A 415 -3.04 42.21 16.33
C ALA A 415 -2.19 41.06 16.93
N GLY A 416 -0.97 41.34 17.39
CA GLY A 416 -0.10 40.37 18.07
C GLY A 416 -0.03 40.53 19.60
N VAL A 417 -0.63 41.59 20.15
CA VAL A 417 -0.54 41.95 21.58
C VAL A 417 -1.91 42.31 22.16
N PHE A 418 -2.79 42.94 21.37
CA PHE A 418 -4.14 43.27 21.81
C PHE A 418 -5.00 42.01 22.01
N ASN A 419 -5.50 41.83 23.24
CA ASN A 419 -6.42 40.74 23.57
C ASN A 419 -7.86 41.23 23.47
N ILE A 420 -8.65 40.64 22.57
CA ILE A 420 -10.05 41.03 22.34
C ILE A 420 -10.91 40.43 23.46
N ASN A 421 -11.41 41.28 24.36
CA ASN A 421 -12.38 40.84 25.35
C ASN A 421 -13.74 40.59 24.68
N LEU A 422 -14.19 39.34 24.69
CA LEU A 422 -15.46 38.94 24.07
C LEU A 422 -16.67 39.37 24.91
N LYS A 423 -16.51 39.46 26.24
CA LYS A 423 -17.56 39.74 27.22
C LYS A 423 -18.13 41.16 27.12
N ASP A 424 -17.29 42.15 26.78
CA ASP A 424 -17.65 43.58 26.71
C ASP A 424 -18.96 43.85 25.94
N LYS A 425 -19.21 43.06 24.88
CA LYS A 425 -20.30 43.23 23.92
C LYS A 425 -21.58 42.45 24.23
N TYR A 426 -21.60 41.65 25.30
CA TYR A 426 -22.83 40.97 25.71
C TYR A 426 -23.85 41.96 26.28
N MET A 427 -25.12 41.61 26.21
CA MET A 427 -26.20 42.33 26.90
C MET A 427 -26.76 41.38 27.95
N LEU A 428 -26.71 41.79 29.21
CA LEU A 428 -27.21 41.07 30.38
C LEU A 428 -28.14 42.01 31.15
N GLU A 429 -28.95 41.49 32.06
CA GLU A 429 -29.84 42.33 32.89
C GLU A 429 -29.07 43.29 33.81
N ASN A 430 -27.89 42.88 34.28
CA ASN A 430 -26.93 43.73 34.98
C ASN A 430 -25.55 43.64 34.29
N ASP A 431 -24.99 44.80 33.95
CA ASP A 431 -23.66 44.92 33.33
C ASP A 431 -22.52 44.54 34.29
N GLU A 432 -22.74 44.53 35.61
CA GLU A 432 -21.72 44.17 36.60
C GLU A 432 -21.25 42.70 36.45
N TRP A 433 -22.20 41.78 36.20
CA TRP A 433 -21.92 40.33 36.09
C TRP A 433 -21.19 39.94 34.80
N LYS A 434 -21.06 40.86 33.84
CA LYS A 434 -20.44 40.64 32.53
C LYS A 434 -19.04 40.01 32.60
N TYR A 435 -18.28 40.33 33.64
CA TYR A 435 -16.92 39.84 33.81
C TYR A 435 -16.79 38.53 34.61
N ASP A 436 -17.85 38.06 35.27
CA ASP A 436 -17.80 36.90 36.17
C ASP A 436 -17.47 35.57 35.49
N LYS A 437 -16.89 34.66 36.28
CA LYS A 437 -16.45 33.33 35.80
C LYS A 437 -17.51 32.29 36.15
N VAL A 438 -18.33 31.93 35.16
CA VAL A 438 -19.22 30.77 35.24
C VAL A 438 -18.37 29.52 35.54
N PRO A 439 -18.63 28.78 36.63
CA PRO A 439 -18.00 27.48 36.86
C PRO A 439 -18.50 26.49 35.79
N GLU A 440 -17.59 25.86 35.05
CA GLU A 440 -17.95 24.95 33.96
C GLU A 440 -18.10 23.49 34.45
N VAL A 441 -17.34 23.09 35.47
CA VAL A 441 -17.30 21.72 36.01
C VAL A 441 -17.32 21.76 37.54
N LEU A 442 -18.10 20.86 38.15
CA LEU A 442 -18.14 20.59 39.59
C LEU A 442 -18.11 19.08 39.81
N ASP A 443 -17.15 18.58 40.60
CA ASP A 443 -16.99 17.16 40.99
C ASP A 443 -17.16 16.13 39.86
N GLY A 444 -16.66 16.47 38.67
CA GLY A 444 -16.66 15.60 37.49
C GLY A 444 -17.91 15.66 36.61
N LYS A 445 -18.88 16.53 36.93
CA LYS A 445 -20.06 16.84 36.11
C LYS A 445 -19.96 18.26 35.55
N ASN A 446 -20.53 18.55 34.38
CA ASN A 446 -20.58 19.91 33.87
C ASN A 446 -21.72 20.67 34.55
N VAL A 447 -21.51 21.95 34.87
CA VAL A 447 -22.54 22.78 35.53
C VAL A 447 -23.65 23.17 34.55
N TYR A 448 -23.33 23.34 33.26
CA TYR A 448 -24.31 23.64 32.21
C TYR A 448 -25.44 22.60 32.11
N ASP A 449 -25.16 21.34 32.45
CA ASP A 449 -26.15 20.25 32.45
C ASP A 449 -27.21 20.40 33.57
N PHE A 450 -27.00 21.35 34.51
CA PHE A 450 -27.87 21.65 35.66
C PHE A 450 -28.36 23.11 35.68
N ILE A 451 -28.12 23.90 34.62
CA ILE A 451 -28.67 25.26 34.53
C ILE A 451 -30.14 25.18 34.08
N ASP A 452 -31.04 25.34 35.04
CA ASP A 452 -32.48 25.32 34.85
C ASP A 452 -33.12 26.42 35.75
N PRO A 453 -34.02 27.27 35.23
CA PRO A 453 -34.63 28.34 36.03
C PRO A 453 -35.52 27.84 37.18
N GLU A 454 -35.86 26.55 37.20
CA GLU A 454 -36.70 25.90 38.23
C GLU A 454 -35.92 24.84 39.03
N ILE A 455 -34.57 24.88 39.02
CA ILE A 455 -33.72 23.82 39.62
C ILE A 455 -34.00 23.58 41.12
N GLU A 456 -34.27 24.63 41.91
CA GLU A 456 -34.58 24.52 43.34
C GLU A 456 -35.89 23.77 43.59
N ALA A 457 -36.91 23.99 42.75
CA ALA A 457 -38.20 23.29 42.86
C ALA A 457 -38.09 21.81 42.48
N LYS A 458 -37.19 21.47 41.54
CA LYS A 458 -36.88 20.08 41.16
C LYS A 458 -36.08 19.36 42.25
N LEU A 459 -35.18 20.06 42.93
CA LEU A 459 -34.44 19.51 44.07
C LEU A 459 -35.38 19.21 45.25
N ALA A 460 -36.21 20.18 45.65
CA ALA A 460 -37.16 20.00 46.76
C ALA A 460 -38.15 18.84 46.52
N ALA A 461 -38.58 18.62 45.28
CA ALA A 461 -39.43 17.47 44.91
C ALA A 461 -38.70 16.12 45.04
N LEU A 462 -37.38 16.09 44.85
CA LEU A 462 -36.55 14.89 44.96
C LEU A 462 -36.17 14.61 46.42
N GLU A 463 -35.87 15.64 47.21
CA GLU A 463 -35.73 15.54 48.67
C GLU A 463 -37.03 15.00 49.31
N GLU A 464 -38.20 15.45 48.82
CA GLU A 464 -39.49 14.89 49.19
C GLU A 464 -39.67 13.41 48.80
N GLU A 465 -38.96 12.88 47.79
CA GLU A 465 -38.99 11.44 47.44
C GLU A 465 -38.00 10.63 48.30
N GLU A 466 -36.82 11.16 48.60
CA GLU A 466 -35.86 10.52 49.52
C GLU A 466 -36.42 10.41 50.95
N GLU A 467 -37.07 11.45 51.50
CA GLU A 467 -37.75 11.36 52.81
C GLU A 467 -38.84 10.27 52.85
N LYS A 468 -39.53 10.02 51.72
CA LYS A 468 -40.54 8.95 51.62
C LYS A 468 -39.87 7.56 51.58
N LEU A 469 -38.75 7.42 50.89
CA LEU A 469 -38.00 6.15 50.79
C LEU A 469 -37.29 5.78 52.10
N GLU A 470 -36.77 6.76 52.86
CA GLU A 470 -36.30 6.53 54.23
C GLU A 470 -37.46 6.16 55.17
N ALA A 471 -38.62 6.82 55.06
CA ALA A 471 -39.79 6.49 55.89
C ALA A 471 -40.40 5.10 55.58
N GLU A 472 -40.20 4.56 54.37
CA GLU A 472 -40.54 3.18 54.02
C GLU A 472 -39.46 2.16 54.42
N GLY A 473 -38.32 2.60 54.97
CA GLY A 473 -37.23 1.74 55.45
C GLY A 473 -36.36 1.14 54.33
N TYR A 474 -36.39 1.69 53.11
CA TYR A 474 -35.72 1.11 51.93
C TYR A 474 -34.19 1.02 52.06
N TYR A 475 -33.59 1.83 52.92
CA TYR A 475 -32.14 1.88 53.15
C TYR A 475 -31.66 1.06 54.37
N ASP A 476 -32.59 0.54 55.19
CA ASP A 476 -32.22 -0.34 56.31
C ASP A 476 -31.79 -1.72 55.78
N SER A 477 -30.56 -2.12 56.10
CA SER A 477 -30.01 -3.41 55.73
C SER A 477 -30.02 -4.36 56.94
N GLU A 478 -31.02 -5.24 56.99
CA GLU A 478 -31.12 -6.30 58.00
C GLU A 478 -30.05 -7.39 57.78
N ASP A 479 -28.89 -7.22 58.41
CA ASP A 479 -27.88 -8.29 58.56
C ASP A 479 -28.41 -9.35 59.56
N ASP A 480 -29.15 -10.33 59.04
CA ASP A 480 -29.65 -11.49 59.79
C ASP A 480 -28.50 -12.27 60.46
N LEU A 481 -28.58 -12.46 61.78
CA LEU A 481 -27.57 -13.19 62.56
C LEU A 481 -27.67 -14.70 62.29
N GLU A 482 -26.77 -15.21 61.43
CA GLU A 482 -26.77 -16.61 60.97
C GLU A 482 -26.90 -17.65 62.10
N ASP A 483 -27.89 -18.54 61.94
CA ASP A 483 -28.21 -19.57 62.91
C ASP A 483 -27.11 -20.64 63.04
N ALA A 484 -26.97 -21.22 64.24
CA ALA A 484 -25.83 -22.08 64.57
C ALA A 484 -25.75 -23.37 63.72
N GLU A 485 -26.87 -23.83 63.15
CA GLU A 485 -26.89 -24.99 62.26
C GLU A 485 -26.24 -24.70 60.90
N ASP A 486 -26.40 -23.50 60.34
CA ASP A 486 -25.86 -23.15 59.02
C ASP A 486 -24.34 -22.96 59.04
N ALA A 487 -23.80 -22.41 60.13
CA ALA A 487 -22.36 -22.37 60.38
C ALA A 487 -21.74 -23.79 60.42
N ASP A 488 -22.41 -24.74 61.07
CA ASP A 488 -21.97 -26.14 61.14
C ASP A 488 -22.17 -26.88 59.80
N ILE A 489 -23.22 -26.57 59.03
CA ILE A 489 -23.40 -27.05 57.65
C ILE A 489 -22.24 -26.58 56.76
N ARG A 490 -21.81 -25.32 56.86
CA ARG A 490 -20.63 -24.79 56.13
C ARG A 490 -19.36 -25.54 56.53
N MET A 491 -19.07 -25.69 57.82
CA MET A 491 -17.88 -26.41 58.29
C MET A 491 -17.87 -27.89 57.85
N LYS A 492 -19.01 -28.58 57.91
CA LYS A 492 -19.17 -29.95 57.38
C LYS A 492 -18.95 -30.00 55.86
N ALA A 493 -19.43 -29.02 55.11
CA ALA A 493 -19.24 -28.95 53.66
C ALA A 493 -17.76 -28.80 53.27
N GLU A 494 -16.97 -28.04 54.04
CA GLU A 494 -15.52 -27.90 53.82
C GLU A 494 -14.77 -29.21 54.10
N LEU A 495 -15.02 -29.87 55.22
CA LEU A 495 -14.44 -31.18 55.55
C LEU A 495 -14.75 -32.24 54.48
N ILE A 496 -15.96 -32.19 53.88
CA ILE A 496 -16.34 -33.05 52.75
C ILE A 496 -15.55 -32.69 51.48
N ARG A 497 -15.32 -31.40 51.19
CA ARG A 497 -14.49 -30.94 50.06
C ARG A 497 -13.04 -31.42 50.21
N GLU A 498 -12.46 -31.31 51.41
CA GLU A 498 -11.09 -31.78 51.69
C GLU A 498 -10.95 -33.30 51.54
N LYS A 499 -11.83 -34.11 52.16
CA LYS A 499 -11.78 -35.58 52.00
C LYS A 499 -11.93 -35.98 50.52
N ARG A 500 -12.76 -35.29 49.74
CA ARG A 500 -12.88 -35.52 48.28
C ARG A 500 -11.58 -35.21 47.53
N ILE A 501 -10.81 -34.18 47.92
CA ILE A 501 -9.49 -33.86 47.35
C ILE A 501 -8.45 -34.93 47.71
N LEU A 502 -8.40 -35.37 48.97
CA LEU A 502 -7.50 -36.45 49.41
C LEU A 502 -7.78 -37.76 48.67
N ILE A 503 -9.06 -38.14 48.53
CA ILE A 503 -9.47 -39.33 47.75
C ILE A 503 -9.04 -39.19 46.28
N ARG A 504 -9.23 -38.01 45.67
CA ARG A 504 -8.82 -37.72 44.28
C ARG A 504 -7.30 -37.86 44.10
N ASN A 505 -6.50 -37.41 45.07
CA ASN A 505 -5.05 -37.51 45.04
C ASN A 505 -4.55 -38.95 45.29
N ALA A 506 -5.13 -39.68 46.25
CA ALA A 506 -4.86 -41.10 46.45
C ALA A 506 -5.23 -41.96 45.22
N ALA A 507 -6.32 -41.60 44.51
CA ALA A 507 -6.70 -42.22 43.26
C ALA A 507 -5.73 -41.90 42.11
N LYS A 508 -5.20 -40.67 42.02
CA LYS A 508 -4.10 -40.33 41.08
C LYS A 508 -2.85 -41.19 41.35
N MET A 509 -2.44 -41.31 42.62
CA MET A 509 -1.28 -42.12 43.01
C MET A 509 -1.45 -43.60 42.63
N LYS A 510 -2.64 -44.19 42.88
CA LYS A 510 -2.98 -45.56 42.45
C LYS A 510 -3.07 -45.73 40.93
N LYS A 511 -3.36 -44.66 40.17
CA LYS A 511 -3.46 -44.66 38.70
C LYS A 511 -2.14 -44.29 37.97
N SER A 512 -1.06 -43.98 38.69
CA SER A 512 0.21 -43.57 38.08
C SER A 512 0.98 -44.69 37.36
N LEU A 513 0.71 -45.96 37.71
CA LEU A 513 1.34 -47.16 37.13
C LEU A 513 0.73 -47.58 35.78
N LYS A 514 0.63 -46.66 34.81
CA LYS A 514 0.03 -46.93 33.49
C LYS A 514 0.70 -48.05 32.66
N ASN A 515 1.88 -48.53 33.05
CA ASN A 515 2.64 -49.55 32.33
C ASN A 515 2.59 -50.96 32.99
N ARG A 516 1.72 -51.20 33.98
CA ARG A 516 1.45 -52.56 34.53
C ARG A 516 -0.03 -52.73 34.90
N ALA A 517 -0.54 -53.95 34.79
CA ALA A 517 -1.89 -54.29 35.23
C ALA A 517 -2.04 -54.19 36.76
N ILE A 518 -3.22 -53.78 37.21
CA ILE A 518 -3.57 -53.72 38.64
C ILE A 518 -3.86 -55.14 39.13
N ILE A 519 -3.26 -55.54 40.25
CA ILE A 519 -3.44 -56.89 40.81
C ILE A 519 -4.88 -57.04 41.34
N PRO A 520 -5.61 -58.11 41.00
CA PRO A 520 -6.94 -58.39 41.55
C PRO A 520 -6.93 -58.50 43.07
N ARG A 521 -7.87 -57.81 43.74
CA ARG A 521 -7.99 -57.80 45.21
C ARG A 521 -8.18 -59.19 45.83
N THR A 522 -8.77 -60.12 45.08
CA THR A 522 -8.94 -61.54 45.47
C THR A 522 -7.64 -62.32 45.64
N LEU A 523 -6.54 -61.88 45.03
CA LEU A 523 -5.21 -62.53 45.14
C LEU A 523 -4.32 -61.87 46.20
N THR A 524 -4.65 -60.67 46.64
CA THR A 524 -3.89 -59.90 47.65
C THR A 524 -4.50 -60.10 49.03
N LYS A 525 -3.76 -60.74 49.94
CA LYS A 525 -4.17 -60.83 51.35
C LYS A 525 -4.08 -59.45 52.00
N ALA A 526 -5.22 -58.87 52.36
CA ALA A 526 -5.27 -57.71 53.25
C ALA A 526 -4.80 -58.10 54.65
N LYS A 527 -4.18 -57.16 55.38
CA LYS A 527 -3.96 -57.31 56.82
C LYS A 527 -5.23 -56.95 57.58
N LEU A 528 -5.36 -57.48 58.79
CA LEU A 528 -6.46 -57.14 59.70
C LEU A 528 -6.35 -55.66 60.12
N THR A 529 -5.18 -55.25 60.63
CA THR A 529 -4.86 -53.87 61.06
C THR A 529 -5.23 -52.83 60.02
N ASP A 530 -4.78 -53.02 58.78
CA ASP A 530 -4.95 -52.07 57.68
C ASP A 530 -6.44 -51.96 57.22
N MET A 531 -7.33 -52.82 57.76
CA MET A 531 -8.79 -52.75 57.61
C MET A 531 -9.50 -52.29 58.89
N GLU A 532 -8.98 -52.64 60.07
CA GLU A 532 -9.43 -52.14 61.37
C GLU A 532 -9.31 -50.61 61.42
N ASP A 533 -8.10 -50.07 61.20
CA ASP A 533 -7.84 -48.61 61.14
C ASP A 533 -8.80 -47.88 60.17
N HIS A 534 -9.15 -48.51 59.05
CA HIS A 534 -10.03 -47.93 58.03
C HIS A 534 -11.51 -47.96 58.44
N LEU A 535 -11.95 -48.99 59.16
CA LEU A 535 -13.34 -49.13 59.62
C LEU A 535 -13.61 -48.30 60.88
N ASP A 536 -12.64 -48.23 61.79
CA ASP A 536 -12.65 -47.29 62.92
C ASP A 536 -12.69 -45.84 62.39
N SER A 537 -11.98 -45.51 61.30
CA SER A 537 -12.06 -44.19 60.63
C SER A 537 -13.42 -43.87 59.95
N LEU A 538 -14.34 -44.83 59.97
CA LEU A 538 -15.73 -44.74 59.51
C LEU A 538 -16.75 -44.95 60.65
N GLY A 539 -16.30 -45.11 61.90
CA GLY A 539 -17.17 -45.29 63.06
C GLY A 539 -17.88 -46.65 63.14
N LEU A 540 -17.33 -47.70 62.50
CA LEU A 540 -17.94 -49.03 62.46
C LEU A 540 -17.27 -49.99 63.46
N ASP A 541 -18.07 -50.61 64.34
CA ASP A 541 -17.59 -51.48 65.41
C ASP A 541 -16.83 -52.73 64.90
N THR A 542 -15.51 -52.70 65.11
CA THR A 542 -14.56 -53.75 64.74
C THR A 542 -14.54 -54.95 65.69
N THR A 543 -15.29 -54.95 66.81
CA THR A 543 -15.42 -56.13 67.70
C THR A 543 -16.02 -57.34 66.98
N SER A 544 -16.98 -57.11 66.08
CA SER A 544 -17.63 -58.16 65.27
C SER A 544 -16.67 -58.79 64.23
N LEU A 545 -15.77 -57.99 63.67
CA LEU A 545 -14.77 -58.45 62.68
C LEU A 545 -13.55 -59.08 63.34
N THR A 546 -13.09 -58.54 64.48
CA THR A 546 -12.03 -59.15 65.30
C THR A 546 -12.48 -60.49 65.87
N THR A 547 -13.72 -60.63 66.38
CA THR A 547 -14.25 -61.93 66.81
C THR A 547 -14.42 -62.90 65.65
N ARG A 548 -14.90 -62.45 64.48
CA ARG A 548 -14.95 -63.29 63.27
C ARG A 548 -13.56 -63.73 62.80
N ALA A 549 -12.56 -62.85 62.83
CA ALA A 549 -11.17 -63.17 62.51
C ALA A 549 -10.54 -64.12 63.55
N ARG A 550 -10.83 -63.92 64.85
CA ARG A 550 -10.43 -64.82 65.95
C ARG A 550 -11.09 -66.20 65.88
N SER A 551 -12.31 -66.29 65.34
CA SER A 551 -13.01 -67.57 65.10
C SER A 551 -12.54 -68.30 63.83
N GLN A 552 -12.11 -67.56 62.80
CA GLN A 552 -11.47 -68.15 61.62
C GLN A 552 -9.98 -68.47 61.85
N SER A 553 -9.31 -67.79 62.78
CA SER A 553 -7.99 -68.21 63.27
C SER A 553 -8.14 -69.46 64.13
N ARG A 554 -8.05 -70.63 63.52
CA ARG A 554 -7.96 -71.90 64.26
C ARG A 554 -6.78 -71.83 65.23
N GLY A 555 -7.11 -71.83 66.52
CA GLY A 555 -6.14 -71.74 67.60
C GLY A 555 -5.14 -72.88 67.59
N ARG A 556 -3.94 -72.57 68.10
CA ARG A 556 -2.81 -73.46 68.37
C ARG A 556 -3.26 -74.77 69.03
N SER A 557 -2.93 -75.91 68.42
CA SER A 557 -3.30 -77.25 68.94
C SER A 557 -2.55 -77.63 70.22
N VAL A 558 -3.26 -78.23 71.17
CA VAL A 558 -2.73 -78.87 72.39
C VAL A 558 -2.85 -80.41 72.26
N LEU A 559 -1.94 -81.16 72.87
CA LEU A 559 -1.81 -82.64 72.84
C LEU A 559 -2.77 -83.30 73.87
N ARG A 560 -3.10 -84.61 73.93
CA ARG A 560 -2.87 -85.90 73.18
C ARG A 560 -4.00 -86.85 73.71
N SER A 561 -4.12 -88.17 73.47
CA SER A 561 -4.24 -89.09 72.30
C SER A 561 -4.80 -90.45 72.87
N ARG A 562 -4.97 -91.65 72.24
CA ARG A 562 -4.68 -92.14 70.87
C ARG A 562 -5.54 -93.33 70.31
N THR A 563 -6.64 -93.81 70.90
CA THR A 563 -7.64 -94.76 70.31
C THR A 563 -8.68 -94.16 69.34
N GLY A 564 -9.02 -92.87 69.27
CA GLY A 564 -8.32 -91.63 69.68
C GLY A 564 -8.23 -91.24 71.16
N THR A 565 -8.84 -91.99 72.09
CA THR A 565 -8.79 -91.81 73.56
C THR A 565 -7.53 -92.48 74.18
N GLU A 566 -7.00 -92.08 75.34
CA GLU A 566 -5.80 -92.65 76.04
C GLU A 566 -4.55 -93.03 75.16
N ASP A 567 -3.32 -92.51 75.29
CA ASP A 567 -2.61 -91.61 76.19
C ASP A 567 -1.38 -91.05 75.38
N VAL A 568 -0.39 -90.24 75.84
CA VAL A 568 -0.26 -89.13 76.82
C VAL A 568 0.92 -88.24 76.35
N MET A 569 1.00 -87.00 76.86
CA MET A 569 2.02 -85.92 76.79
C MET A 569 3.46 -86.14 76.21
N ASP A 570 4.01 -85.05 75.62
CA ASP A 570 5.45 -84.69 75.45
C ASP A 570 6.37 -85.56 74.54
N VAL A 571 7.49 -85.07 73.94
CA VAL A 571 8.05 -83.70 73.77
C VAL A 571 8.78 -83.56 72.40
N ASP A 572 9.00 -82.32 71.94
CA ASP A 572 9.86 -81.79 70.84
C ASP A 572 10.51 -82.69 69.75
N SER A 573 10.34 -82.30 68.47
CA SER A 573 11.45 -81.92 67.55
C SER A 573 10.99 -81.56 66.10
N PRO A 574 11.72 -80.70 65.35
CA PRO A 574 11.31 -80.18 64.03
C PRO A 574 11.93 -80.87 62.80
N GLU A 575 11.29 -80.67 61.63
CA GLU A 575 11.82 -80.75 60.25
C GLU A 575 12.54 -82.01 59.71
N TYR A 576 12.78 -83.06 60.50
CA TYR A 576 13.75 -84.10 60.11
C TYR A 576 13.34 -84.98 58.90
N GLU A 577 12.09 -85.48 58.85
CA GLU A 577 11.70 -86.50 57.86
C GLU A 577 11.37 -85.97 56.45
N ALA A 578 10.97 -84.70 56.31
CA ALA A 578 10.71 -84.10 54.99
C ALA A 578 11.96 -84.11 54.10
N LYS A 579 13.16 -84.04 54.71
CA LYS A 579 14.46 -84.16 54.04
C LYS A 579 14.84 -85.59 53.66
N MET A 580 14.14 -86.62 54.16
CA MET A 580 14.41 -88.03 53.82
C MET A 580 13.56 -88.55 52.65
N ARG A 581 12.26 -88.21 52.55
CA ARG A 581 11.47 -88.59 51.35
C ARG A 581 11.93 -87.88 50.08
N ALA A 582 12.61 -86.74 50.21
CA ALA A 582 13.29 -86.05 49.10
C ALA A 582 14.63 -86.70 48.66
N LYS A 583 15.12 -87.75 49.34
CA LYS A 583 16.39 -88.42 48.98
C LYS A 583 16.25 -89.63 48.04
N SER A 584 15.04 -90.07 47.69
CA SER A 584 14.81 -91.28 46.88
C SER A 584 14.41 -91.04 45.41
N ARG A 585 14.82 -89.91 44.81
CA ARG A 585 15.01 -89.74 43.36
C ARG A 585 15.95 -88.55 43.11
N ALA A 586 16.99 -88.75 42.30
CA ALA A 586 18.17 -87.86 42.29
C ALA A 586 18.34 -87.06 40.98
N ARG A 587 19.18 -86.01 41.08
CA ARG A 587 19.81 -85.24 39.99
C ARG A 587 18.90 -84.35 39.12
N SER A 588 18.73 -83.09 39.52
CA SER A 588 19.32 -81.94 38.78
C SER A 588 19.17 -80.63 39.57
N GLN A 589 20.02 -79.64 39.23
CA GLN A 589 20.09 -78.28 39.80
C GLN A 589 20.34 -78.17 41.32
N SER A 590 21.60 -77.92 41.71
CA SER A 590 21.91 -77.33 43.03
C SER A 590 21.85 -75.80 42.96
N ASN A 591 21.44 -75.14 44.05
CA ASN A 591 21.40 -73.69 44.11
C ASN A 591 22.76 -73.15 44.58
N ARG A 592 23.63 -72.75 43.63
CA ARG A 592 25.00 -72.26 43.89
C ARG A 592 25.13 -71.15 44.96
N ARG A 593 24.05 -70.46 45.32
CA ARG A 593 24.02 -69.46 46.41
C ARG A 593 23.96 -70.06 47.82
N GLU A 594 23.54 -71.31 47.95
CA GLU A 594 23.27 -72.00 49.22
C GLU A 594 24.28 -73.11 49.51
N ASP A 595 24.85 -73.73 48.47
CA ASP A 595 25.80 -74.85 48.58
C ASP A 595 27.05 -74.50 49.43
N GLY A 596 27.50 -73.24 49.40
CA GLY A 596 28.67 -72.76 50.14
C GLY A 596 28.39 -72.26 51.57
N VAL A 597 27.15 -72.35 52.07
CA VAL A 597 26.75 -71.78 53.37
C VAL A 597 25.85 -72.77 54.12
N PRO A 598 26.34 -73.50 55.14
CA PRO A 598 25.58 -74.59 55.76
C PRO A 598 24.44 -74.12 56.69
N GLU A 599 24.64 -73.03 57.44
CA GLU A 599 23.66 -72.58 58.44
C GLU A 599 22.64 -71.56 57.92
N GLY A 600 21.37 -71.70 58.32
CA GLY A 600 20.29 -70.75 57.98
C GLY A 600 20.53 -69.32 58.48
N VAL A 601 21.21 -69.14 59.61
CA VAL A 601 21.57 -67.82 60.15
C VAL A 601 22.61 -67.14 59.25
N ILE A 602 23.60 -67.90 58.78
CA ILE A 602 24.63 -67.37 57.86
C ILE A 602 24.03 -67.16 56.45
N ARG A 603 23.13 -68.03 55.98
CA ARG A 603 22.37 -67.81 54.72
C ARG A 603 21.56 -66.52 54.73
N THR A 604 20.77 -66.28 55.79
CA THR A 604 19.98 -65.04 55.91
C THR A 604 20.86 -63.81 56.12
N LYS A 605 22.03 -63.94 56.77
CA LYS A 605 23.06 -62.89 56.83
C LYS A 605 23.65 -62.59 55.44
N ALA A 606 23.99 -63.62 54.66
CA ALA A 606 24.50 -63.48 53.30
C ALA A 606 23.48 -62.84 52.35
N GLU A 607 22.19 -63.22 52.44
CA GLU A 607 21.12 -62.53 51.72
C GLU A 607 21.01 -61.04 52.10
N ARG A 608 21.05 -60.72 53.40
CA ARG A 608 21.03 -59.33 53.88
C ARG A 608 22.22 -58.54 53.33
N ILE A 609 23.42 -59.13 53.29
CA ILE A 609 24.63 -58.53 52.72
C ILE A 609 24.48 -58.31 51.20
N ALA A 610 23.95 -59.28 50.46
CA ALA A 610 23.69 -59.12 49.02
C ALA A 610 22.65 -58.02 48.73
N LYS A 611 21.57 -57.96 49.51
CA LYS A 611 20.54 -56.91 49.46
C LYS A 611 21.11 -55.54 49.86
N LEU A 612 22.07 -55.48 50.79
CA LEU A 612 22.83 -54.28 51.16
C LEU A 612 23.75 -53.80 50.03
N GLY A 613 24.55 -54.68 49.43
CA GLY A 613 25.42 -54.35 48.29
C GLY A 613 24.65 -53.84 47.07
N GLN A 614 23.42 -54.34 46.86
CA GLN A 614 22.52 -53.83 45.84
C GLN A 614 21.98 -52.41 46.12
N ARG A 615 21.92 -51.94 47.38
CA ARG A 615 21.35 -50.61 47.72
C ARG A 615 22.00 -49.47 46.93
N HIS A 616 23.32 -49.49 46.71
CA HIS A 616 23.97 -48.43 45.94
C HIS A 616 23.51 -48.39 44.48
N ARG A 617 23.34 -49.55 43.85
CA ARG A 617 22.87 -49.67 42.45
C ARG A 617 21.39 -49.28 42.34
N ASN A 618 20.57 -49.69 43.31
CA ASN A 618 19.15 -49.36 43.38
C ASN A 618 18.92 -47.85 43.65
N ARG A 619 19.75 -47.21 44.49
CA ARG A 619 19.72 -45.74 44.70
C ARG A 619 20.01 -44.97 43.41
N MET A 620 20.86 -45.51 42.55
CA MET A 620 21.16 -44.96 41.22
C MET A 620 20.19 -45.45 40.13
N ALA A 621 19.04 -46.03 40.51
CA ALA A 621 17.97 -46.52 39.63
C ALA A 621 18.39 -47.51 38.53
N ARG A 622 19.50 -48.24 38.72
CA ARG A 622 20.05 -49.17 37.72
C ARG A 622 19.22 -50.45 37.64
N ALA A 623 19.02 -50.95 36.43
CA ALA A 623 18.20 -52.14 36.15
C ALA A 623 18.79 -53.45 36.71
N GLY A 624 20.09 -53.47 37.01
CA GLY A 624 20.79 -54.62 37.57
C GLY A 624 22.28 -54.34 37.75
N GLU A 625 23.11 -55.39 37.83
CA GLU A 625 24.57 -55.24 37.95
C GLU A 625 25.32 -55.27 36.61
N ALA A 626 24.70 -55.84 35.57
CA ALA A 626 25.12 -55.64 34.19
C ALA A 626 24.93 -54.18 33.73
N ASP A 627 23.97 -53.46 34.32
CA ASP A 627 23.67 -52.06 33.99
C ASP A 627 24.77 -51.11 34.47
N ARG A 628 25.69 -50.86 33.54
CA ARG A 628 26.80 -49.92 33.67
C ARG A 628 26.72 -48.79 32.65
N HIS A 629 25.52 -48.50 32.13
CA HIS A 629 25.32 -47.42 31.16
C HIS A 629 25.67 -46.07 31.79
N VAL A 630 26.56 -45.31 31.14
CA VAL A 630 26.93 -43.94 31.54
C VAL A 630 26.27 -42.97 30.58
N ALA A 631 25.23 -42.27 31.04
CA ALA A 631 24.64 -41.18 30.28
C ALA A 631 25.65 -40.03 30.12
N ALA A 632 25.77 -39.48 28.91
CA ALA A 632 26.64 -38.34 28.66
C ALA A 632 26.08 -37.08 29.35
N ALA A 633 26.71 -36.62 30.42
CA ALA A 633 26.24 -35.50 31.25
C ALA A 633 26.07 -34.19 30.44
N MET A 634 26.91 -33.97 29.43
CA MET A 634 26.72 -32.95 28.40
C MET A 634 26.81 -33.61 27.02
N PRO A 635 25.68 -33.95 26.36
CA PRO A 635 25.70 -34.46 25.00
C PRO A 635 26.29 -33.41 24.04
N LYS A 636 27.36 -33.77 23.31
CA LYS A 636 28.13 -32.83 22.49
C LYS A 636 27.25 -32.03 21.50
N HIS A 637 26.18 -32.62 20.97
CA HIS A 637 25.27 -31.97 20.02
C HIS A 637 24.31 -30.92 20.65
N LEU A 638 24.21 -30.84 21.98
CA LEU A 638 23.46 -29.78 22.69
C LEU A 638 24.37 -28.62 23.11
N PHE A 639 25.61 -28.93 23.53
CA PHE A 639 26.52 -27.97 24.15
C PHE A 639 27.70 -27.52 23.26
N SER A 640 27.89 -28.15 22.09
CA SER A 640 28.96 -27.80 21.14
C SER A 640 28.36 -27.40 19.79
N GLY A 641 28.54 -26.12 19.44
CA GLY A 641 28.03 -25.50 18.21
C GLY A 641 27.25 -24.23 18.51
N LYS A 642 27.57 -23.13 17.80
CA LYS A 642 26.78 -21.89 17.89
C LYS A 642 25.52 -22.05 17.03
N ARG A 643 24.36 -21.65 17.56
CA ARG A 643 23.12 -21.55 16.78
C ARG A 643 23.23 -20.36 15.80
N GLY A 644 23.57 -20.64 14.54
CA GLY A 644 23.47 -19.68 13.45
C GLY A 644 22.01 -19.43 13.05
N ALA A 645 21.73 -18.28 12.42
CA ALA A 645 20.39 -17.75 12.16
C ALA A 645 19.56 -18.50 11.08
N ALA A 646 19.93 -19.72 10.69
CA ALA A 646 19.24 -20.50 9.67
C ALA A 646 19.23 -22.00 9.99
N LYS A 647 18.07 -22.53 10.43
CA LYS A 647 17.75 -23.97 10.33
C LYS A 647 16.25 -24.32 10.32
N LEU A 648 15.47 -23.56 9.57
CA LEU A 648 14.29 -24.08 8.88
C LEU A 648 14.68 -24.28 7.41
N GLN A 649 14.47 -25.49 6.91
CA GLN A 649 14.80 -25.92 5.55
C GLN A 649 13.62 -26.73 5.00
N LEU A 650 13.38 -26.68 3.69
CA LEU A 650 12.30 -27.37 2.99
C LEU A 650 12.32 -28.86 3.29
N HIS A 651 13.53 -29.43 3.39
CA HIS A 651 13.78 -30.81 3.81
C HIS A 651 13.04 -31.21 5.10
N ARG A 652 12.79 -30.26 6.03
CA ARG A 652 12.11 -30.55 7.31
C ARG A 652 10.59 -30.42 7.25
N ARG A 653 10.02 -29.67 6.30
CA ARG A 653 8.57 -29.62 6.05
C ARG A 653 8.11 -30.82 5.22
N VAL A 654 8.78 -31.10 4.09
CA VAL A 654 8.34 -32.14 3.15
C VAL A 654 8.69 -33.55 3.66
N PHE A 655 9.91 -33.76 4.17
CA PHE A 655 10.44 -35.13 4.42
C PHE A 655 10.60 -35.52 5.90
N ASN A 656 10.22 -34.66 6.86
CA ASN A 656 10.18 -35.03 8.29
C ASN A 656 8.74 -35.31 8.79
N CYS A 657 7.84 -35.62 7.85
CA CYS A 657 6.46 -35.99 8.13
C CYS A 657 6.37 -37.39 8.78
N LYS A 658 6.54 -37.46 10.11
CA LYS A 658 6.25 -38.64 10.95
C LYS A 658 4.79 -39.15 10.87
N ALA A 659 3.95 -38.53 10.05
CA ALA A 659 2.53 -38.82 9.88
C ALA A 659 2.16 -39.35 8.48
N GLY A 660 3.13 -39.57 7.58
CA GLY A 660 2.91 -40.27 6.30
C GLY A 660 1.93 -39.62 5.31
N LYS A 661 1.52 -38.36 5.51
CA LYS A 661 0.56 -37.68 4.62
C LYS A 661 1.20 -37.35 3.26
N PRO A 662 0.48 -37.54 2.13
CA PRO A 662 0.94 -37.13 0.81
C PRO A 662 0.94 -35.60 0.68
N THR A 663 1.83 -35.08 -0.17
CA THR A 663 2.03 -33.64 -0.41
C THR A 663 2.34 -33.37 -1.88
N PHE A 664 2.30 -32.11 -2.33
CA PHE A 664 2.57 -31.77 -3.73
C PHE A 664 3.21 -30.39 -3.93
N SER A 665 3.73 -30.17 -5.14
CA SER A 665 4.33 -28.90 -5.61
C SER A 665 3.96 -28.61 -7.07
N PHE A 666 4.16 -27.38 -7.52
CA PHE A 666 3.78 -26.90 -8.87
C PHE A 666 4.94 -26.21 -9.59
N GLU A 667 5.27 -26.63 -10.82
CA GLU A 667 6.19 -25.88 -11.69
C GLU A 667 5.45 -24.85 -12.55
N PHE A 668 6.01 -23.63 -12.63
CA PHE A 668 5.60 -22.54 -13.51
C PHE A 668 6.78 -22.01 -14.33
N PHE A 669 6.51 -21.46 -15.51
CA PHE A 669 7.53 -20.84 -16.36
C PHE A 669 7.29 -19.34 -16.60
N PRO A 670 8.34 -18.50 -16.65
CA PRO A 670 8.21 -17.06 -16.86
C PRO A 670 7.58 -16.75 -18.23
N PRO A 671 6.42 -16.05 -18.28
CA PRO A 671 5.77 -15.68 -19.53
C PRO A 671 6.56 -14.62 -20.32
N LYS A 672 6.43 -14.64 -21.65
CA LYS A 672 7.14 -13.71 -22.55
C LYS A 672 6.57 -12.28 -22.57
N THR A 673 5.39 -12.05 -22.00
CA THR A 673 4.66 -10.78 -22.06
C THR A 673 4.24 -10.32 -20.66
N ALA A 674 4.21 -9.00 -20.42
CA ALA A 674 3.85 -8.43 -19.13
C ALA A 674 2.43 -8.84 -18.68
N GLN A 675 1.46 -8.85 -19.60
CA GLN A 675 0.11 -9.38 -19.32
C GLN A 675 0.14 -10.86 -18.93
N GLY A 676 0.98 -11.66 -19.57
CA GLY A 676 1.18 -13.07 -19.22
C GLY A 676 1.70 -13.24 -17.79
N VAL A 677 2.61 -12.36 -17.34
CA VAL A 677 3.15 -12.34 -15.98
C VAL A 677 2.05 -12.03 -14.95
N GLN A 678 1.21 -11.01 -15.16
CA GLN A 678 0.08 -10.73 -14.27
C GLN A 678 -0.91 -11.90 -14.21
N ASN A 679 -1.34 -12.40 -15.39
CA ASN A 679 -2.20 -13.57 -15.51
C ASN A 679 -1.60 -14.87 -14.89
N LEU A 680 -0.29 -14.90 -14.62
CA LEU A 680 0.38 -15.99 -13.91
C LEU A 680 0.42 -15.73 -12.41
N TYR A 681 0.67 -14.50 -11.95
CA TYR A 681 0.53 -14.15 -10.53
C TYR A 681 -0.89 -14.41 -10.01
N ASP A 682 -1.93 -14.03 -10.77
CA ASP A 682 -3.35 -14.32 -10.44
C ASP A 682 -3.67 -15.83 -10.49
N ARG A 683 -2.80 -16.64 -11.10
CA ARG A 683 -2.90 -18.11 -11.08
C ARG A 683 -2.12 -18.72 -9.92
N MET A 684 -0.95 -18.17 -9.57
CA MET A 684 -0.19 -18.55 -8.38
C MET A 684 -1.01 -18.31 -7.11
N ASP A 685 -1.76 -17.20 -7.04
CA ASP A 685 -2.68 -16.90 -5.93
C ASP A 685 -3.77 -17.98 -5.79
N ARG A 686 -4.54 -18.23 -6.87
CA ARG A 686 -5.57 -19.27 -6.89
C ARG A 686 -5.04 -20.68 -6.64
N MET A 687 -3.80 -20.97 -7.07
CA MET A 687 -3.16 -22.27 -6.83
C MET A 687 -2.52 -22.39 -5.43
N HIS A 688 -2.17 -21.29 -4.76
CA HIS A 688 -1.84 -21.31 -3.32
C HIS A 688 -3.05 -21.82 -2.51
N GLY A 689 -4.27 -21.45 -2.90
CA GLY A 689 -5.52 -21.94 -2.29
C GLY A 689 -5.72 -23.46 -2.34
N LEU A 690 -4.93 -24.20 -3.14
CA LEU A 690 -4.96 -25.67 -3.16
C LEU A 690 -4.08 -26.29 -2.07
N GLY A 691 -3.08 -25.55 -1.56
CA GLY A 691 -2.14 -26.01 -0.52
C GLY A 691 -0.82 -26.66 -0.99
N PRO A 692 -0.14 -26.17 -2.04
CA PRO A 692 1.18 -26.68 -2.43
C PRO A 692 2.21 -26.47 -1.32
N SER A 693 3.14 -27.43 -1.18
CA SER A 693 4.23 -27.35 -0.19
C SER A 693 5.35 -26.38 -0.61
N PHE A 694 5.54 -26.22 -1.93
CA PHE A 694 6.40 -25.23 -2.57
C PHE A 694 5.99 -25.10 -4.05
N ILE A 695 6.49 -24.05 -4.72
CA ILE A 695 6.36 -23.87 -6.18
C ILE A 695 7.73 -23.69 -6.83
N ASP A 696 7.85 -24.09 -8.08
CA ASP A 696 9.10 -24.01 -8.85
C ASP A 696 8.94 -22.99 -9.98
N ILE A 697 9.95 -22.14 -10.19
CA ILE A 697 9.97 -21.16 -11.27
C ILE A 697 11.16 -21.43 -12.19
N THR A 698 10.86 -21.80 -13.44
CA THR A 698 11.88 -22.22 -14.40
C THR A 698 12.75 -21.07 -14.91
N TRP A 699 13.94 -21.43 -15.40
CA TRP A 699 14.95 -20.50 -15.90
C TRP A 699 15.08 -20.61 -17.42
N GLY A 700 14.95 -19.49 -18.12
CA GLY A 700 15.04 -19.45 -19.58
C GLY A 700 16.46 -19.72 -20.10
N ALA A 701 16.60 -20.61 -21.09
CA ALA A 701 17.88 -20.95 -21.71
C ALA A 701 18.69 -19.71 -22.15
N GLY A 702 20.01 -19.75 -21.94
CA GLY A 702 20.92 -18.61 -22.15
C GLY A 702 20.68 -17.42 -21.22
N GLY A 703 19.83 -17.55 -20.19
CA GLY A 703 19.50 -16.47 -19.27
C GLY A 703 18.70 -15.32 -19.87
N ARG A 704 18.08 -15.49 -21.06
CA ARG A 704 17.31 -14.43 -21.75
C ARG A 704 16.14 -13.86 -20.91
N HIS A 705 15.70 -14.55 -19.86
CA HIS A 705 14.67 -14.10 -18.89
C HIS A 705 15.14 -14.11 -17.42
N ALA A 706 16.46 -14.13 -17.17
CA ALA A 706 17.05 -14.26 -15.83
C ALA A 706 16.52 -13.26 -14.78
N GLN A 707 16.36 -11.99 -15.17
CA GLN A 707 15.90 -10.93 -14.28
C GLN A 707 14.43 -11.12 -13.86
N LEU A 708 13.56 -11.45 -14.82
CA LEU A 708 12.15 -11.74 -14.58
C LEU A 708 11.97 -12.98 -13.68
N THR A 709 12.81 -14.01 -13.83
CA THR A 709 12.80 -15.17 -12.92
C THR A 709 13.15 -14.75 -11.48
N CYS A 710 14.19 -13.94 -11.29
CA CYS A 710 14.56 -13.43 -9.95
C CYS A 710 13.45 -12.56 -9.33
N GLU A 711 12.81 -11.71 -10.15
CA GLU A 711 11.70 -10.85 -9.75
C GLU A 711 10.48 -11.67 -9.32
N MET A 712 10.04 -12.63 -10.14
CA MET A 712 8.93 -13.53 -9.83
C MET A 712 9.16 -14.34 -8.55
N VAL A 713 10.38 -14.85 -8.32
CA VAL A 713 10.74 -15.54 -7.07
C VAL A 713 10.65 -14.59 -5.87
N SER A 714 11.13 -13.35 -6.01
CA SER A 714 11.02 -12.34 -4.96
C SER A 714 9.56 -11.99 -4.65
N VAL A 715 8.70 -11.83 -5.67
CA VAL A 715 7.27 -11.55 -5.50
C VAL A 715 6.51 -12.74 -4.90
N ALA A 716 6.81 -13.98 -5.33
CA ALA A 716 6.20 -15.19 -4.77
C ALA A 716 6.48 -15.36 -3.28
N GLN A 717 7.75 -15.23 -2.86
CA GLN A 717 8.16 -15.31 -1.45
C GLN A 717 7.62 -14.13 -0.62
N SER A 718 7.70 -12.90 -1.14
CA SER A 718 7.38 -11.69 -0.35
C SER A 718 5.88 -11.34 -0.29
N VAL A 719 5.16 -11.38 -1.43
CA VAL A 719 3.75 -10.95 -1.53
C VAL A 719 2.79 -12.12 -1.34
N TYR A 720 3.05 -13.25 -1.99
CA TYR A 720 2.12 -14.39 -1.96
C TYR A 720 2.39 -15.39 -0.82
N GLY A 721 3.51 -15.27 -0.10
CA GLY A 721 3.90 -16.20 0.96
C GLY A 721 4.25 -17.61 0.46
N LEU A 722 4.53 -17.75 -0.84
CA LEU A 722 4.80 -19.02 -1.50
C LEU A 722 6.28 -19.41 -1.36
N GLU A 723 6.55 -20.49 -0.64
CA GLU A 723 7.89 -21.07 -0.58
C GLU A 723 8.26 -21.54 -1.99
N THR A 724 9.33 -20.96 -2.54
CA THR A 724 9.65 -21.02 -3.96
C THR A 724 11.01 -21.67 -4.18
N CYS A 725 11.13 -22.53 -5.19
CA CYS A 725 12.40 -23.01 -5.74
C CYS A 725 12.75 -22.25 -7.02
N MET A 726 13.94 -21.65 -7.07
CA MET A 726 14.44 -21.00 -8.27
C MET A 726 15.27 -21.98 -9.10
N HIS A 727 14.91 -22.21 -10.36
CA HIS A 727 15.78 -22.96 -11.26
C HIS A 727 16.99 -22.10 -11.61
N LEU A 728 18.17 -22.71 -11.75
CA LEU A 728 19.39 -22.01 -12.14
C LEU A 728 20.23 -22.89 -13.07
N THR A 729 20.35 -22.47 -14.32
CA THR A 729 21.19 -23.14 -15.35
C THR A 729 22.58 -22.52 -15.39
N CYS A 730 23.61 -23.32 -15.69
CA CYS A 730 24.99 -22.84 -15.83
C CYS A 730 25.43 -22.54 -17.27
N THR A 731 24.76 -23.10 -18.29
CA THR A 731 25.06 -22.88 -19.71
C THR A 731 24.89 -21.41 -20.12
N ASP A 732 25.91 -20.85 -20.80
CA ASP A 732 26.00 -19.44 -21.25
C ASP A 732 25.90 -18.37 -20.12
N MET A 733 26.16 -18.79 -18.88
CA MET A 733 26.20 -17.93 -17.70
C MET A 733 27.60 -17.80 -17.11
N GLY A 734 28.30 -16.74 -17.51
CA GLY A 734 29.52 -16.30 -16.84
C GLY A 734 29.27 -16.01 -15.35
N LYS A 735 30.27 -16.33 -14.52
CA LYS A 735 30.20 -16.37 -13.05
C LYS A 735 29.55 -15.14 -12.39
N GLU A 736 29.83 -13.93 -12.86
CA GLU A 736 29.20 -12.70 -12.32
C GLU A 736 27.66 -12.73 -12.42
N LYS A 737 27.09 -13.28 -13.51
CA LYS A 737 25.62 -13.43 -13.65
C LYS A 737 25.05 -14.43 -12.63
N VAL A 738 25.80 -15.50 -12.33
CA VAL A 738 25.42 -16.53 -11.34
C VAL A 738 25.49 -15.95 -9.93
N ASP A 739 26.55 -15.20 -9.62
CA ASP A 739 26.69 -14.50 -8.33
C ASP A 739 25.55 -13.49 -8.10
N ASP A 740 25.20 -12.67 -9.10
CA ASP A 740 24.08 -11.74 -9.00
C ASP A 740 22.72 -12.46 -8.89
N ALA A 741 22.50 -13.57 -9.61
CA ALA A 741 21.27 -14.37 -9.49
C ALA A 741 21.12 -15.00 -8.09
N LEU A 742 22.17 -15.63 -7.56
CA LEU A 742 22.18 -16.22 -6.21
C LEU A 742 21.97 -15.16 -5.13
N LYS A 743 22.57 -13.98 -5.30
CA LYS A 743 22.45 -12.84 -4.38
C LYS A 743 21.08 -12.19 -4.41
N ASN A 744 20.42 -12.17 -5.57
CA ASN A 744 19.03 -11.72 -5.69
C ASN A 744 18.07 -12.74 -5.07
N ALA A 745 18.27 -14.05 -5.28
CA ALA A 745 17.50 -15.10 -4.61
C ALA A 745 17.63 -15.03 -3.08
N TYR A 746 18.87 -14.89 -2.57
CA TYR A 746 19.16 -14.70 -1.15
C TYR A 746 18.42 -13.47 -0.58
N LYS A 747 18.50 -12.32 -1.27
CA LYS A 747 17.79 -11.09 -0.88
C LYS A 747 16.27 -11.24 -0.89
N GLY A 748 15.72 -11.97 -1.85
CA GLY A 748 14.28 -12.27 -1.94
C GLY A 748 13.77 -13.22 -0.84
N GLY A 749 14.65 -13.74 0.03
CA GLY A 749 14.29 -14.72 1.04
C GLY A 749 14.06 -16.14 0.50
N CYS A 750 14.50 -16.42 -0.73
CA CYS A 750 14.40 -17.74 -1.33
C CYS A 750 15.41 -18.70 -0.70
N THR A 751 14.97 -19.87 -0.23
CA THR A 751 15.85 -20.87 0.40
C THR A 751 16.13 -22.08 -0.48
N ASN A 752 15.59 -22.17 -1.71
CA ASN A 752 15.59 -23.42 -2.49
C ASN A 752 16.01 -23.14 -3.94
N ILE A 753 16.97 -23.92 -4.46
CA ILE A 753 17.49 -23.77 -5.83
C ILE A 753 17.53 -25.12 -6.52
N LEU A 754 16.95 -25.23 -7.73
CA LEU A 754 17.14 -26.38 -8.61
C LEU A 754 18.37 -26.13 -9.50
N ALA A 755 19.48 -26.77 -9.18
CA ALA A 755 20.75 -26.62 -9.90
C ALA A 755 20.75 -27.48 -11.18
N LEU A 756 20.78 -26.82 -12.33
CA LEU A 756 20.69 -27.43 -13.65
C LEU A 756 21.93 -27.09 -14.50
N ARG A 757 22.22 -27.93 -15.51
CA ARG A 757 23.16 -27.55 -16.58
C ARG A 757 22.50 -26.52 -17.50
N GLY A 758 21.39 -26.93 -18.13
CA GLY A 758 20.74 -26.18 -19.21
C GLY A 758 21.28 -26.55 -20.58
N ASP A 759 20.52 -26.19 -21.61
CA ASP A 759 20.72 -26.66 -22.99
C ASP A 759 21.56 -25.66 -23.81
N PRO A 760 22.33 -26.14 -24.81
CA PRO A 760 23.05 -25.26 -25.72
C PRO A 760 22.08 -24.41 -26.57
N PRO A 761 22.41 -23.14 -26.89
CA PRO A 761 21.62 -22.33 -27.79
C PRO A 761 21.53 -22.97 -29.19
N ARG A 762 20.32 -23.07 -29.76
CA ARG A 762 20.02 -23.70 -31.08
C ARG A 762 20.77 -23.10 -32.28
N GLU A 763 21.52 -22.04 -32.08
CA GLU A 763 22.29 -21.30 -33.10
C GLU A 763 23.76 -21.82 -33.20
N LYS A 764 24.18 -22.83 -32.41
CA LYS A 764 25.53 -23.43 -32.45
C LYS A 764 25.50 -24.95 -32.21
N GLU A 765 26.03 -25.73 -33.16
CA GLU A 765 26.09 -27.20 -33.09
C GLU A 765 27.07 -27.76 -32.05
N LYS A 766 28.06 -26.96 -31.62
CA LYS A 766 28.98 -27.32 -30.53
C LYS A 766 29.13 -26.15 -29.56
N TRP A 767 28.87 -26.41 -28.29
CA TRP A 767 29.11 -25.49 -27.19
C TRP A 767 30.52 -25.71 -26.63
N VAL A 768 31.24 -24.61 -26.40
CA VAL A 768 32.54 -24.61 -25.72
C VAL A 768 32.37 -23.75 -24.48
N ALA A 769 32.76 -24.28 -23.32
CA ALA A 769 32.75 -23.51 -22.07
C ALA A 769 33.73 -22.33 -22.18
N THR A 770 33.36 -21.18 -21.62
CA THR A 770 34.29 -20.05 -21.46
C THR A 770 35.38 -20.40 -20.46
N ASP A 771 36.55 -19.75 -20.54
CA ASP A 771 37.81 -20.21 -19.89
C ASP A 771 37.80 -20.29 -18.35
N GLU A 772 36.75 -19.80 -17.67
CA GLU A 772 36.50 -19.99 -16.22
C GLU A 772 35.07 -20.51 -15.92
N GLY A 773 34.41 -21.17 -16.88
CA GLY A 773 32.99 -21.51 -16.86
C GLY A 773 32.61 -22.81 -16.15
N PHE A 774 31.39 -22.85 -15.63
CA PHE A 774 30.73 -24.08 -15.13
C PHE A 774 30.40 -25.02 -16.30
N GLN A 775 30.75 -26.30 -16.21
CA GLN A 775 30.49 -27.29 -17.26
C GLN A 775 29.31 -28.22 -16.92
N TYR A 776 29.19 -28.60 -15.65
CA TYR A 776 28.19 -29.54 -15.15
C TYR A 776 27.44 -28.99 -13.95
N ALA A 777 26.22 -29.48 -13.72
CA ALA A 777 25.41 -29.08 -12.56
C ALA A 777 26.11 -29.31 -11.21
N ARG A 778 27.00 -30.33 -11.11
CA ARG A 778 27.81 -30.58 -9.90
C ARG A 778 28.72 -29.40 -9.55
N ASP A 779 29.24 -28.69 -10.55
CA ASP A 779 30.13 -27.54 -10.37
C ASP A 779 29.36 -26.37 -9.75
N LEU A 780 28.10 -26.19 -10.17
CA LEU A 780 27.17 -25.20 -9.62
C LEU A 780 26.75 -25.56 -8.18
N VAL A 781 26.41 -26.83 -7.90
CA VAL A 781 26.10 -27.31 -6.53
C VAL A 781 27.27 -27.02 -5.60
N LYS A 782 28.49 -27.43 -5.98
CA LYS A 782 29.75 -27.21 -5.26
C LYS A 782 30.02 -25.72 -5.02
N TYR A 783 29.73 -24.87 -6.01
CA TYR A 783 29.89 -23.42 -5.89
C TYR A 783 28.89 -22.76 -4.94
N ILE A 784 27.60 -23.12 -5.02
CA ILE A 784 26.57 -22.62 -4.10
C ILE A 784 26.92 -23.03 -2.66
N ARG A 785 27.33 -24.29 -2.44
CA ARG A 785 27.80 -24.80 -1.14
C ARG A 785 29.05 -24.06 -0.65
N LYS A 786 30.01 -23.76 -1.53
CA LYS A 786 31.23 -23.00 -1.16
C LYS A 786 30.94 -21.54 -0.77
N THR A 787 29.98 -20.89 -1.42
CA THR A 787 29.72 -19.45 -1.27
C THR A 787 28.66 -19.14 -0.21
N TYR A 788 27.60 -19.95 -0.11
CA TYR A 788 26.45 -19.74 0.79
C TYR A 788 26.27 -20.86 1.83
N GLY A 789 27.16 -21.87 1.84
CA GLY A 789 27.13 -22.95 2.83
C GLY A 789 25.82 -23.73 2.81
N ASN A 790 25.18 -23.79 3.98
CA ASN A 790 23.92 -24.49 4.20
C ASN A 790 22.70 -23.54 4.28
N HIS A 791 22.77 -22.36 3.63
CA HIS A 791 21.60 -21.48 3.52
C HIS A 791 20.55 -22.03 2.55
N PHE A 792 20.98 -22.44 1.35
CA PHE A 792 20.08 -23.00 0.33
C PHE A 792 19.93 -24.53 0.50
N ASP A 793 18.69 -25.04 0.40
CA ASP A 793 18.44 -26.39 -0.09
C ASP A 793 18.67 -26.41 -1.61
N ILE A 794 19.33 -27.46 -2.11
CA ILE A 794 19.75 -27.57 -3.51
C ILE A 794 19.15 -28.84 -4.10
N GLY A 795 18.18 -28.69 -4.99
CA GLY A 795 17.66 -29.78 -5.80
C GLY A 795 18.52 -30.02 -7.03
N VAL A 796 18.49 -31.24 -7.58
CA VAL A 796 19.09 -31.58 -8.89
C VAL A 796 18.15 -32.41 -9.74
N ALA A 797 18.29 -32.31 -11.07
CA ALA A 797 17.51 -33.11 -12.01
C ALA A 797 18.00 -34.59 -12.05
N GLY A 798 17.04 -35.51 -12.00
CA GLY A 798 17.21 -36.94 -12.26
C GLY A 798 16.45 -37.39 -13.50
N TYR A 799 16.94 -38.42 -14.18
CA TYR A 799 16.41 -38.89 -15.46
C TYR A 799 16.12 -40.40 -15.37
N PRO A 800 14.84 -40.82 -15.23
CA PRO A 800 14.50 -42.23 -15.07
C PRO A 800 14.63 -43.03 -16.38
N GLU A 801 14.45 -42.38 -17.54
CA GLU A 801 14.45 -43.02 -18.86
C GLU A 801 15.70 -42.71 -19.69
N GLY A 802 16.68 -41.99 -19.12
CA GLY A 802 17.91 -41.56 -19.81
C GLY A 802 17.92 -40.08 -20.22
N CYS A 803 18.98 -39.66 -20.92
CA CYS A 803 19.18 -38.28 -21.39
C CYS A 803 19.96 -38.30 -22.72
N ASP A 804 19.56 -37.50 -23.70
CA ASP A 804 20.01 -37.62 -25.10
C ASP A 804 21.54 -37.49 -25.30
N ASP A 805 22.23 -36.76 -24.42
CA ASP A 805 23.70 -36.60 -24.48
C ASP A 805 24.50 -37.86 -24.08
N GLN A 806 23.90 -38.81 -23.33
CA GLN A 806 24.61 -39.88 -22.65
C GLN A 806 23.75 -41.15 -22.59
N THR A 807 24.03 -42.13 -23.46
CA THR A 807 23.26 -43.37 -23.59
C THR A 807 23.55 -44.43 -22.52
N ASP A 808 24.59 -44.25 -21.70
CA ASP A 808 24.94 -45.15 -20.58
C ASP A 808 24.20 -44.72 -19.29
N ALA A 809 23.27 -45.57 -18.86
CA ALA A 809 22.45 -45.32 -17.68
C ALA A 809 23.20 -45.46 -16.34
N ASP A 810 24.26 -46.28 -16.26
CA ASP A 810 25.03 -46.45 -15.03
C ASP A 810 26.00 -45.27 -14.81
N LEU A 811 26.60 -44.73 -15.88
CA LEU A 811 27.34 -43.47 -15.85
C LEU A 811 26.44 -42.29 -15.45
N LEU A 812 25.19 -42.25 -15.93
CA LEU A 812 24.21 -41.24 -15.48
C LEU A 812 23.90 -41.34 -13.98
N LEU A 813 23.85 -42.55 -13.41
CA LEU A 813 23.66 -42.76 -11.97
C LEU A 813 24.89 -42.34 -11.15
N ASP A 814 26.10 -42.57 -11.65
CA ASP A 814 27.32 -42.14 -10.96
C ASP A 814 27.49 -40.61 -11.03
N HIS A 815 27.20 -39.96 -12.16
CA HIS A 815 27.12 -38.50 -12.24
C HIS A 815 25.95 -37.90 -11.45
N LEU A 816 24.88 -38.65 -11.18
CA LEU A 816 23.86 -38.24 -10.22
C LEU A 816 24.41 -38.30 -8.78
N LYS A 817 25.13 -39.38 -8.44
CA LYS A 817 25.78 -39.54 -7.13
C LYS A 817 26.79 -38.43 -6.84
N GLU A 818 27.66 -38.08 -7.79
CA GLU A 818 28.59 -36.95 -7.66
C GLU A 818 27.88 -35.64 -7.25
N LYS A 819 26.72 -35.33 -7.86
CA LYS A 819 25.93 -34.13 -7.51
C LYS A 819 25.38 -34.18 -6.08
N VAL A 820 25.06 -35.38 -5.58
CA VAL A 820 24.60 -35.59 -4.19
C VAL A 820 25.76 -35.46 -3.21
N ASP A 821 26.90 -36.07 -3.50
CA ASP A 821 28.10 -36.04 -2.66
C ASP A 821 28.70 -34.61 -2.56
N GLU A 822 28.57 -33.79 -3.61
CA GLU A 822 28.88 -32.34 -3.60
C GLU A 822 27.86 -31.48 -2.82
N GLY A 823 26.74 -32.07 -2.36
CA GLY A 823 25.82 -31.46 -1.39
C GLY A 823 24.40 -31.14 -1.87
N ALA A 824 23.86 -31.82 -2.88
CA ALA A 824 22.43 -31.75 -3.19
C ALA A 824 21.55 -32.39 -2.09
N THR A 825 20.35 -31.86 -1.87
CA THR A 825 19.44 -32.24 -0.77
C THR A 825 18.16 -32.94 -1.23
N PHE A 826 17.78 -32.85 -2.50
CA PHE A 826 16.69 -33.61 -3.11
C PHE A 826 16.90 -33.78 -4.62
N ILE A 827 16.19 -34.73 -5.23
CA ILE A 827 16.18 -34.97 -6.68
C ILE A 827 14.76 -34.71 -7.19
N VAL A 828 14.61 -33.94 -8.27
CA VAL A 828 13.36 -33.85 -9.06
C VAL A 828 13.57 -34.64 -10.34
N THR A 829 12.68 -35.57 -10.68
CA THR A 829 12.81 -36.32 -11.93
C THR A 829 12.17 -35.60 -13.10
N GLN A 830 12.74 -35.76 -14.29
CA GLN A 830 12.06 -35.59 -15.57
C GLN A 830 10.69 -36.32 -15.56
N MET A 831 9.73 -35.82 -16.36
CA MET A 831 8.43 -36.49 -16.51
C MET A 831 8.56 -37.90 -17.11
N PHE A 832 7.70 -38.81 -16.68
CA PHE A 832 7.59 -40.19 -17.16
C PHE A 832 6.13 -40.65 -17.07
N TYR A 833 5.80 -41.78 -17.73
CA TYR A 833 4.48 -42.41 -17.61
C TYR A 833 4.56 -43.93 -17.31
N ASP A 834 5.71 -44.57 -17.52
CA ASP A 834 6.00 -45.95 -17.14
C ASP A 834 6.41 -46.01 -15.65
N VAL A 835 5.43 -46.19 -14.75
CA VAL A 835 5.66 -46.28 -13.28
C VAL A 835 6.57 -47.47 -12.91
N PRO A 836 6.41 -48.70 -13.48
CA PRO A 836 7.34 -49.79 -13.25
C PRO A 836 8.80 -49.44 -13.58
N ASN A 837 9.05 -48.75 -14.70
CA ASN A 837 10.39 -48.29 -15.08
C ASN A 837 10.98 -47.32 -14.02
N PHE A 838 10.20 -46.32 -13.61
CA PHE A 838 10.57 -45.39 -12.55
C PHE A 838 10.88 -46.11 -11.21
N LEU A 839 10.10 -47.11 -10.81
CA LEU A 839 10.34 -47.88 -9.59
C LEU A 839 11.57 -48.81 -9.67
N ASP A 840 11.99 -49.23 -10.86
CA ASP A 840 13.28 -49.90 -11.07
C ASP A 840 14.46 -48.91 -10.99
N TRP A 841 14.32 -47.74 -11.60
CA TRP A 841 15.29 -46.65 -11.48
C TRP A 841 15.48 -46.20 -10.02
N VAL A 842 14.40 -46.01 -9.26
CA VAL A 842 14.48 -45.70 -7.82
C VAL A 842 15.25 -46.79 -7.06
N ARG A 843 15.02 -48.08 -7.34
CA ARG A 843 15.78 -49.18 -6.72
C ARG A 843 17.28 -49.11 -7.06
N LYS A 844 17.65 -48.81 -8.32
CA LYS A 844 19.04 -48.61 -8.75
C LYS A 844 19.71 -47.39 -8.07
N VAL A 845 19.02 -46.26 -8.01
CA VAL A 845 19.48 -45.04 -7.29
C VAL A 845 19.77 -45.34 -5.82
N ARG A 846 18.87 -46.07 -5.14
CA ARG A 846 19.07 -46.49 -3.75
C ARG A 846 20.23 -47.48 -3.60
N ALA A 847 20.41 -48.42 -4.52
CA ALA A 847 21.51 -49.38 -4.52
C ALA A 847 22.90 -48.73 -4.69
N LYS A 848 23.03 -47.66 -5.49
CA LYS A 848 24.27 -46.85 -5.60
C LYS A 848 24.60 -46.06 -4.30
N GLY A 849 23.71 -46.06 -3.30
CA GLY A 849 23.89 -45.44 -1.98
C GLY A 849 23.26 -44.05 -1.82
N ILE A 850 22.53 -43.56 -2.83
CA ILE A 850 21.88 -42.24 -2.77
C ILE A 850 20.66 -42.33 -1.85
N THR A 851 20.70 -41.65 -0.70
CA THR A 851 19.65 -41.68 0.33
C THR A 851 18.71 -40.48 0.33
N ILE A 852 19.02 -39.42 -0.43
CA ILE A 852 18.20 -38.20 -0.46
C ILE A 852 16.82 -38.43 -1.10
N PRO A 853 15.80 -37.60 -0.79
CA PRO A 853 14.47 -37.70 -1.36
C PRO A 853 14.46 -37.61 -2.90
N ILE A 854 13.56 -38.39 -3.50
CA ILE A 854 13.28 -38.39 -4.94
C ILE A 854 11.85 -37.90 -5.10
N ILE A 855 11.67 -36.87 -5.93
CA ILE A 855 10.40 -36.24 -6.26
C ILE A 855 10.06 -36.63 -7.71
N PRO A 856 8.98 -37.38 -7.97
CA PRO A 856 8.50 -37.68 -9.30
C PRO A 856 7.87 -36.42 -9.93
N GLY A 857 8.39 -36.02 -11.09
CA GLY A 857 7.78 -35.02 -11.96
C GLY A 857 6.66 -35.62 -12.81
N ILE A 858 5.49 -34.98 -12.84
CA ILE A 858 4.27 -35.48 -13.46
C ILE A 858 3.64 -34.37 -14.29
N MET A 859 3.31 -34.61 -15.57
CA MET A 859 2.61 -33.63 -16.41
C MET A 859 1.14 -34.05 -16.61
N PRO A 860 0.16 -33.26 -16.15
CA PRO A 860 -1.25 -33.50 -16.44
C PRO A 860 -1.55 -33.38 -17.95
N ILE A 861 -2.32 -34.31 -18.49
CA ILE A 861 -2.75 -34.28 -19.90
C ILE A 861 -3.84 -33.22 -20.08
N SER A 862 -3.67 -32.36 -21.09
CA SER A 862 -4.58 -31.23 -21.38
C SER A 862 -5.19 -31.27 -22.78
N THR A 863 -4.38 -31.60 -23.80
CA THR A 863 -4.77 -31.86 -25.19
C THR A 863 -3.86 -32.92 -25.83
N TYR A 864 -4.39 -33.71 -26.76
CA TYR A 864 -3.65 -34.86 -27.34
C TYR A 864 -2.40 -34.43 -28.11
N ALA A 865 -2.53 -33.38 -28.92
CA ALA A 865 -1.43 -32.82 -29.72
C ALA A 865 -0.37 -32.06 -28.89
N SER A 866 -0.67 -31.69 -27.63
CA SER A 866 0.34 -31.16 -26.69
C SER A 866 1.08 -32.30 -25.99
N PHE A 867 0.35 -33.33 -25.55
CA PHE A 867 0.89 -34.53 -24.91
C PHE A 867 1.91 -35.25 -25.80
N LEU A 868 1.52 -35.70 -27.01
CA LEU A 868 2.42 -36.41 -27.92
C LEU A 868 3.67 -35.58 -28.26
N ARG A 869 3.48 -34.28 -28.56
CA ARG A 869 4.59 -33.37 -28.87
C ARG A 869 5.58 -33.23 -27.72
N ARG A 870 5.11 -33.27 -26.47
CA ARG A 870 5.99 -33.20 -25.30
C ARG A 870 6.73 -34.51 -25.06
N CYS A 871 6.04 -35.65 -25.18
CA CYS A 871 6.66 -36.97 -25.04
C CYS A 871 7.77 -37.16 -26.07
N ASN A 872 7.49 -36.87 -27.35
CA ASN A 872 8.48 -36.95 -28.44
C ASN A 872 9.66 -35.98 -28.26
N HIS A 873 9.44 -34.79 -27.68
CA HIS A 873 10.53 -33.83 -27.42
C HIS A 873 11.43 -34.27 -26.25
N MET A 874 10.88 -34.96 -25.26
CA MET A 874 11.58 -35.37 -24.03
C MET A 874 11.96 -36.86 -24.04
N ASN A 875 11.79 -37.53 -25.19
CA ASN A 875 12.00 -38.96 -25.44
C ASN A 875 11.30 -39.89 -24.43
N ALA A 876 10.15 -39.45 -23.88
CA ALA A 876 9.46 -40.12 -22.79
C ALA A 876 8.56 -41.24 -23.30
N LYS A 877 8.64 -42.40 -22.65
CA LYS A 877 7.94 -43.62 -23.06
C LYS A 877 6.49 -43.63 -22.57
N ILE A 878 5.56 -43.78 -23.51
CA ILE A 878 4.11 -43.83 -23.24
C ILE A 878 3.68 -45.31 -23.15
N PRO A 879 2.95 -45.75 -22.11
CA PRO A 879 2.32 -47.08 -22.07
C PRO A 879 1.31 -47.26 -23.21
N PRO A 880 1.27 -48.40 -23.94
CA PRO A 880 0.42 -48.57 -25.12
C PRO A 880 -1.07 -48.33 -24.84
N GLY A 881 -1.58 -48.85 -23.71
CA GLY A 881 -2.97 -48.65 -23.28
C GLY A 881 -3.38 -47.19 -23.07
N TRP A 882 -2.44 -46.25 -22.84
CA TRP A 882 -2.74 -44.81 -22.78
C TRP A 882 -3.03 -44.25 -24.17
N ILE A 883 -2.33 -44.74 -25.20
CA ILE A 883 -2.58 -44.35 -26.61
C ILE A 883 -3.89 -44.96 -27.07
N GLU A 884 -4.12 -46.25 -26.80
CA GLU A 884 -5.36 -46.97 -27.12
C GLU A 884 -6.60 -46.29 -26.50
N ALA A 885 -6.50 -45.75 -25.28
CA ALA A 885 -7.58 -45.03 -24.62
C ALA A 885 -7.83 -43.60 -25.16
N MET A 886 -6.80 -42.92 -25.71
CA MET A 886 -6.90 -41.53 -26.17
C MET A 886 -7.08 -41.35 -27.68
N GLU A 887 -6.57 -42.27 -28.50
CA GLU A 887 -6.67 -42.22 -29.97
C GLU A 887 -8.13 -42.14 -30.51
N PRO A 888 -9.14 -42.78 -29.89
CA PRO A 888 -10.54 -42.64 -30.31
C PRO A 888 -11.12 -41.23 -30.09
N VAL A 889 -10.64 -40.50 -29.07
CA VAL A 889 -11.16 -39.18 -28.65
C VAL A 889 -10.25 -38.02 -29.07
N LYS A 890 -9.18 -38.26 -29.84
CA LYS A 890 -8.09 -37.32 -30.16
C LYS A 890 -8.48 -35.92 -30.70
N ASN A 891 -9.72 -35.75 -31.18
CA ASN A 891 -10.24 -34.49 -31.70
C ASN A 891 -11.11 -33.72 -30.68
N ASP A 892 -11.39 -34.29 -29.51
CA ASP A 892 -12.18 -33.69 -28.43
C ASP A 892 -11.27 -33.42 -27.21
N ASP A 893 -10.85 -32.17 -27.07
CA ASP A 893 -9.99 -31.72 -25.97
C ASP A 893 -10.67 -31.77 -24.58
N ALA A 894 -12.00 -31.93 -24.49
CA ALA A 894 -12.69 -32.15 -23.23
C ALA A 894 -12.66 -33.64 -22.85
N ALA A 895 -13.00 -34.54 -23.78
CA ALA A 895 -12.95 -35.98 -23.56
C ALA A 895 -11.51 -36.48 -23.27
N VAL A 896 -10.51 -35.99 -24.03
CA VAL A 896 -9.08 -36.27 -23.78
C VAL A 896 -8.65 -35.84 -22.38
N ARG A 897 -9.22 -34.75 -21.86
CA ARG A 897 -8.89 -34.22 -20.52
C ARG A 897 -9.57 -34.98 -19.39
N GLU A 898 -10.74 -35.58 -19.62
CA GLU A 898 -11.38 -36.47 -18.66
C GLU A 898 -10.62 -37.80 -18.56
N ILE A 899 -10.36 -38.46 -19.70
CA ILE A 899 -9.61 -39.72 -19.76
C ILE A 899 -8.17 -39.54 -19.25
N GLY A 900 -7.49 -38.48 -19.70
CA GLY A 900 -6.13 -38.15 -19.26
C GLY A 900 -6.02 -37.81 -17.77
N ARG A 901 -7.08 -37.28 -17.14
CA ARG A 901 -7.13 -37.04 -15.70
C ARG A 901 -7.22 -38.35 -14.92
N GLY A 902 -8.03 -39.30 -15.37
CA GLY A 902 -8.09 -40.66 -14.80
C GLY A 902 -6.74 -41.37 -14.87
N LEU A 903 -6.16 -41.46 -16.08
CA LEU A 903 -4.87 -42.11 -16.32
C LEU A 903 -3.73 -41.53 -15.44
N VAL A 904 -3.64 -40.20 -15.34
CA VAL A 904 -2.64 -39.53 -14.48
C VAL A 904 -2.96 -39.70 -12.99
N THR A 905 -4.23 -39.80 -12.61
CA THR A 905 -4.64 -40.07 -11.21
C THR A 905 -4.21 -41.48 -10.78
N ASP A 906 -4.41 -42.51 -11.60
CA ASP A 906 -4.03 -43.89 -11.26
C ASP A 906 -2.51 -44.10 -11.26
N MET A 907 -1.80 -43.38 -12.15
CA MET A 907 -0.34 -43.21 -12.06
C MET A 907 0.08 -42.60 -10.71
N CYS A 908 -0.57 -41.51 -10.27
CA CYS A 908 -0.28 -40.87 -8.98
C CYS A 908 -0.58 -41.81 -7.80
N ARG A 909 -1.70 -42.54 -7.81
CA ARG A 909 -2.04 -43.55 -6.77
C ARG A 909 -0.96 -44.61 -6.66
N SER A 910 -0.55 -45.20 -7.79
CA SER A 910 0.54 -46.20 -7.87
C SER A 910 1.88 -45.68 -7.30
N ILE A 911 2.18 -44.40 -7.50
CA ILE A 911 3.38 -43.75 -6.95
C ILE A 911 3.26 -43.55 -5.44
N LEU A 912 2.10 -43.08 -4.94
CA LEU A 912 1.87 -42.90 -3.50
C LEU A 912 1.93 -44.24 -2.74
N GLU A 913 1.34 -45.30 -3.29
CA GLU A 913 1.37 -46.66 -2.72
C GLU A 913 2.80 -47.23 -2.60
N SER A 914 3.72 -46.82 -3.47
CA SER A 914 5.15 -47.18 -3.36
C SER A 914 5.89 -46.49 -2.19
N GLY A 915 5.22 -45.63 -1.42
CA GLY A 915 5.76 -44.89 -0.28
C GLY A 915 6.38 -43.53 -0.63
N ILE A 916 6.18 -43.04 -1.85
CA ILE A 916 6.71 -41.75 -2.31
C ILE A 916 5.68 -40.65 -2.04
N ASN A 917 5.77 -40.03 -0.86
CA ASN A 917 4.74 -39.13 -0.30
C ASN A 917 4.77 -37.68 -0.85
N HIS A 918 5.36 -37.43 -2.02
CA HIS A 918 5.38 -36.11 -2.66
C HIS A 918 5.23 -36.22 -4.17
N LEU A 919 4.40 -35.39 -4.79
CA LEU A 919 4.14 -35.34 -6.23
C LEU A 919 4.42 -33.94 -6.79
N HIS A 920 5.19 -33.82 -7.87
CA HIS A 920 5.53 -32.52 -8.46
C HIS A 920 4.87 -32.36 -9.84
N PHE A 921 4.00 -31.37 -9.98
CA PHE A 921 3.19 -31.20 -11.18
C PHE A 921 3.73 -30.11 -12.13
N TYR A 922 4.08 -30.53 -13.34
CA TYR A 922 4.39 -29.64 -14.46
C TYR A 922 3.11 -28.97 -14.98
N THR A 923 2.73 -27.84 -14.37
CA THR A 923 1.42 -27.22 -14.65
C THR A 923 1.28 -26.69 -16.06
N MET A 924 2.39 -26.45 -16.78
CA MET A 924 2.43 -25.72 -18.05
C MET A 924 1.72 -24.34 -17.99
N ASN A 925 1.72 -23.72 -16.80
CA ASN A 925 0.94 -22.51 -16.47
C ASN A 925 -0.60 -22.68 -16.63
N LEU A 926 -1.12 -23.91 -16.46
CA LEU A 926 -2.55 -24.25 -16.50
C LEU A 926 -3.02 -24.81 -15.15
N ALA A 927 -4.08 -24.21 -14.58
CA ALA A 927 -4.62 -24.62 -13.29
C ALA A 927 -5.61 -25.79 -13.37
N GLN A 928 -6.49 -25.80 -14.39
CA GLN A 928 -7.67 -26.68 -14.41
C GLN A 928 -7.33 -28.18 -14.47
N ALA A 929 -6.38 -28.58 -15.33
CA ALA A 929 -5.97 -29.99 -15.44
C ALA A 929 -5.34 -30.50 -14.13
N THR A 930 -4.42 -29.72 -13.57
CA THR A 930 -3.75 -30.01 -12.29
C THR A 930 -4.74 -30.08 -11.13
N ARG A 931 -5.71 -29.15 -11.08
CA ARG A 931 -6.78 -29.14 -10.07
C ARG A 931 -7.64 -30.40 -10.16
N GLY A 932 -8.07 -30.80 -11.35
CA GLY A 932 -8.91 -31.99 -11.55
C GLY A 932 -8.23 -33.29 -11.08
N VAL A 933 -6.91 -33.42 -11.26
CA VAL A 933 -6.14 -34.57 -10.72
C VAL A 933 -6.08 -34.52 -9.20
N LEU A 934 -5.86 -33.35 -8.58
CA LEU A 934 -5.87 -33.20 -7.12
C LEU A 934 -7.25 -33.42 -6.50
N GLU A 935 -8.33 -33.13 -7.23
CA GLU A 935 -9.71 -33.45 -6.86
C GLU A 935 -9.94 -34.97 -6.85
N GLN A 936 -9.55 -35.70 -7.91
CA GLN A 936 -9.68 -37.18 -7.97
C GLN A 936 -8.70 -37.95 -7.04
N LEU A 937 -7.68 -37.28 -6.51
CA LEU A 937 -6.78 -37.80 -5.46
C LEU A 937 -7.24 -37.45 -4.04
N GLU A 938 -8.34 -36.70 -3.87
CA GLU A 938 -8.81 -36.18 -2.57
C GLU A 938 -7.73 -35.36 -1.83
N MET A 939 -6.83 -34.74 -2.59
CA MET A 939 -5.67 -33.98 -2.08
C MET A 939 -5.92 -32.47 -2.00
N LEU A 940 -7.13 -32.01 -2.33
CA LEU A 940 -7.60 -30.66 -2.02
C LEU A 940 -7.87 -30.46 -0.51
N PRO A 941 -7.95 -29.19 -0.05
CA PRO A 941 -8.42 -28.87 1.29
C PRO A 941 -9.87 -29.31 1.49
N SER A 942 -10.13 -29.98 2.62
CA SER A 942 -11.46 -30.45 3.05
C SER A 942 -11.59 -30.34 4.57
N GLU A 943 -12.75 -30.65 5.15
CA GLU A 943 -12.93 -30.63 6.62
C GLU A 943 -11.97 -31.59 7.35
N GLU A 944 -11.59 -32.71 6.72
CA GLU A 944 -10.57 -33.64 7.25
C GLU A 944 -9.12 -33.19 6.98
N ARG A 945 -8.93 -32.32 5.98
CA ARG A 945 -7.64 -31.83 5.50
C ARG A 945 -7.62 -30.28 5.41
N PRO A 946 -7.95 -29.53 6.49
CA PRO A 946 -8.05 -28.09 6.42
C PRO A 946 -6.66 -27.46 6.22
N LEU A 947 -6.61 -26.39 5.43
CA LEU A 947 -5.40 -25.59 5.23
C LEU A 947 -5.04 -24.88 6.55
N LYS A 948 -3.99 -25.38 7.22
CA LYS A 948 -3.53 -24.82 8.50
C LYS A 948 -2.80 -23.49 8.30
N GLN A 949 -3.59 -22.42 8.21
CA GLN A 949 -3.09 -21.05 8.22
C GLN A 949 -2.38 -20.78 9.55
N ALA A 950 -1.22 -20.12 9.50
CA ALA A 950 -0.45 -19.81 10.71
C ALA A 950 -1.01 -18.60 11.48
N LEU A 951 -1.65 -17.69 10.75
CA LEU A 951 -2.23 -16.40 11.14
C LEU A 951 -3.50 -16.18 10.27
N PRO A 952 -4.38 -15.21 10.57
CA PRO A 952 -5.57 -14.87 9.75
C PRO A 952 -5.25 -14.31 8.36
N TRP A 953 -3.98 -14.00 8.08
CA TRP A 953 -3.49 -13.40 6.84
C TRP A 953 -2.21 -14.10 6.37
N ARG A 954 -1.88 -13.95 5.08
CA ARG A 954 -0.75 -14.67 4.46
C ARG A 954 0.59 -14.06 4.93
N GLN A 955 1.38 -14.86 5.66
CA GLN A 955 2.70 -14.44 6.15
C GLN A 955 3.70 -14.31 5.00
N SER A 956 4.50 -13.24 5.03
CA SER A 956 5.58 -13.04 4.06
C SER A 956 6.76 -13.96 4.37
N LEU A 957 7.28 -14.65 3.36
CA LEU A 957 8.48 -15.49 3.47
C LEU A 957 9.77 -14.75 3.07
N GLY A 958 9.67 -13.46 2.74
CA GLY A 958 10.80 -12.60 2.40
C GLY A 958 11.86 -12.51 3.52
N LEU A 959 13.09 -12.16 3.15
CA LEU A 959 14.20 -12.01 4.09
C LEU A 959 13.86 -10.93 5.14
N GLY A 960 14.11 -11.22 6.43
CA GLY A 960 13.74 -10.34 7.56
C GLY A 960 12.29 -10.48 8.02
N ARG A 961 11.32 -10.57 7.11
CA ARG A 961 9.88 -10.60 7.42
C ARG A 961 9.34 -11.87 8.08
N ARG A 962 10.08 -12.99 8.08
CA ARG A 962 9.61 -14.29 8.61
C ARG A 962 9.27 -14.30 10.13
N GLY A 963 9.54 -13.21 10.86
CA GLY A 963 9.07 -13.00 12.23
C GLY A 963 7.67 -12.39 12.33
N GLU A 964 7.29 -11.56 11.34
CA GLU A 964 6.08 -10.74 11.31
C GLU A 964 4.82 -11.55 11.65
N ASP A 965 4.15 -11.20 12.74
CA ASP A 965 2.94 -11.87 13.22
C ASP A 965 1.77 -10.94 13.59
N VAL A 966 1.95 -9.60 13.57
CA VAL A 966 0.90 -8.59 13.77
C VAL A 966 0.77 -7.65 12.56
N ARG A 967 -0.46 -7.33 12.14
CA ARG A 967 -0.77 -6.30 11.13
C ARG A 967 -2.01 -5.45 11.49
N PRO A 968 -2.12 -4.20 11.00
CA PRO A 968 -3.36 -3.44 11.01
C PRO A 968 -4.41 -4.05 10.07
N ILE A 969 -5.68 -4.06 10.49
CA ILE A 969 -6.77 -4.71 9.76
C ILE A 969 -7.11 -4.07 8.39
N PHE A 970 -6.80 -2.79 8.20
CA PHE A 970 -7.20 -2.01 7.02
C PHE A 970 -6.76 -2.63 5.68
N TRP A 971 -5.54 -3.17 5.62
CA TRP A 971 -5.01 -3.80 4.40
C TRP A 971 -5.36 -5.29 4.25
N ARG A 972 -6.32 -5.83 5.02
CA ARG A 972 -6.79 -7.23 4.95
C ARG A 972 -7.02 -7.69 3.50
N ASN A 973 -7.71 -6.85 2.72
CA ASN A 973 -8.08 -7.13 1.33
C ASN A 973 -7.07 -6.59 0.30
N ARG A 974 -5.97 -5.98 0.75
CA ARG A 974 -4.90 -5.36 -0.07
C ARG A 974 -3.48 -5.69 0.42
N ASN A 975 -3.25 -6.94 0.84
CA ASN A 975 -1.95 -7.42 1.36
C ASN A 975 -0.72 -6.99 0.52
N LYS A 976 -0.84 -6.97 -0.81
CA LYS A 976 0.23 -6.52 -1.73
C LYS A 976 0.65 -5.06 -1.46
N SER A 977 -0.30 -4.16 -1.21
CA SER A 977 -0.01 -2.74 -0.94
C SER A 977 0.76 -2.58 0.36
N TYR A 978 0.27 -3.21 1.44
CA TYR A 978 0.93 -3.20 2.74
C TYR A 978 2.38 -3.74 2.68
N VAL A 979 2.61 -4.86 2.00
CA VAL A 979 3.95 -5.46 1.85
C VAL A 979 4.91 -4.52 1.09
N MET A 980 4.42 -3.77 0.10
CA MET A 980 5.24 -2.77 -0.61
C MET A 980 5.53 -1.54 0.26
N ARG A 981 4.50 -0.94 0.87
CA ARG A 981 4.63 0.27 1.72
C ARG A 981 5.51 0.08 2.95
N THR A 982 5.64 -1.16 3.44
CA THR A 982 6.52 -1.54 4.56
C THR A 982 7.83 -2.21 4.12
N GLN A 983 8.15 -2.24 2.82
CA GLN A 983 9.31 -3.01 2.31
C GLN A 983 10.67 -2.47 2.77
N GLU A 984 10.76 -1.19 3.14
CA GLU A 984 12.00 -0.54 3.60
C GLU A 984 12.14 -0.50 5.14
N TRP A 985 11.26 -1.18 5.89
CA TRP A 985 11.38 -1.29 7.35
C TRP A 985 12.52 -2.25 7.75
N ASP A 986 13.42 -1.78 8.64
CA ASP A 986 14.57 -2.56 9.15
C ASP A 986 14.14 -3.67 10.13
N GLU A 987 13.10 -3.42 10.95
CA GLU A 987 12.50 -4.39 11.87
C GLU A 987 10.98 -4.42 11.69
N PHE A 988 10.37 -5.59 11.90
CA PHE A 988 8.93 -5.82 11.80
C PHE A 988 8.34 -6.14 13.18
N PRO A 989 7.13 -5.68 13.53
CA PRO A 989 6.48 -6.00 14.79
C PRO A 989 6.32 -7.51 15.03
N ASN A 990 6.66 -7.95 16.24
CA ASN A 990 6.56 -9.36 16.68
C ASN A 990 5.85 -9.41 18.05
N GLY A 991 4.78 -10.19 18.17
CA GLY A 991 3.99 -10.38 19.40
C GLY A 991 3.09 -9.21 19.78
N ARG A 992 3.66 -8.01 19.91
CA ARG A 992 2.94 -6.74 20.10
C ARG A 992 3.40 -5.69 19.09
N TRP A 993 2.49 -4.80 18.73
CA TRP A 993 2.80 -3.61 17.93
C TRP A 993 3.52 -2.58 18.80
N GLY A 994 4.54 -1.94 18.23
CA GLY A 994 5.50 -1.10 18.97
C GLY A 994 5.10 0.38 19.05
N ASP A 995 6.00 1.20 19.62
CA ASP A 995 5.87 2.65 19.63
C ASP A 995 6.04 3.20 18.19
N SER A 996 4.97 3.78 17.65
CA SER A 996 4.80 4.14 16.23
C SER A 996 5.70 5.29 15.74
N ARG A 997 6.65 5.77 16.56
CA ARG A 997 7.52 6.92 16.29
C ARG A 997 8.73 6.63 15.39
N SER A 998 8.88 5.44 14.82
CA SER A 998 9.85 5.15 13.74
C SER A 998 9.55 3.82 13.00
N PRO A 999 9.68 3.75 11.65
CA PRO A 999 9.66 4.82 10.65
C PRO A 999 8.24 5.01 10.06
N ALA A 1000 7.92 6.22 9.60
CA ALA A 1000 6.63 6.49 8.96
C ALA A 1000 6.40 5.62 7.71
N PHE A 1001 5.14 5.25 7.45
CA PHE A 1001 4.74 4.58 6.20
C PHE A 1001 5.16 5.44 5.00
N GLY A 1002 5.83 4.82 4.01
CA GLY A 1002 6.43 5.55 2.89
C GLY A 1002 5.40 6.24 1.97
N GLU A 1003 5.88 7.26 1.23
CA GLU A 1003 5.09 8.07 0.31
C GLU A 1003 4.38 7.22 -0.77
N LEU A 1004 3.09 7.52 -1.01
CA LEU A 1004 2.19 6.71 -1.84
C LEU A 1004 2.67 6.55 -3.29
N ASP A 1005 3.30 7.58 -3.85
CA ASP A 1005 3.75 7.59 -5.25
C ASP A 1005 4.99 6.71 -5.50
N ALA A 1006 5.73 6.31 -4.47
CA ALA A 1006 6.91 5.45 -4.62
C ALA A 1006 6.56 3.99 -4.98
N TYR A 1007 5.34 3.53 -4.67
CA TYR A 1007 4.98 2.11 -4.66
C TYR A 1007 3.98 1.67 -5.75
N GLY A 1008 3.59 2.57 -6.66
CA GLY A 1008 2.72 2.22 -7.79
C GLY A 1008 1.31 1.78 -7.37
N ILE A 1009 0.76 2.41 -6.32
CA ILE A 1009 -0.57 2.11 -5.78
C ILE A 1009 -1.63 2.69 -6.72
N GLY A 1010 -2.55 1.82 -7.15
CA GLY A 1010 -3.68 2.13 -8.03
C GLY A 1010 -4.54 0.90 -8.28
N LEU A 1011 -5.56 1.04 -9.13
CA LEU A 1011 -6.48 -0.04 -9.48
C LEU A 1011 -5.84 -1.10 -10.40
N LYS A 1012 -6.32 -2.35 -10.30
CA LYS A 1012 -6.05 -3.40 -11.29
C LYS A 1012 -6.90 -3.20 -12.55
N GLY A 1013 -6.50 -3.83 -13.66
CA GLY A 1013 -7.21 -3.80 -14.94
C GLY A 1013 -6.99 -2.52 -15.76
N SER A 1014 -7.64 -2.43 -16.91
CA SER A 1014 -7.78 -1.17 -17.68
C SER A 1014 -9.10 -0.48 -17.35
N ASN A 1015 -9.19 0.83 -17.61
CA ASN A 1015 -10.41 1.61 -17.38
C ASN A 1015 -11.65 0.95 -18.03
N GLU A 1016 -11.52 0.44 -19.26
CA GLU A 1016 -12.61 -0.29 -19.93
C GLU A 1016 -13.05 -1.57 -19.20
N GLN A 1017 -12.14 -2.29 -18.57
CA GLN A 1017 -12.46 -3.49 -17.78
C GLN A 1017 -13.19 -3.10 -16.49
N ASN A 1018 -12.73 -2.02 -15.85
CA ASN A 1018 -13.29 -1.54 -14.59
C ASN A 1018 -14.70 -0.92 -14.81
N ILE A 1019 -14.92 -0.20 -15.91
CA ILE A 1019 -16.26 0.23 -16.35
C ILE A 1019 -17.18 -0.98 -16.61
N LYS A 1020 -16.67 -2.07 -17.22
CA LYS A 1020 -17.48 -3.29 -17.46
C LYS A 1020 -17.83 -4.06 -16.18
N LEU A 1021 -17.01 -3.96 -15.13
CA LEU A 1021 -17.26 -4.58 -13.83
C LEU A 1021 -18.26 -3.77 -12.98
N TRP A 1022 -17.95 -2.48 -12.76
CA TRP A 1022 -18.67 -1.62 -11.82
C TRP A 1022 -19.78 -0.77 -12.48
N GLY A 1023 -19.85 -0.72 -13.82
CA GLY A 1023 -20.87 0.03 -14.55
C GLY A 1023 -20.66 1.55 -14.54
N GLU A 1024 -21.72 2.30 -14.84
CA GLU A 1024 -21.76 3.77 -14.84
C GLU A 1024 -22.77 4.29 -13.79
N PRO A 1025 -22.41 4.36 -12.50
CA PRO A 1025 -23.33 4.75 -11.45
C PRO A 1025 -23.68 6.25 -11.52
N LYS A 1026 -24.97 6.61 -11.51
CA LYS A 1026 -25.45 8.01 -11.72
C LYS A 1026 -26.06 8.64 -10.45
N SER A 1027 -26.29 7.83 -9.43
CA SER A 1027 -26.79 8.19 -8.10
C SER A 1027 -25.96 7.49 -7.00
N VAL A 1028 -26.18 7.86 -5.73
CA VAL A 1028 -25.55 7.15 -4.60
C VAL A 1028 -26.11 5.71 -4.50
N LYS A 1029 -27.39 5.52 -4.85
CA LYS A 1029 -28.03 4.21 -4.94
C LYS A 1029 -27.37 3.30 -5.98
N ASP A 1030 -26.92 3.83 -7.11
CA ASP A 1030 -26.18 3.03 -8.09
C ASP A 1030 -24.81 2.58 -7.57
N ILE A 1031 -24.14 3.41 -6.75
CA ILE A 1031 -22.91 2.99 -6.05
C ILE A 1031 -23.23 1.90 -5.04
N ALA A 1032 -24.28 2.05 -4.22
CA ALA A 1032 -24.74 1.00 -3.31
C ALA A 1032 -25.05 -0.31 -4.05
N ASN A 1033 -25.72 -0.26 -5.21
CA ASN A 1033 -25.99 -1.43 -6.06
C ASN A 1033 -24.70 -2.17 -6.51
N VAL A 1034 -23.56 -1.49 -6.68
CA VAL A 1034 -22.27 -2.15 -6.95
C VAL A 1034 -21.75 -2.91 -5.72
N PHE A 1035 -21.90 -2.35 -4.52
CA PHE A 1035 -21.54 -3.03 -3.27
C PHE A 1035 -22.47 -4.22 -3.01
N LEU A 1036 -23.78 -4.09 -3.24
CA LEU A 1036 -24.75 -5.19 -3.12
C LEU A 1036 -24.45 -6.34 -4.07
N ARG A 1037 -24.11 -6.03 -5.33
CA ARG A 1037 -23.64 -7.02 -6.32
C ARG A 1037 -22.34 -7.72 -5.89
N TYR A 1038 -21.43 -7.02 -5.22
CA TYR A 1038 -20.23 -7.64 -4.62
C TYR A 1038 -20.57 -8.56 -3.44
N LEU A 1039 -21.44 -8.13 -2.51
CA LEU A 1039 -21.89 -8.96 -1.39
C LEU A 1039 -22.65 -10.21 -1.86
N ASN A 1040 -23.42 -10.10 -2.94
CA ASN A 1040 -24.10 -11.23 -3.59
C ASN A 1040 -23.20 -12.11 -4.46
N ALA A 1041 -21.93 -11.73 -4.64
CA ALA A 1041 -20.92 -12.40 -5.48
C ALA A 1041 -21.19 -12.36 -7.01
N ASP A 1042 -21.98 -11.39 -7.49
CA ASP A 1042 -22.11 -11.05 -8.92
C ASP A 1042 -20.85 -10.34 -9.47
N ILE A 1043 -19.98 -9.82 -8.60
CA ILE A 1043 -18.73 -9.14 -8.91
C ILE A 1043 -17.62 -9.68 -7.99
N GLU A 1044 -16.47 -10.04 -8.55
CA GLU A 1044 -15.34 -10.61 -7.77
C GLU A 1044 -14.52 -9.58 -6.97
N SER A 1045 -14.70 -8.26 -7.20
CA SER A 1045 -13.84 -7.21 -6.61
C SER A 1045 -14.46 -5.81 -6.56
N LEU A 1046 -13.98 -4.98 -5.63
CA LEU A 1046 -14.27 -3.56 -5.46
C LEU A 1046 -12.97 -2.74 -5.50
N PRO A 1047 -12.99 -1.40 -5.67
CA PRO A 1047 -11.77 -0.57 -5.63
C PRO A 1047 -10.88 -0.79 -4.40
N TRP A 1048 -11.49 -1.05 -3.24
CA TRP A 1048 -10.81 -1.32 -1.97
C TRP A 1048 -10.53 -2.81 -1.70
N SER A 1049 -11.15 -3.74 -2.44
CA SER A 1049 -11.04 -5.19 -2.21
C SER A 1049 -10.67 -5.94 -3.50
N GLU A 1050 -9.44 -6.42 -3.59
CA GLU A 1050 -8.93 -7.15 -4.76
C GLU A 1050 -9.32 -8.64 -4.79
N ALA A 1051 -10.19 -9.07 -3.88
CA ALA A 1051 -10.57 -10.46 -3.66
C ALA A 1051 -12.09 -10.59 -3.43
N PRO A 1052 -12.69 -11.76 -3.74
CA PRO A 1052 -14.08 -12.04 -3.40
C PRO A 1052 -14.29 -12.07 -1.88
N ILE A 1053 -15.55 -11.90 -1.46
CA ILE A 1053 -15.95 -11.94 -0.05
C ILE A 1053 -15.53 -13.26 0.63
N SER A 1054 -15.01 -13.17 1.86
CA SER A 1054 -14.59 -14.34 2.64
C SER A 1054 -15.76 -14.98 3.39
N ASN A 1055 -15.79 -16.31 3.47
CA ASN A 1055 -16.82 -17.09 4.18
C ASN A 1055 -17.05 -16.72 5.66
N GLU A 1056 -16.11 -15.99 6.30
CA GLU A 1056 -16.34 -15.40 7.63
C GLU A 1056 -17.54 -14.44 7.66
N ALA A 1057 -17.78 -13.72 6.55
CA ALA A 1057 -18.78 -12.67 6.45
C ALA A 1057 -20.19 -13.20 6.13
N ASP A 1058 -20.35 -14.49 5.77
CA ASP A 1058 -21.66 -15.08 5.48
C ASP A 1058 -22.63 -14.98 6.67
N VAL A 1059 -22.11 -14.97 7.91
CA VAL A 1059 -22.89 -14.78 9.14
C VAL A 1059 -23.52 -13.38 9.23
N ILE A 1060 -22.80 -12.35 8.79
CA ILE A 1060 -23.23 -10.94 8.87
C ILE A 1060 -23.71 -10.38 7.52
N LYS A 1061 -23.77 -11.22 6.47
CA LYS A 1061 -24.05 -10.82 5.08
C LYS A 1061 -25.37 -10.08 4.93
N ASN A 1062 -26.42 -10.51 5.63
CA ASN A 1062 -27.73 -9.88 5.58
C ASN A 1062 -27.70 -8.46 6.16
N GLN A 1063 -27.02 -8.28 7.30
CA GLN A 1063 -26.84 -6.96 7.94
C GLN A 1063 -25.99 -6.04 7.06
N LEU A 1064 -24.93 -6.56 6.42
CA LEU A 1064 -24.12 -5.80 5.45
C LEU A 1064 -24.95 -5.37 4.23
N VAL A 1065 -25.81 -6.25 3.69
CA VAL A 1065 -26.73 -5.92 2.59
C VAL A 1065 -27.66 -4.77 3.00
N GLU A 1066 -28.30 -4.88 4.15
CA GLU A 1066 -29.22 -3.87 4.70
C GLU A 1066 -28.54 -2.50 4.91
N LEU A 1067 -27.31 -2.47 5.41
CA LEU A 1067 -26.52 -1.22 5.53
C LEU A 1067 -26.25 -0.57 4.16
N ASN A 1068 -25.84 -1.36 3.16
CA ASN A 1068 -25.51 -0.82 1.84
C ASN A 1068 -26.78 -0.34 1.11
N GLU A 1069 -27.92 -1.03 1.24
CA GLU A 1069 -29.22 -0.56 0.72
C GLU A 1069 -29.61 0.82 1.28
N ARG A 1070 -29.28 1.08 2.56
CA ARG A 1070 -29.51 2.37 3.23
C ARG A 1070 -28.50 3.47 2.86
N GLY A 1071 -27.48 3.15 2.05
CA GLY A 1071 -26.44 4.06 1.58
C GLY A 1071 -25.17 4.12 2.43
N LEU A 1072 -25.02 3.22 3.41
CA LEU A 1072 -23.85 3.10 4.27
C LEU A 1072 -22.86 2.11 3.62
N LEU A 1073 -21.87 2.63 2.87
CA LEU A 1073 -21.06 1.83 1.94
C LEU A 1073 -19.92 1.09 2.65
N THR A 1074 -20.08 -0.22 2.90
CA THR A 1074 -19.14 -1.01 3.72
C THR A 1074 -17.90 -1.45 2.93
N ILE A 1075 -16.70 -1.09 3.39
CA ILE A 1075 -15.41 -1.41 2.75
C ILE A 1075 -14.79 -2.70 3.29
N ASN A 1076 -14.90 -2.95 4.60
CA ASN A 1076 -14.21 -4.03 5.31
C ASN A 1076 -14.98 -4.41 6.58
N SER A 1077 -14.94 -5.68 6.98
CA SER A 1077 -15.72 -6.18 8.12
C SER A 1077 -15.14 -7.47 8.73
N GLN A 1078 -15.49 -7.72 9.99
CA GLN A 1078 -15.20 -8.96 10.72
C GLN A 1078 -16.31 -9.20 11.78
N PRO A 1079 -16.88 -10.41 11.89
CA PRO A 1079 -17.85 -10.72 12.93
C PRO A 1079 -17.19 -10.87 14.30
N ALA A 1080 -17.99 -10.77 15.37
CA ALA A 1080 -17.55 -11.20 16.70
C ALA A 1080 -17.47 -12.73 16.77
N VAL A 1081 -16.38 -13.25 17.35
CA VAL A 1081 -16.14 -14.68 17.55
C VAL A 1081 -15.61 -14.91 18.96
N ASP A 1082 -16.36 -15.68 19.75
CA ASP A 1082 -15.99 -16.09 21.09
C ASP A 1082 -15.54 -17.56 21.10
N GLY A 1083 -14.32 -17.82 21.59
CA GLY A 1083 -13.87 -19.15 22.01
C GLY A 1083 -13.86 -20.24 20.94
N VAL A 1084 -13.78 -19.91 19.64
CA VAL A 1084 -13.83 -20.92 18.57
C VAL A 1084 -12.51 -21.70 18.47
N LYS A 1085 -12.58 -23.01 18.27
CA LYS A 1085 -11.39 -23.88 18.16
C LYS A 1085 -10.50 -23.47 16.98
N SER A 1086 -9.19 -23.48 17.17
CA SER A 1086 -8.18 -23.19 16.13
C SER A 1086 -8.17 -24.15 14.93
N SER A 1087 -8.99 -25.20 14.95
CA SER A 1087 -9.20 -26.14 13.85
C SER A 1087 -10.53 -25.93 13.10
N HIS A 1088 -11.26 -24.86 13.37
CA HIS A 1088 -12.52 -24.52 12.70
C HIS A 1088 -12.28 -24.17 11.23
N PRO A 1089 -13.10 -24.63 10.26
CA PRO A 1089 -12.80 -24.46 8.83
C PRO A 1089 -12.85 -23.00 8.34
N VAL A 1090 -13.63 -22.15 9.02
CA VAL A 1090 -13.77 -20.72 8.71
C VAL A 1090 -12.79 -19.89 9.57
N TYR A 1091 -13.13 -19.59 10.82
CA TYR A 1091 -12.32 -18.76 11.74
C TYR A 1091 -11.02 -19.39 12.30
N GLY A 1092 -10.67 -20.63 11.94
CA GLY A 1092 -9.61 -21.39 12.63
C GLY A 1092 -8.20 -21.18 12.06
N TRP A 1093 -7.30 -20.61 12.85
CA TRP A 1093 -5.88 -20.43 12.50
C TRP A 1093 -4.95 -20.82 13.66
N GLY A 1094 -3.67 -21.06 13.34
CA GLY A 1094 -2.61 -21.32 14.31
C GLY A 1094 -2.46 -22.79 14.75
N PRO A 1095 -1.74 -23.04 15.87
CA PRO A 1095 -1.59 -24.38 16.44
C PRO A 1095 -2.92 -25.06 16.77
N ALA A 1096 -3.03 -26.37 16.51
CA ALA A 1096 -4.21 -27.15 16.88
C ALA A 1096 -4.41 -27.23 18.41
N ASN A 1097 -5.66 -27.40 18.84
CA ASN A 1097 -6.11 -27.42 20.24
C ASN A 1097 -5.96 -26.08 20.98
N GLY A 1098 -5.95 -24.95 20.25
CA GLY A 1098 -6.11 -23.61 20.81
C GLY A 1098 -7.49 -23.04 20.54
N TYR A 1099 -7.69 -21.79 20.96
CA TYR A 1099 -8.93 -21.03 20.81
C TYR A 1099 -8.64 -19.67 20.15
N VAL A 1100 -9.54 -19.23 19.28
CA VAL A 1100 -9.50 -17.98 18.51
C VAL A 1100 -10.65 -17.09 18.94
N TYR A 1101 -10.36 -15.79 19.02
CA TYR A 1101 -11.30 -14.73 19.39
C TYR A 1101 -11.22 -13.59 18.37
N GLN A 1102 -12.36 -12.99 18.04
CA GLN A 1102 -12.50 -11.82 17.18
C GLN A 1102 -13.50 -10.84 17.81
N LYS A 1103 -13.18 -9.54 17.81
CA LYS A 1103 -14.15 -8.46 18.03
C LYS A 1103 -14.92 -8.19 16.74
N ALA A 1104 -16.15 -7.67 16.87
CA ALA A 1104 -16.86 -7.11 15.73
C ALA A 1104 -16.14 -5.85 15.23
N TYR A 1105 -15.90 -5.78 13.93
CA TYR A 1105 -15.25 -4.67 13.23
C TYR A 1105 -16.06 -4.32 11.99
N LEU A 1106 -16.30 -3.03 11.78
CA LEU A 1106 -16.94 -2.52 10.57
C LEU A 1106 -16.27 -1.24 10.09
N GLU A 1107 -15.99 -1.19 8.79
CA GLU A 1107 -15.40 -0.03 8.12
C GLU A 1107 -16.28 0.37 6.93
N LEU A 1108 -16.69 1.63 6.88
CA LEU A 1108 -17.67 2.13 5.91
C LEU A 1108 -17.44 3.61 5.55
N LEU A 1109 -18.01 4.04 4.42
CA LEU A 1109 -18.16 5.45 4.07
C LEU A 1109 -19.54 5.94 4.54
N VAL A 1110 -19.54 6.99 5.36
CA VAL A 1110 -20.74 7.61 5.94
C VAL A 1110 -20.97 8.99 5.34
N ALA A 1111 -22.21 9.28 4.95
CA ALA A 1111 -22.60 10.61 4.47
C ALA A 1111 -22.45 11.66 5.60
N PRO A 1112 -22.01 12.89 5.30
CA PRO A 1112 -21.82 13.93 6.32
C PRO A 1112 -23.13 14.35 7.02
N GLU A 1113 -24.28 13.99 6.46
CA GLU A 1113 -25.61 14.25 7.01
C GLU A 1113 -25.99 13.27 8.15
N LEU A 1114 -25.34 12.09 8.20
CA LEU A 1114 -25.61 11.04 9.20
C LEU A 1114 -24.50 10.90 10.25
N ILE A 1115 -23.37 11.59 10.07
CA ILE A 1115 -22.19 11.37 10.92
C ILE A 1115 -22.43 11.80 12.36
N ASP A 1116 -23.04 12.97 12.59
CA ASP A 1116 -23.24 13.50 13.93
C ASP A 1116 -24.25 12.64 14.73
N GLU A 1117 -25.37 12.21 14.13
CA GLU A 1117 -26.32 11.28 14.78
C GLU A 1117 -25.66 9.91 15.09
N LEU A 1118 -24.80 9.41 14.18
CA LEU A 1118 -24.05 8.18 14.43
C LEU A 1118 -23.06 8.34 15.60
N LEU A 1119 -22.43 9.50 15.75
CA LEU A 1119 -21.55 9.78 16.90
C LEU A 1119 -22.34 9.93 18.20
N ASP A 1120 -23.51 10.58 18.19
CA ASP A 1120 -24.39 10.69 19.36
C ASP A 1120 -24.95 9.33 19.82
N ARG A 1121 -25.16 8.40 18.88
CA ARG A 1121 -25.52 7.01 19.18
C ARG A 1121 -24.35 6.25 19.79
N ILE A 1122 -23.14 6.40 19.23
CA ILE A 1122 -21.91 5.78 19.76
C ILE A 1122 -21.55 6.35 21.14
N ALA A 1123 -21.79 7.63 21.40
CA ALA A 1123 -21.51 8.26 22.70
C ALA A 1123 -22.34 7.70 23.87
N ARG A 1124 -23.44 7.00 23.58
CA ARG A 1124 -24.28 6.31 24.58
C ARG A 1124 -23.74 4.92 24.95
N ASP A 1125 -22.80 4.38 24.16
CA ASP A 1125 -22.24 3.05 24.33
C ASP A 1125 -20.73 3.13 24.67
N PRO A 1126 -20.34 2.96 25.94
CA PRO A 1126 -18.94 3.03 26.35
C PRO A 1126 -18.08 1.86 25.84
N GLU A 1127 -18.69 0.79 25.31
CA GLU A 1127 -17.95 -0.35 24.78
C GLU A 1127 -17.56 -0.19 23.30
N VAL A 1128 -18.02 0.86 22.62
CA VAL A 1128 -17.73 1.10 21.20
C VAL A 1128 -16.55 2.07 21.01
N THR A 1129 -15.54 1.67 20.24
CA THR A 1129 -14.43 2.55 19.83
C THR A 1129 -14.54 2.88 18.35
N TYR A 1130 -14.40 4.16 17.97
CA TYR A 1130 -14.47 4.59 16.58
C TYR A 1130 -13.31 5.51 16.15
N TYR A 1131 -13.07 5.54 14.83
CA TYR A 1131 -12.26 6.54 14.15
C TYR A 1131 -13.01 7.01 12.89
N ALA A 1132 -13.27 8.31 12.77
CA ALA A 1132 -13.94 8.92 11.63
C ALA A 1132 -13.05 10.01 11.01
N VAL A 1133 -12.77 9.95 9.70
CA VAL A 1133 -11.86 10.89 9.03
C VAL A 1133 -12.30 11.26 7.61
N THR A 1134 -12.14 12.53 7.25
CA THR A 1134 -12.38 13.05 5.91
C THR A 1134 -11.14 12.96 5.00
N LYS A 1135 -11.33 13.13 3.67
CA LYS A 1135 -10.24 13.37 2.71
C LYS A 1135 -9.37 14.57 3.12
N SER A 1136 -9.94 15.60 3.74
CA SER A 1136 -9.22 16.78 4.26
C SER A 1136 -8.42 16.53 5.54
N GLY A 1137 -8.58 15.37 6.20
CA GLY A 1137 -7.76 14.93 7.33
C GLY A 1137 -8.31 15.28 8.72
N THR A 1138 -9.53 15.82 8.83
CA THR A 1138 -10.17 16.06 10.13
C THR A 1138 -10.55 14.72 10.77
N LEU A 1139 -9.81 14.32 11.81
CA LEU A 1139 -10.04 13.09 12.57
C LEU A 1139 -10.94 13.37 13.79
N ARG A 1140 -11.98 12.56 13.97
CA ARG A 1140 -12.76 12.42 15.20
C ARG A 1140 -12.61 10.99 15.74
N THR A 1141 -12.46 10.81 17.05
CA THR A 1141 -12.33 9.49 17.70
C THR A 1141 -12.62 9.61 19.20
N ASN A 1142 -13.05 8.52 19.82
CA ASN A 1142 -13.15 8.35 21.28
C ASN A 1142 -12.05 7.44 21.87
N ALA A 1143 -11.03 7.07 21.10
CA ALA A 1143 -9.95 6.20 21.58
C ALA A 1143 -9.14 6.89 22.70
N PRO A 1144 -8.99 6.29 23.89
CA PRO A 1144 -8.39 6.97 25.06
C PRO A 1144 -6.87 7.16 24.99
N SER A 1145 -6.20 6.63 23.95
CA SER A 1145 -4.79 6.88 23.61
C SER A 1145 -4.49 6.38 22.20
N ASP A 1146 -3.32 6.71 21.65
CA ASP A 1146 -2.79 6.13 20.41
C ASP A 1146 -2.38 4.64 20.52
N ALA A 1147 -2.70 3.97 21.65
CA ALA A 1147 -2.39 2.55 21.82
C ALA A 1147 -3.23 1.66 20.88
N PRO A 1148 -2.64 0.62 20.29
CA PRO A 1148 -3.34 -0.25 19.32
C PRO A 1148 -4.35 -1.17 20.00
N ASN A 1149 -5.61 -1.12 19.56
CA ASN A 1149 -6.68 -2.03 20.01
C ASN A 1149 -6.56 -3.38 19.27
N ALA A 1150 -6.50 -4.49 20.00
CA ALA A 1150 -6.46 -5.83 19.42
C ALA A 1150 -7.88 -6.31 19.07
N VAL A 1151 -8.10 -6.64 17.79
CA VAL A 1151 -9.40 -7.08 17.27
C VAL A 1151 -9.46 -8.57 16.92
N THR A 1152 -8.31 -9.24 16.79
CA THR A 1152 -8.23 -10.70 16.63
C THR A 1152 -7.06 -11.25 17.42
N TRP A 1153 -7.29 -12.29 18.24
CA TRP A 1153 -6.23 -12.97 19.00
C TRP A 1153 -6.49 -14.48 19.15
N GLY A 1154 -5.44 -15.22 19.49
CA GLY A 1154 -5.46 -16.66 19.63
C GLY A 1154 -4.66 -17.14 20.85
N VAL A 1155 -5.28 -18.01 21.63
CA VAL A 1155 -4.72 -18.62 22.85
C VAL A 1155 -4.40 -20.08 22.56
N PHE A 1156 -3.11 -20.43 22.58
CA PHE A 1156 -2.62 -21.74 22.12
C PHE A 1156 -1.83 -22.49 23.21
N PRO A 1157 -2.04 -23.81 23.37
CA PRO A 1157 -1.37 -24.57 24.42
C PRO A 1157 0.14 -24.62 24.20
N GLY A 1158 0.90 -24.12 25.18
CA GLY A 1158 2.37 -24.08 25.12
C GLY A 1158 2.94 -22.92 24.27
N LYS A 1159 2.16 -21.88 24.02
CA LYS A 1159 2.63 -20.58 23.50
C LYS A 1159 2.07 -19.43 24.34
N GLU A 1160 2.65 -18.25 24.16
CA GLU A 1160 2.04 -16.97 24.52
C GLU A 1160 0.85 -16.64 23.60
N ILE A 1161 0.05 -15.63 23.99
CA ILE A 1161 -1.10 -15.16 23.20
C ILE A 1161 -0.59 -14.47 21.94
N VAL A 1162 -1.14 -14.82 20.78
CA VAL A 1162 -0.82 -14.16 19.50
C VAL A 1162 -1.96 -13.23 19.14
N GLN A 1163 -1.69 -11.96 18.89
CA GLN A 1163 -2.69 -10.91 18.59
C GLN A 1163 -2.50 -10.34 17.17
N PRO A 1164 -2.76 -11.14 16.11
CA PRO A 1164 -2.27 -10.86 14.77
C PRO A 1164 -2.98 -9.73 14.02
N THR A 1165 -4.06 -9.16 14.57
CA THR A 1165 -4.84 -8.12 13.90
C THR A 1165 -5.26 -7.04 14.88
N ILE A 1166 -4.94 -5.79 14.53
CA ILE A 1166 -5.12 -4.60 15.37
C ILE A 1166 -5.78 -3.45 14.61
N VAL A 1167 -6.21 -2.44 15.37
CA VAL A 1167 -6.63 -1.11 14.93
C VAL A 1167 -5.74 -0.07 15.64
N GLU A 1168 -5.24 0.93 14.91
CA GLU A 1168 -4.31 1.96 15.41
C GLU A 1168 -4.50 3.27 14.61
N THR A 1169 -4.44 4.43 15.30
CA THR A 1169 -4.62 5.77 14.72
C THR A 1169 -3.71 6.05 13.52
N ILE A 1170 -2.40 5.81 13.66
CA ILE A 1170 -1.40 6.18 12.65
C ILE A 1170 -1.52 5.30 11.40
N SER A 1171 -1.72 3.99 11.58
CA SER A 1171 -2.06 3.07 10.48
C SER A 1171 -3.36 3.46 9.78
N PHE A 1172 -4.39 3.93 10.51
CA PHE A 1172 -5.65 4.39 9.90
C PHE A 1172 -5.45 5.66 9.07
N LEU A 1173 -4.69 6.64 9.57
CA LEU A 1173 -4.33 7.84 8.82
C LEU A 1173 -3.47 7.52 7.58
N ALA A 1174 -2.56 6.54 7.67
CA ALA A 1174 -1.79 6.07 6.51
C ALA A 1174 -2.64 5.29 5.50
N TRP A 1175 -3.73 4.65 5.94
CA TRP A 1175 -4.70 3.96 5.08
C TRP A 1175 -5.66 4.91 4.38
N LYS A 1176 -6.19 5.95 5.05
CA LYS A 1176 -7.20 6.86 4.48
C LYS A 1176 -6.76 7.45 3.13
N ASP A 1177 -5.48 7.79 2.99
CA ASP A 1177 -4.93 8.41 1.78
C ASP A 1177 -4.85 7.41 0.62
N GLU A 1178 -4.73 6.11 0.90
CA GLU A 1178 -4.89 5.05 -0.09
C GLU A 1178 -6.37 4.80 -0.41
N ALA A 1179 -7.24 4.75 0.61
CA ALA A 1179 -8.68 4.53 0.44
C ALA A 1179 -9.36 5.62 -0.42
N PHE A 1180 -9.12 6.90 -0.11
CA PHE A 1180 -9.65 8.02 -0.90
C PHE A 1180 -8.99 8.12 -2.29
N ARG A 1181 -7.71 7.72 -2.44
CA ARG A 1181 -7.04 7.65 -3.75
C ARG A 1181 -7.63 6.56 -4.65
N LEU A 1182 -7.93 5.38 -4.12
CA LEU A 1182 -8.58 4.31 -4.89
C LEU A 1182 -9.99 4.70 -5.36
N GLY A 1183 -10.73 5.45 -4.54
CA GLY A 1183 -12.02 6.05 -4.95
C GLY A 1183 -11.87 7.14 -6.02
N MET A 1184 -10.82 7.97 -5.93
CA MET A 1184 -10.50 8.96 -6.97
C MET A 1184 -10.05 8.29 -8.28
N ASP A 1185 -9.27 7.21 -8.22
CA ASP A 1185 -8.86 6.43 -9.40
C ASP A 1185 -10.06 5.69 -10.04
N TRP A 1186 -11.07 5.30 -9.26
CA TRP A 1186 -12.36 4.84 -9.79
C TRP A 1186 -13.09 5.98 -10.53
N ALA A 1187 -13.18 7.17 -9.94
CA ALA A 1187 -13.73 8.34 -10.65
C ALA A 1187 -12.94 8.66 -11.93
N HIS A 1188 -11.61 8.47 -11.92
CA HIS A 1188 -10.73 8.62 -13.08
C HIS A 1188 -10.85 7.52 -14.15
N CYS A 1189 -11.53 6.39 -13.86
CA CYS A 1189 -11.89 5.44 -14.92
C CYS A 1189 -12.85 6.05 -15.95
N HIS A 1190 -13.67 7.02 -15.53
CA HIS A 1190 -14.71 7.64 -16.34
C HIS A 1190 -14.30 9.02 -16.89
N ASP A 1191 -14.93 9.42 -18.00
CA ASP A 1191 -14.68 10.70 -18.66
C ASP A 1191 -14.99 11.91 -17.77
N SER A 1192 -14.25 13.00 -17.99
CA SER A 1192 -14.31 14.25 -17.20
C SER A 1192 -15.67 14.96 -17.22
N SER A 1193 -16.52 14.68 -18.21
CA SER A 1193 -17.89 15.21 -18.33
C SER A 1193 -18.98 14.23 -17.91
N SER A 1194 -18.62 13.00 -17.52
CA SER A 1194 -19.60 11.96 -17.16
C SER A 1194 -20.28 12.27 -15.81
N PRO A 1195 -21.61 12.07 -15.69
CA PRO A 1195 -22.28 12.16 -14.39
C PRO A 1195 -21.65 11.22 -13.35
N SER A 1196 -21.23 10.02 -13.79
CA SER A 1196 -20.69 8.97 -12.93
C SER A 1196 -19.41 9.39 -12.20
N ARG A 1197 -18.50 10.08 -12.91
CA ARG A 1197 -17.32 10.68 -12.30
C ARG A 1197 -17.69 11.71 -11.23
N ASN A 1198 -18.67 12.57 -11.50
CA ASN A 1198 -19.11 13.60 -10.56
C ASN A 1198 -19.73 12.98 -9.29
N VAL A 1199 -20.50 11.88 -9.41
CA VAL A 1199 -21.04 11.17 -8.24
C VAL A 1199 -19.90 10.59 -7.39
N ILE A 1200 -19.02 9.79 -8.00
CA ILE A 1200 -17.93 9.11 -7.27
C ILE A 1200 -16.99 10.16 -6.66
N GLN A 1201 -16.61 11.20 -7.41
CA GLN A 1201 -15.76 12.27 -6.89
C GLN A 1201 -16.41 13.00 -5.70
N ARG A 1202 -17.71 13.35 -5.79
CA ARG A 1202 -18.44 14.00 -4.68
C ARG A 1202 -18.49 13.13 -3.43
N VAL A 1203 -18.77 11.83 -3.57
CA VAL A 1203 -18.75 10.89 -2.43
C VAL A 1203 -17.37 10.87 -1.78
N MET A 1204 -16.29 10.74 -2.58
CA MET A 1204 -14.91 10.72 -2.09
C MET A 1204 -14.36 12.07 -1.61
N GLU A 1205 -15.12 13.16 -1.73
CA GLU A 1205 -14.78 14.49 -1.21
C GLU A 1205 -15.59 14.90 0.02
N THR A 1206 -16.79 14.33 0.21
CA THR A 1206 -17.72 14.73 1.27
C THR A 1206 -18.00 13.65 2.33
N PHE A 1207 -17.82 12.36 2.02
CA PHE A 1207 -18.09 11.27 2.97
C PHE A 1207 -16.93 11.09 3.96
N TYR A 1208 -17.27 10.70 5.18
CA TYR A 1208 -16.31 10.27 6.19
C TYR A 1208 -15.96 8.80 5.99
N LEU A 1209 -14.67 8.46 6.04
CA LEU A 1209 -14.23 7.09 6.26
C LEU A 1209 -14.34 6.79 7.76
N VAL A 1210 -15.19 5.85 8.12
CA VAL A 1210 -15.51 5.51 9.52
C VAL A 1210 -15.17 4.04 9.78
N ASN A 1211 -14.43 3.81 10.86
CA ASN A 1211 -14.06 2.51 11.41
C ASN A 1211 -14.65 2.42 12.83
N ILE A 1212 -15.38 1.34 13.11
CA ILE A 1212 -16.06 1.08 14.39
C ILE A 1212 -15.69 -0.33 14.88
N VAL A 1213 -15.36 -0.44 16.18
CA VAL A 1213 -15.04 -1.67 16.89
C VAL A 1213 -15.93 -1.79 18.12
N HIS A 1214 -16.65 -2.89 18.26
CA HIS A 1214 -17.31 -3.26 19.52
C HIS A 1214 -16.31 -3.98 20.42
N ASN A 1215 -16.11 -3.56 21.67
CA ASN A 1215 -15.06 -4.13 22.52
C ASN A 1215 -15.49 -5.40 23.24
N ASP A 1216 -16.76 -5.53 23.64
CA ASP A 1216 -17.32 -6.85 23.94
C ASP A 1216 -17.45 -7.67 22.65
N PHE A 1217 -17.08 -8.95 22.75
CA PHE A 1217 -17.09 -9.94 21.68
C PHE A 1217 -18.04 -11.11 21.98
N HIS A 1218 -18.70 -11.10 23.14
CA HIS A 1218 -19.79 -12.02 23.48
C HIS A 1218 -21.09 -11.57 22.79
N GLN A 1219 -21.39 -10.27 22.80
CA GLN A 1219 -22.45 -9.68 21.98
C GLN A 1219 -22.06 -9.66 20.50
N ARG A 1220 -22.87 -10.31 19.65
CA ARG A 1220 -22.56 -10.49 18.22
C ARG A 1220 -23.14 -9.43 17.30
N ASP A 1221 -24.34 -8.94 17.65
CA ASP A 1221 -25.15 -8.10 16.77
C ASP A 1221 -25.22 -6.62 17.23
N ALA A 1222 -24.71 -6.30 18.42
CA ALA A 1222 -24.79 -4.97 19.04
C ALA A 1222 -24.19 -3.83 18.19
N LEU A 1223 -23.16 -4.13 17.38
CA LEU A 1223 -22.60 -3.18 16.43
C LEU A 1223 -23.61 -2.74 15.35
N PHE A 1224 -24.57 -3.60 14.98
CA PHE A 1224 -25.55 -3.32 13.93
C PHE A 1224 -26.75 -2.51 14.44
N SER A 1225 -27.17 -2.69 15.69
CA SER A 1225 -28.25 -1.89 16.31
C SER A 1225 -27.96 -0.38 16.32
N LEU A 1226 -26.68 0.02 16.34
CA LEU A 1226 -26.26 1.42 16.18
C LEU A 1226 -26.81 2.06 14.88
N PHE A 1227 -27.03 1.28 13.83
CA PHE A 1227 -27.44 1.75 12.50
C PHE A 1227 -28.95 1.58 12.21
N GLU A 1228 -29.75 1.17 13.18
CA GLU A 1228 -31.20 1.04 13.00
C GLU A 1228 -31.86 2.40 12.73
N GLY A 1229 -32.64 2.48 11.65
CA GLY A 1229 -33.31 3.71 11.20
C GLY A 1229 -32.42 4.71 10.45
N LEU A 1230 -31.08 4.55 10.40
CA LEU A 1230 -30.21 5.46 9.65
C LEU A 1230 -30.30 5.20 8.14
N THR A 1231 -30.76 6.20 7.37
CA THR A 1231 -30.86 6.14 5.90
C THR A 1231 -30.36 7.42 5.25
N VAL A 1232 -29.51 7.32 4.21
CA VAL A 1232 -29.01 8.49 3.48
C VAL A 1232 -30.16 9.19 2.74
N PRO A 1233 -30.47 10.47 3.03
CA PRO A 1233 -31.57 11.17 2.38
C PRO A 1233 -31.30 11.38 0.89
N ASN A 1234 -32.35 11.34 0.06
CA ASN A 1234 -32.27 11.57 -1.39
C ASN A 1234 -31.34 10.59 -2.16
N ILE A 1235 -31.16 9.35 -1.69
CA ILE A 1235 -30.23 8.35 -2.27
C ILE A 1235 -30.40 8.12 -3.80
N ASP A 1236 -31.63 8.21 -4.31
CA ASP A 1236 -32.02 8.10 -5.72
C ASP A 1236 -31.66 9.34 -6.59
N LYS A 1237 -31.23 10.46 -6.00
CA LYS A 1237 -31.03 11.73 -6.72
C LYS A 1237 -29.81 11.67 -7.65
N ALA A 1238 -30.08 11.42 -8.93
CA ALA A 1238 -29.06 11.41 -9.98
C ALA A 1238 -28.30 12.75 -10.04
N ALA A 1239 -26.97 12.69 -10.23
CA ALA A 1239 -26.18 13.89 -10.45
C ALA A 1239 -26.44 14.48 -11.84
N ALA A 1240 -26.60 15.81 -11.90
CA ALA A 1240 -26.71 16.51 -13.17
C ALA A 1240 -25.40 16.37 -13.98
N PRO A 1241 -25.46 16.24 -15.32
CA PRO A 1241 -24.28 16.36 -16.15
C PRO A 1241 -23.72 17.79 -16.03
N ALA A 1242 -22.41 17.92 -15.85
CA ALA A 1242 -21.77 19.22 -15.65
C ALA A 1242 -21.82 20.08 -16.92
N THR A 1243 -22.80 20.98 -16.99
CA THR A 1243 -22.76 22.14 -17.89
C THR A 1243 -21.53 22.99 -17.56
N ASN A 1244 -20.79 23.44 -18.58
CA ASN A 1244 -19.62 24.34 -18.43
C ASN A 1244 -20.05 25.79 -18.09
N GLY A 1245 -20.90 25.92 -17.08
CA GLY A 1245 -21.58 27.13 -16.65
C GLY A 1245 -21.49 27.35 -15.14
N ASP A 1246 -21.51 26.29 -14.36
CA ASP A 1246 -21.50 26.39 -12.90
C ASP A 1246 -20.07 26.48 -12.37
N LYS A 1247 -19.82 27.52 -11.57
CA LYS A 1247 -18.69 27.51 -10.66
C LYS A 1247 -18.94 26.42 -9.62
N VAL A 1248 -17.90 25.97 -8.94
CA VAL A 1248 -18.07 25.42 -7.60
C VAL A 1248 -18.81 26.48 -6.77
N GLU A 1249 -20.04 26.17 -6.33
CA GLU A 1249 -20.63 26.88 -5.21
C GLU A 1249 -19.74 26.56 -4.00
N GLU A 1250 -19.03 27.57 -3.50
CA GLU A 1250 -18.49 27.51 -2.14
C GLU A 1250 -19.68 27.22 -1.21
N ALA A 1251 -19.57 26.18 -0.38
CA ALA A 1251 -20.64 25.81 0.52
C ALA A 1251 -21.06 27.05 1.34
N PRO A 1252 -22.36 27.34 1.48
CA PRO A 1252 -22.79 28.51 2.23
C PRO A 1252 -22.21 28.44 3.65
N PRO A 1253 -21.63 29.52 4.18
CA PRO A 1253 -21.22 29.55 5.58
C PRO A 1253 -22.45 29.23 6.42
N ALA A 1254 -22.30 28.29 7.37
CA ALA A 1254 -23.43 27.68 8.05
C ALA A 1254 -24.37 28.75 8.62
N ILE A 1255 -25.59 28.82 8.08
CA ILE A 1255 -26.64 29.68 8.63
C ILE A 1255 -27.11 29.00 9.91
N VAL A 1256 -26.58 29.48 11.04
CA VAL A 1256 -27.13 29.19 12.36
C VAL A 1256 -28.58 29.70 12.35
N SER A 1257 -29.53 28.76 12.27
CA SER A 1257 -30.94 29.07 12.38
C SER A 1257 -31.27 29.34 13.85
N ASN A 1258 -31.50 30.61 14.19
CA ASN A 1258 -31.85 31.02 15.54
C ASN A 1258 -33.05 30.23 16.08
N VAL A 1259 -32.84 29.47 17.15
CA VAL A 1259 -33.87 29.30 18.19
C VAL A 1259 -33.84 30.58 19.04
N LEU A 1260 -35.00 30.96 19.57
CA LEU A 1260 -35.20 32.26 20.24
C LEU A 1260 -34.48 32.33 21.60
N PRO A 1261 -33.89 33.48 21.97
CA PRO A 1261 -33.65 33.81 23.37
C PRO A 1261 -34.97 34.19 24.04
N VAL A 1262 -35.33 33.46 25.10
CA VAL A 1262 -36.42 33.79 26.02
C VAL A 1262 -35.93 33.38 27.41
N ALA A 1263 -35.97 34.33 28.36
CA ALA A 1263 -35.12 34.35 29.56
C ALA A 1263 -33.62 34.42 29.18
#